data_AF-A0AAF5DEX4-F1
#
_entry.id   AF-A0AAF5DEX4-F1
#
_cell.length_a   1.000
_cell.length_b   1.000
_cell.length_c   1.000
_cell.angle_alpha   90.00
_cell.angle_beta   90.00
_cell.angle_gamma   90.00
#
_symmetry.space_group_name_H-M   'P 1'
#
loop_
_entity.id
_entity.type
_entity.pdbx_description
1 polymer ?
#
loop_
_entity_poly.entity_id
_entity_poly.type
_entity_poly.pdbx_seq_one_letter_code
_entity_poly.pdbx_strand_id
1 'polypeptide(L)'
;LLIAGSSGWENYRHQADIGHAYKILIERNIPKENIVVFAYDDIANNAMNPFPGKIYNHPSLKEDVYNGLEIDYKGDDVNENNFLCALSGDKGCLKGTGTGRVIESTKDDDVFVYYADHGAYGILGLPNGFIQRDHVMTTLNQMNQDKKFRKLVFYIEACESGSIFENLQSNINIFGVTASSGNESSYAAYCSGDHGLPCLGDEFSVNWIENSQVDYDDKYLVKTQVDTVKSKTLMSHVQRFGDCEVPKEELRDFQGEFSCNHTKSIKPKVGRYDAKDYPMVSSRDADMKYYQSLINSNLQTKIRINAMLSLEKLKQTKDNNLQIVRKITDTLGLNFDNLQNQIPVYKKIVDEKHNILFKHLQATCGNIGKNTDMMTYSKKNGRKHDISLRFHVVLLLMTGMTLFYYARTTIGLSMICMINSTYLEDKKNTKPVVEKKCQYIYNISKGESKNFEGTINWDEEIQNYIISSNFWGLLLTIFIAGVIVNKISPKKIIILSGSILLITTAIFPILTIYWNYKLVIISRFIFGIGEAFWAPSFNYILSNWIPLNEKSLAVGIYTSGVQIAILLGNPITGIFCNSTFGWPGTFYFSSLLILIYIIIWIIVIENCYKNDKWITKNEYIYLSKLISINEINKKRKNIKILWFKIFTSLPLLSIIFCRISEMIYIVFSTTFLPLYLHDTLNINIMSNSIYSSIPFVAQIISKITIGIIVEKLQRKKILTPTQCVKICQFISGIGVLIGFLIIPHISDCTNPSLIVLTFSIVFFFFGISANGFFTSILGAALTPYIISFLKNLNKSKGWDNVLYFIGLIWFLTSIFFTIFGYGEEQEWVEDISTNKYENRNLLHYSLKYFICKLLIPLIQKKEKIIIRGKLIILVVIKMSEESRRFHVTLLLMIGICLFFFARTNLGLSMVCMINSTAVNLENSHENNEKILLIPDKCIVNSFINNSYEKKPKDYGGTFNWNINVQNLILSGNFYGAILTIVPAGILADRSSPKNLLLITAAFFFISSVLFPYLAYNYGYVPLIISRVFMGLGEGISSPAFNHILSNWIPKAESPVAISIYTSGVQLAGFIGNPITAYFCDSTFGWSGVFYLLSFCLIIWSFLWGITVQNKFHKAKWMHETERIYLEAHMTTHKNKGLSKKFSIPWISMITSLPLLSTLICNFFAMIYNFFVTMYLPTYFKDTLYVSVVDNGLYSSLPFVAQGISKIGWGYLMTHLQRKKILTSTQSVKLSQGISGVGVAIGFYILPLLTDCTKAYLSVGCFLWISIFFGICASGFLVSHIILAPAIIGLVTSIFNITALLGAISSPWLVSLLKHPNDPEGWNVVLYVLGSLWLLSSIFFIIFGSGEPQTWGIRKELHQDDLLLNDTKNKDVSLKLNETKL
;
A
#
# COMPACT_ATOMS: atom_id res chain seq x y z
N LEU A 1 -49.01 7.13 -29.21
CA LEU A 1 -48.70 8.04 -30.34
C LEU A 1 -47.30 7.74 -30.86
N LEU A 2 -47.15 7.51 -32.16
CA LEU A 2 -45.89 7.12 -32.80
C LEU A 2 -45.54 8.13 -33.91
N ILE A 3 -44.30 8.60 -33.99
CA ILE A 3 -43.84 9.51 -35.06
C ILE A 3 -42.45 9.17 -35.60
N ALA A 4 -42.36 9.04 -36.94
CA ALA A 4 -41.09 9.09 -37.68
C ALA A 4 -40.87 10.52 -38.16
N GLY A 5 -39.85 11.20 -37.63
CA GLY A 5 -39.58 12.60 -37.96
C GLY A 5 -38.86 12.81 -39.31
N SER A 6 -38.40 11.76 -39.99
CA SER A 6 -37.69 11.89 -41.27
C SER A 6 -38.49 11.45 -42.48
N SER A 7 -38.08 11.95 -43.64
CA SER A 7 -38.29 11.35 -44.96
C SER A 7 -36.96 10.93 -45.60
N GLY A 8 -37.01 10.29 -46.76
CA GLY A 8 -35.85 9.96 -47.59
C GLY A 8 -35.38 8.52 -47.40
N TRP A 9 -34.92 7.90 -48.48
CA TRP A 9 -34.53 6.49 -48.51
C TRP A 9 -33.42 6.17 -47.51
N GLU A 10 -32.42 7.03 -47.42
CA GLU A 10 -31.33 6.98 -46.43
C GLU A 10 -31.79 6.96 -44.96
N ASN A 11 -32.98 7.50 -44.66
CA ASN A 11 -33.60 7.46 -43.33
C ASN A 11 -34.65 6.35 -43.16
N TYR A 12 -34.55 5.29 -43.97
CA TYR A 12 -35.36 4.06 -43.89
C TYR A 12 -35.67 3.62 -42.45
N ARG A 13 -34.63 3.58 -41.61
CA ARG A 13 -34.65 3.13 -40.22
C ARG A 13 -35.74 3.76 -39.35
N HIS A 14 -36.02 5.06 -39.47
CA HIS A 14 -36.97 5.71 -38.58
C HIS A 14 -38.42 5.29 -38.88
N GLN A 15 -38.78 5.13 -40.16
CA GLN A 15 -40.11 4.61 -40.53
C GLN A 15 -40.21 3.11 -40.29
N ALA A 16 -39.11 2.37 -40.41
CA ALA A 16 -39.05 0.95 -40.03
C ALA A 16 -39.25 0.75 -38.52
N ASP A 17 -38.63 1.58 -37.68
CA ASP A 17 -38.81 1.57 -36.22
C ASP A 17 -40.26 1.84 -35.84
N ILE A 18 -40.93 2.80 -36.50
CA ILE A 18 -42.35 3.12 -36.24
C ILE A 18 -43.28 2.01 -36.70
N GLY A 19 -43.04 1.44 -37.89
CA GLY A 19 -43.79 0.26 -38.34
C GLY A 19 -43.64 -0.91 -37.37
N HIS A 20 -42.44 -1.14 -36.86
CA HIS A 20 -42.18 -2.20 -35.91
C HIS A 20 -42.86 -1.94 -34.57
N ALA A 21 -42.73 -0.72 -34.02
CA ALA A 21 -43.42 -0.32 -32.79
C ALA A 21 -44.95 -0.46 -32.90
N TYR A 22 -45.55 -0.01 -34.01
CA TYR A 22 -46.99 -0.17 -34.26
C TYR A 22 -47.39 -1.64 -34.23
N LYS A 23 -46.64 -2.49 -34.94
CA LYS A 23 -46.90 -3.92 -34.99
C LYS A 23 -46.87 -4.56 -33.60
N ILE A 24 -45.90 -4.22 -32.76
CA ILE A 24 -45.80 -4.74 -31.39
C ILE A 24 -46.99 -4.31 -30.54
N LEU A 25 -47.45 -3.06 -30.64
CA LEU A 25 -48.63 -2.61 -29.90
C LEU A 25 -49.89 -3.35 -30.33
N ILE A 26 -50.08 -3.61 -31.62
CA ILE A 26 -51.20 -4.43 -32.12
C ILE A 26 -51.11 -5.87 -31.63
N GLU A 27 -49.93 -6.50 -31.70
CA GLU A 27 -49.73 -7.87 -31.20
C GLU A 27 -49.96 -7.99 -29.69
N ARG A 28 -49.75 -6.90 -28.95
CA ARG A 28 -50.02 -6.74 -27.52
C ARG A 28 -51.44 -6.19 -27.23
N ASN A 29 -52.38 -6.39 -28.15
CA ASN A 29 -53.80 -6.06 -28.01
C ASN A 29 -54.13 -4.58 -27.71
N ILE A 30 -53.26 -3.62 -28.05
CA ILE A 30 -53.68 -2.22 -28.07
C ILE A 30 -54.61 -2.01 -29.28
N PRO A 31 -55.85 -1.52 -29.09
CA PRO A 31 -56.77 -1.26 -30.19
C PRO A 31 -56.18 -0.23 -31.18
N LYS A 32 -56.36 -0.46 -32.48
CA LYS A 32 -55.80 0.39 -33.55
C LYS A 32 -56.30 1.83 -33.45
N GLU A 33 -57.56 2.00 -33.04
CA GLU A 33 -58.23 3.27 -32.81
C GLU A 33 -57.49 4.15 -31.78
N ASN A 34 -56.74 3.55 -30.86
CA ASN A 34 -55.98 4.24 -29.81
C ASN A 34 -54.53 4.56 -30.22
N ILE A 35 -54.10 4.14 -31.41
CA ILE A 35 -52.74 4.39 -31.92
C ILE A 35 -52.81 5.42 -33.05
N VAL A 36 -52.25 6.60 -32.78
CA VAL A 36 -52.04 7.66 -33.78
C VAL A 36 -50.62 7.58 -34.32
N VAL A 37 -50.46 7.52 -35.65
CA VAL A 37 -49.17 7.33 -36.33
C VAL A 37 -48.87 8.46 -37.31
N PHE A 38 -47.69 9.05 -37.19
CA PHE A 38 -47.10 10.01 -38.12
C PHE A 38 -45.92 9.37 -38.86
N ALA A 39 -45.98 9.31 -40.19
CA ALA A 39 -44.86 8.86 -41.01
C ALA A 39 -44.97 9.44 -42.41
N TYR A 40 -43.85 9.85 -43.02
CA TYR A 40 -43.89 10.48 -44.33
C TYR A 40 -44.38 9.54 -45.46
N ASP A 41 -44.21 8.23 -45.27
CA ASP A 41 -44.72 7.15 -46.13
C ASP A 41 -44.05 7.07 -47.52
N ASP A 42 -42.73 7.28 -47.58
CA ASP A 42 -41.92 7.29 -48.81
C ASP A 42 -40.91 6.14 -48.94
N ILE A 43 -40.97 5.15 -48.05
CA ILE A 43 -40.02 4.03 -48.00
C ILE A 43 -40.55 2.77 -48.70
N ALA A 44 -41.75 2.30 -48.37
CA ALA A 44 -42.27 1.02 -48.86
C ALA A 44 -42.32 0.95 -50.39
N ASN A 45 -42.74 2.04 -51.04
CA ASN A 45 -42.87 2.16 -52.49
C ASN A 45 -41.73 2.96 -53.14
N ASN A 46 -40.61 3.16 -52.44
CA ASN A 46 -39.47 3.87 -53.01
C ASN A 46 -38.90 3.10 -54.22
N ALA A 47 -38.50 3.81 -55.27
CA ALA A 47 -37.91 3.20 -56.46
C ALA A 47 -36.59 2.45 -56.17
N MET A 48 -35.90 2.78 -55.07
CA MET A 48 -34.70 2.08 -54.62
C MET A 48 -35.00 0.85 -53.75
N ASN A 49 -36.26 0.60 -53.37
CA ASN A 49 -36.61 -0.54 -52.53
C ASN A 49 -36.55 -1.86 -53.30
N PRO A 50 -35.63 -2.79 -52.97
CA PRO A 50 -35.58 -4.10 -53.62
C PRO A 50 -36.79 -4.98 -53.29
N PHE A 51 -37.58 -4.62 -52.28
CA PHE A 51 -38.81 -5.31 -51.88
C PHE A 51 -40.00 -4.34 -51.88
N PRO A 52 -40.55 -3.98 -53.06
CA PRO A 52 -41.65 -3.02 -53.16
C PRO A 52 -42.84 -3.38 -52.27
N GLY A 53 -43.37 -2.39 -51.56
CA GLY A 53 -44.49 -2.53 -50.62
C GLY A 53 -44.12 -3.13 -49.26
N LYS A 54 -42.82 -3.38 -48.96
CA LYS A 54 -42.38 -3.97 -47.69
C LYS A 54 -41.32 -3.13 -46.99
N ILE A 55 -41.34 -3.16 -45.65
CA ILE A 55 -40.32 -2.55 -44.80
C ILE A 55 -39.85 -3.57 -43.74
N TYR A 56 -38.56 -3.62 -43.44
CA TYR A 56 -37.96 -4.55 -42.47
C TYR A 56 -37.16 -3.79 -41.42
N ASN A 57 -37.39 -4.07 -40.14
CA ASN A 57 -36.62 -3.47 -39.04
C ASN A 57 -35.57 -4.45 -38.45
N HIS A 58 -35.23 -5.52 -39.19
CA HIS A 58 -34.29 -6.54 -38.73
C HIS A 58 -33.56 -7.24 -39.89
N PRO A 59 -32.26 -7.59 -39.78
CA PRO A 59 -31.44 -8.19 -40.86
C PRO A 59 -31.94 -9.53 -41.41
N SER A 60 -32.83 -10.22 -40.70
CA SER A 60 -33.39 -11.51 -41.14
C SER A 60 -34.33 -11.36 -42.34
N LEU A 61 -34.86 -10.16 -42.61
CA LEU A 61 -35.82 -9.86 -43.67
C LEU A 61 -37.05 -10.79 -43.70
N LYS A 62 -37.41 -11.39 -42.55
CA LYS A 62 -38.53 -12.33 -42.44
C LYS A 62 -39.85 -11.65 -42.11
N GLU A 63 -39.79 -10.49 -41.48
CA GLU A 63 -40.93 -9.82 -40.90
C GLU A 63 -41.13 -8.45 -41.52
N ASP A 64 -42.14 -8.34 -42.37
CA ASP A 64 -42.59 -7.07 -42.91
C ASP A 64 -43.34 -6.29 -41.81
N VAL A 65 -42.82 -5.10 -41.50
CA VAL A 65 -43.36 -4.18 -40.50
C VAL A 65 -44.24 -3.09 -41.11
N TYR A 66 -44.34 -3.04 -42.45
CA TYR A 66 -45.26 -2.13 -43.15
C TYR A 66 -46.66 -2.72 -43.32
N ASN A 67 -46.76 -4.05 -43.45
CA ASN A 67 -48.04 -4.72 -43.61
C ASN A 67 -48.98 -4.46 -42.42
N GLY A 68 -50.11 -3.81 -42.69
CA GLY A 68 -51.13 -3.47 -41.70
C GLY A 68 -50.87 -2.17 -40.93
N LEU A 69 -49.79 -1.45 -41.23
CA LEU A 69 -49.50 -0.14 -40.64
C LEU A 69 -50.53 0.89 -41.11
N GLU A 70 -51.29 1.46 -40.17
CA GLU A 70 -52.25 2.54 -40.42
C GLU A 70 -51.59 3.88 -40.06
N ILE A 71 -51.31 4.70 -41.06
CA ILE A 71 -50.64 6.01 -40.89
C ILE A 71 -51.69 7.12 -41.01
N ASP A 72 -51.82 7.92 -39.96
CA ASP A 72 -52.82 8.99 -39.85
C ASP A 72 -52.44 10.26 -40.58
N TYR A 73 -51.15 10.58 -40.51
CA TYR A 73 -50.58 11.81 -41.04
C TYR A 73 -49.40 11.43 -41.93
N LYS A 74 -49.55 11.69 -43.23
CA LYS A 74 -48.62 11.31 -44.29
C LYS A 74 -48.05 12.53 -44.99
N GLY A 75 -46.85 12.40 -45.57
CA GLY A 75 -46.21 13.48 -46.31
C GLY A 75 -46.08 14.77 -45.48
N ASP A 76 -46.55 15.88 -46.03
CA ASP A 76 -46.46 17.21 -45.43
C ASP A 76 -47.33 17.39 -44.16
N ASP A 77 -48.27 16.46 -43.90
CA ASP A 77 -49.03 16.44 -42.65
C ASP A 77 -48.16 16.08 -41.44
N VAL A 78 -46.95 15.55 -41.66
CA VAL A 78 -45.94 15.29 -40.63
C VAL A 78 -45.20 16.60 -40.30
N ASN A 79 -45.80 17.41 -39.43
CA ASN A 79 -45.25 18.69 -39.00
C ASN A 79 -45.49 18.95 -37.49
N GLU A 80 -44.84 19.98 -36.95
CA GLU A 80 -44.82 20.29 -35.51
C GLU A 80 -46.23 20.57 -34.98
N ASN A 81 -47.00 21.41 -35.68
CA ASN A 81 -48.34 21.80 -35.25
C ASN A 81 -49.26 20.58 -35.12
N ASN A 82 -49.28 19.74 -36.17
CA ASN A 82 -50.13 18.56 -36.19
C ASN A 82 -49.74 17.56 -35.10
N PHE A 83 -48.43 17.32 -34.90
CA PHE A 83 -47.93 16.44 -33.85
C PHE A 83 -48.36 16.92 -32.45
N LEU A 84 -48.18 18.21 -32.14
CA LEU A 84 -48.54 18.77 -30.84
C LEU A 84 -50.06 18.79 -30.60
N CYS A 85 -50.86 19.03 -31.66
CA CYS A 85 -52.32 18.94 -31.58
C CYS A 85 -52.81 17.51 -31.37
N ALA A 86 -52.19 16.53 -32.05
CA ALA A 86 -52.51 15.12 -31.84
C ALA A 86 -52.12 14.65 -30.44
N LEU A 87 -50.97 15.11 -29.92
CA LEU A 87 -50.48 14.79 -28.59
C LEU A 87 -51.36 15.39 -27.48
N SER A 88 -51.77 16.65 -27.61
CA SER A 88 -52.63 17.33 -26.62
C SER A 88 -54.09 16.90 -26.64
N GLY A 89 -54.53 16.21 -27.70
CA GLY A 89 -55.92 15.80 -27.89
C GLY A 89 -56.81 16.90 -28.48
N ASP A 90 -56.24 17.88 -29.19
CA ASP A 90 -57.00 18.96 -29.83
C ASP A 90 -57.49 18.56 -31.23
N LYS A 91 -58.67 17.92 -31.27
CA LYS A 91 -59.37 17.59 -32.52
C LYS A 91 -59.72 18.81 -33.37
N GLY A 92 -59.94 19.97 -32.75
CA GLY A 92 -60.29 21.19 -33.46
C GLY A 92 -59.14 21.68 -34.33
N CYS A 93 -57.92 21.62 -33.79
CA CYS A 93 -56.69 21.99 -34.49
C CYS A 93 -56.41 21.12 -35.73
N LEU A 94 -56.83 19.85 -35.73
CA LEU A 94 -56.53 18.87 -36.79
C LEU A 94 -57.68 18.61 -37.77
N LYS A 95 -58.70 19.47 -37.76
CA LYS A 95 -59.88 19.30 -38.61
C LYS A 95 -59.54 19.44 -40.09
N GLY A 96 -59.69 18.36 -40.85
CA GLY A 96 -59.43 18.33 -42.29
C GLY A 96 -57.97 18.02 -42.68
N THR A 97 -57.14 17.60 -41.71
CA THR A 97 -55.74 17.24 -41.93
C THR A 97 -55.53 15.78 -41.53
N GLY A 98 -54.85 15.00 -42.37
CA GLY A 98 -54.73 13.54 -42.20
C GLY A 98 -56.08 12.86 -41.93
N THR A 99 -56.12 11.93 -40.99
CA THR A 99 -57.35 11.30 -40.49
C THR A 99 -58.09 12.15 -39.45
N GLY A 100 -57.46 13.22 -38.94
CA GLY A 100 -57.97 14.02 -37.82
C GLY A 100 -57.94 13.31 -36.46
N ARG A 101 -57.33 12.12 -36.35
CA ARG A 101 -57.22 11.37 -35.09
C ARG A 101 -56.21 12.00 -34.13
N VAL A 102 -56.58 12.08 -32.86
CA VAL A 102 -55.75 12.62 -31.78
C VAL A 102 -55.74 11.63 -30.61
N ILE A 103 -54.88 11.86 -29.63
CA ILE A 103 -54.94 11.12 -28.36
C ILE A 103 -56.12 11.65 -27.54
N GLU A 104 -57.17 10.84 -27.45
CA GLU A 104 -58.40 11.13 -26.69
C GLU A 104 -58.36 10.58 -25.26
N SER A 105 -57.23 10.77 -24.58
CA SER A 105 -57.01 10.23 -23.24
C SER A 105 -57.62 11.09 -22.13
N THR A 106 -58.05 10.42 -21.07
CA THR A 106 -58.62 10.97 -19.85
C THR A 106 -57.65 10.83 -18.67
N LYS A 107 -58.04 11.32 -17.49
CA LYS A 107 -57.25 11.23 -16.26
C LYS A 107 -56.94 9.79 -15.81
N ASP A 108 -57.68 8.82 -16.33
CA ASP A 108 -57.60 7.41 -15.93
C ASP A 108 -56.78 6.57 -16.94
N ASP A 109 -56.38 7.17 -18.08
CA ASP A 109 -55.68 6.49 -19.17
C ASP A 109 -54.17 6.70 -19.12
N ASP A 110 -53.41 5.69 -19.51
CA ASP A 110 -51.95 5.78 -19.66
C ASP A 110 -51.56 6.07 -21.11
N VAL A 111 -50.57 6.95 -21.29
CA VAL A 111 -50.16 7.43 -22.62
C VAL A 111 -48.72 7.02 -22.91
N PHE A 112 -48.52 6.31 -24.02
CA PHE A 112 -47.20 6.01 -24.56
C PHE A 112 -46.92 6.86 -25.82
N VAL A 113 -45.78 7.54 -25.83
CA VAL A 113 -45.31 8.35 -26.95
C VAL A 113 -43.94 7.85 -27.40
N TYR A 114 -43.77 7.63 -28.69
CA TYR A 114 -42.49 7.24 -29.28
C TYR A 114 -42.15 8.11 -30.49
N TYR A 115 -40.97 8.71 -30.45
CA TYR A 115 -40.39 9.53 -31.51
C TYR A 115 -39.11 8.88 -32.03
N ALA A 116 -38.95 8.78 -33.35
CA ALA A 116 -37.73 8.32 -34.02
C ALA A 116 -37.32 9.24 -35.17
N ASP A 117 -36.16 9.89 -35.05
CA ASP A 117 -35.53 10.70 -36.11
C ASP A 117 -34.10 11.18 -35.71
N HIS A 118 -33.55 12.10 -36.48
CA HIS A 118 -32.51 13.05 -36.11
C HIS A 118 -32.94 14.03 -35.01
N GLY A 119 -31.93 14.55 -34.32
CA GLY A 119 -32.11 15.58 -33.30
C GLY A 119 -30.88 16.47 -33.17
N ALA A 120 -31.04 17.53 -32.42
CA ALA A 120 -29.95 18.37 -31.96
C ALA A 120 -30.25 18.90 -30.56
N TYR A 121 -29.32 19.68 -30.02
CA TYR A 121 -29.58 20.33 -28.74
C TYR A 121 -30.83 21.23 -28.83
N GLY A 122 -31.87 20.86 -28.07
CA GLY A 122 -33.13 21.58 -27.94
C GLY A 122 -34.16 21.40 -29.06
N ILE A 123 -33.89 20.55 -30.06
CA ILE A 123 -34.79 20.36 -31.21
C ILE A 123 -34.85 18.89 -31.67
N LEU A 124 -36.00 18.49 -32.19
CA LEU A 124 -36.25 17.20 -32.83
C LEU A 124 -36.54 17.43 -34.32
N GLY A 125 -36.00 16.61 -35.22
CA GLY A 125 -36.21 16.73 -36.66
C GLY A 125 -37.66 16.51 -37.11
N LEU A 126 -38.01 17.10 -38.26
CA LEU A 126 -39.22 16.83 -39.02
C LEU A 126 -38.87 16.81 -40.51
N PRO A 127 -39.70 16.20 -41.39
CA PRO A 127 -39.40 16.13 -42.82
C PRO A 127 -39.24 17.54 -43.42
N ASN A 128 -40.05 18.48 -42.92
CA ASN A 128 -40.03 19.90 -43.26
C ASN A 128 -39.90 20.79 -42.02
N GLY A 129 -38.79 20.65 -41.28
CA GLY A 129 -38.42 21.55 -40.19
C GLY A 129 -37.99 20.82 -38.93
N PHE A 130 -38.43 21.30 -37.77
CA PHE A 130 -38.07 20.72 -36.48
C PHE A 130 -39.10 21.09 -35.42
N ILE A 131 -39.23 20.25 -34.40
CA ILE A 131 -40.02 20.51 -33.19
C ILE A 131 -39.10 21.15 -32.14
N GLN A 132 -39.53 22.26 -31.57
CA GLN A 132 -38.80 22.94 -30.51
C GLN A 132 -39.12 22.34 -29.14
N ARG A 133 -38.08 22.18 -28.32
CA ARG A 133 -38.18 21.64 -26.96
C ARG A 133 -39.22 22.39 -26.11
N ASP A 134 -39.26 23.72 -26.19
CA ASP A 134 -40.16 24.52 -25.36
C ASP A 134 -41.64 24.21 -25.68
N HIS A 135 -41.97 23.99 -26.94
CA HIS A 135 -43.31 23.59 -27.37
C HIS A 135 -43.67 22.18 -26.86
N VAL A 136 -42.74 21.21 -26.92
CA VAL A 136 -42.95 19.86 -26.34
C VAL A 136 -43.20 19.95 -24.84
N MET A 137 -42.32 20.64 -24.11
CA MET A 137 -42.41 20.78 -22.66
C MET A 137 -43.67 21.52 -22.23
N THR A 138 -44.07 22.56 -22.98
CA THR A 138 -45.30 23.32 -22.71
C THR A 138 -46.52 22.44 -22.92
N THR A 139 -46.57 21.67 -24.01
CA THR A 139 -47.66 20.74 -24.32
C THR A 139 -47.80 19.66 -23.24
N LEU A 140 -46.69 19.03 -22.83
CA LEU A 140 -46.69 18.02 -21.77
C LEU A 140 -47.15 18.58 -20.41
N ASN A 141 -46.70 19.78 -20.06
CA ASN A 141 -47.14 20.45 -18.83
C ASN A 141 -48.63 20.80 -18.88
N GLN A 142 -49.13 21.25 -20.02
CA GLN A 142 -50.55 21.55 -20.24
C GLN A 142 -51.40 20.28 -20.09
N MET A 143 -51.01 19.19 -20.74
CA MET A 143 -51.71 17.90 -20.61
C MET A 143 -51.74 17.40 -19.15
N ASN A 144 -50.66 17.61 -18.39
CA ASN A 144 -50.63 17.24 -16.97
C ASN A 144 -51.58 18.10 -16.11
N GLN A 145 -51.64 19.41 -16.40
CA GLN A 145 -52.54 20.35 -15.74
C GLN A 145 -54.01 20.00 -16.05
N ASP A 146 -54.31 19.70 -17.31
CA ASP A 146 -55.64 19.36 -17.81
C ASP A 146 -56.07 17.92 -17.49
N LYS A 147 -55.24 17.17 -16.74
CA LYS A 147 -55.49 15.78 -16.34
C LYS A 147 -55.84 14.88 -17.52
N LYS A 148 -55.07 14.99 -18.60
CA LYS A 148 -55.25 14.19 -19.82
C LYS A 148 -54.68 12.76 -19.73
N PHE A 149 -54.04 12.38 -18.63
CA PHE A 149 -53.49 11.04 -18.44
C PHE A 149 -53.29 10.72 -16.95
N ARG A 150 -53.27 9.43 -16.60
CA ARG A 150 -52.83 8.88 -15.32
C ARG A 150 -51.31 8.95 -15.21
N LYS A 151 -50.61 8.29 -16.15
CA LYS A 151 -49.14 8.32 -16.33
C LYS A 151 -48.80 8.44 -17.82
N LEU A 152 -47.67 9.06 -18.13
CA LEU A 152 -47.18 9.19 -19.50
C LEU A 152 -45.72 8.74 -19.61
N VAL A 153 -45.43 7.87 -20.58
CA VAL A 153 -44.08 7.43 -20.93
C VAL A 153 -43.72 7.93 -22.33
N PHE A 154 -42.59 8.61 -22.47
CA PHE A 154 -42.14 9.18 -23.75
C PHE A 154 -40.71 8.72 -24.08
N TYR A 155 -40.59 7.88 -25.12
CA TYR A 155 -39.32 7.44 -25.67
C TYR A 155 -38.90 8.30 -26.88
N ILE A 156 -37.64 8.76 -26.90
CA ILE A 156 -37.07 9.56 -27.99
C ILE A 156 -35.80 8.88 -28.50
N GLU A 157 -35.87 8.34 -29.71
CA GLU A 157 -34.72 8.01 -30.55
C GLU A 157 -34.32 9.25 -31.36
N ALA A 158 -33.24 9.92 -30.93
CA ALA A 158 -32.60 11.00 -31.67
C ALA A 158 -31.22 11.36 -31.12
N CYS A 159 -30.43 12.05 -31.95
CA CYS A 159 -29.18 12.68 -31.54
C CYS A 159 -29.46 13.82 -30.54
N GLU A 160 -28.63 13.91 -29.49
CA GLU A 160 -28.79 14.86 -28.39
C GLU A 160 -30.18 14.85 -27.72
N SER A 161 -30.92 13.73 -27.81
CA SER A 161 -32.32 13.62 -27.36
C SER A 161 -32.50 13.92 -25.87
N GLY A 162 -31.48 13.64 -25.03
CA GLY A 162 -31.48 14.02 -23.62
C GLY A 162 -31.67 15.53 -23.39
N SER A 163 -31.33 16.36 -24.37
CA SER A 163 -31.54 17.81 -24.30
C SER A 163 -33.01 18.21 -24.34
N ILE A 164 -33.93 17.34 -24.78
CA ILE A 164 -35.38 17.64 -24.81
C ILE A 164 -36.00 17.60 -23.41
N PHE A 165 -35.54 16.69 -22.55
CA PHE A 165 -36.09 16.51 -21.21
C PHE A 165 -35.20 17.03 -20.06
N GLU A 166 -34.09 17.72 -20.35
CA GLU A 166 -33.32 18.42 -19.30
C GLU A 166 -34.26 19.25 -18.39
N ASN A 167 -34.22 19.08 -17.07
CA ASN A 167 -35.14 19.74 -16.13
C ASN A 167 -36.64 19.42 -16.27
N LEU A 168 -37.02 18.30 -16.89
CA LEU A 168 -38.35 17.72 -16.69
C LEU A 168 -38.58 17.45 -15.20
N GLN A 169 -39.69 17.94 -14.65
CA GLN A 169 -39.97 17.88 -13.22
C GLN A 169 -40.20 16.44 -12.75
N SER A 170 -39.81 16.13 -11.52
CA SER A 170 -39.80 14.76 -10.98
C SER A 170 -41.13 14.31 -10.35
N ASN A 171 -42.21 15.09 -10.49
CA ASN A 171 -43.47 14.89 -9.77
C ASN A 171 -44.69 15.32 -10.61
N ILE A 172 -44.65 15.02 -11.90
CA ILE A 172 -45.70 15.37 -12.88
C ILE A 172 -46.22 14.14 -13.63
N ASN A 173 -46.04 12.91 -13.12
CA ASN A 173 -46.52 11.67 -13.75
C ASN A 173 -46.02 11.42 -15.18
N ILE A 174 -44.96 12.11 -15.62
CA ILE A 174 -44.34 11.95 -16.94
C ILE A 174 -42.95 11.35 -16.75
N PHE A 175 -42.63 10.32 -17.55
CA PHE A 175 -41.33 9.69 -17.57
C PHE A 175 -40.76 9.69 -18.99
N GLY A 176 -39.64 10.39 -19.17
CA GLY A 176 -38.94 10.51 -20.44
C GLY A 176 -37.73 9.57 -20.51
N VAL A 177 -37.57 8.86 -21.61
CA VAL A 177 -36.39 8.03 -21.92
C VAL A 177 -35.82 8.47 -23.26
N THR A 178 -34.52 8.65 -23.33
CA THR A 178 -33.87 9.16 -24.55
C THR A 178 -32.72 8.24 -24.95
N ALA A 179 -32.54 8.04 -26.26
CA ALA A 179 -31.48 7.20 -26.82
C ALA A 179 -30.08 7.70 -26.43
N SER A 180 -29.89 9.02 -26.46
CA SER A 180 -28.61 9.67 -26.19
C SER A 180 -28.72 10.73 -25.09
N SER A 181 -27.59 11.08 -24.49
CA SER A 181 -27.51 12.27 -23.63
C SER A 181 -27.48 13.56 -24.46
N GLY A 182 -27.71 14.72 -23.84
CA GLY A 182 -27.84 16.01 -24.55
C GLY A 182 -26.57 16.51 -25.25
N ASN A 183 -25.48 15.74 -25.28
CA ASN A 183 -24.20 16.14 -25.87
C ASN A 183 -23.61 15.11 -26.85
N GLU A 184 -24.30 14.03 -27.15
CA GLU A 184 -23.84 12.96 -28.04
C GLU A 184 -24.91 12.57 -29.08
N SER A 185 -24.49 11.92 -30.16
CA SER A 185 -25.40 11.36 -31.16
C SER A 185 -26.05 10.06 -30.68
N SER A 186 -27.20 9.72 -31.26
CA SER A 186 -27.68 8.33 -31.29
C SER A 186 -27.09 7.57 -32.48
N TYR A 187 -27.36 6.28 -32.57
CA TYR A 187 -26.70 5.38 -33.50
C TYR A 187 -27.70 4.57 -34.31
N ALA A 188 -27.50 4.57 -35.64
CA ALA A 188 -28.19 3.66 -36.55
C ALA A 188 -27.62 2.24 -36.38
N ALA A 189 -28.51 1.25 -36.42
CA ALA A 189 -28.23 -0.17 -36.28
C ALA A 189 -28.52 -0.93 -37.58
N TYR A 190 -28.03 -2.17 -37.65
CA TYR A 190 -28.27 -3.07 -38.79
C TYR A 190 -27.79 -2.48 -40.13
N CYS A 191 -26.62 -1.83 -40.14
CA CYS A 191 -26.09 -1.08 -41.28
C CYS A 191 -25.15 -1.92 -42.18
N SER A 192 -25.49 -3.18 -42.47
CA SER A 192 -24.65 -4.05 -43.31
C SER A 192 -24.60 -3.61 -44.77
N GLY A 193 -25.70 -3.04 -45.29
CA GLY A 193 -25.83 -2.69 -46.72
C GLY A 193 -26.24 -3.88 -47.60
N ASP A 194 -26.64 -5.00 -46.99
CA ASP A 194 -27.07 -6.19 -47.72
C ASP A 194 -28.29 -5.87 -48.59
N HIS A 195 -28.33 -6.48 -49.79
CA HIS A 195 -29.37 -6.23 -50.80
C HIS A 195 -29.49 -4.77 -51.27
N GLY A 196 -28.52 -3.90 -50.96
CA GLY A 196 -28.58 -2.47 -51.28
C GLY A 196 -29.51 -1.67 -50.36
N LEU A 197 -29.88 -2.23 -49.19
CA LEU A 197 -30.68 -1.56 -48.19
C LEU A 197 -29.84 -0.59 -47.33
N PRO A 198 -30.40 0.55 -46.88
CA PRO A 198 -29.84 1.38 -45.82
C PRO A 198 -29.83 0.66 -44.46
N CYS A 199 -29.41 1.36 -43.40
CA CYS A 199 -29.61 0.88 -42.03
C CYS A 199 -31.10 0.60 -41.77
N LEU A 200 -31.41 -0.51 -41.11
CA LEU A 200 -32.79 -1.00 -40.95
C LEU A 200 -33.49 -0.49 -39.69
N GLY A 201 -32.76 -0.02 -38.69
CA GLY A 201 -33.31 0.52 -37.44
C GLY A 201 -32.27 1.35 -36.69
N ASP A 202 -32.62 1.84 -35.51
CA ASP A 202 -31.72 2.58 -34.62
C ASP A 202 -31.45 1.80 -33.32
N GLU A 203 -30.24 1.91 -32.77
CA GLU A 203 -29.74 1.04 -31.70
C GLU A 203 -30.64 1.06 -30.46
N PHE A 204 -31.09 2.24 -30.00
CA PHE A 204 -31.98 2.29 -28.85
C PHE A 204 -33.37 1.76 -29.21
N SER A 205 -33.89 2.12 -30.39
CA SER A 205 -35.16 1.63 -30.93
C SER A 205 -35.27 0.12 -30.96
N VAL A 206 -34.38 -0.55 -31.70
CA VAL A 206 -34.43 -2.01 -31.89
C VAL A 206 -34.26 -2.73 -30.56
N ASN A 207 -33.43 -2.20 -29.66
CA ASN A 207 -33.24 -2.78 -28.33
C ASN A 207 -34.50 -2.75 -27.46
N TRP A 208 -35.31 -1.69 -27.49
CA TRP A 208 -36.55 -1.64 -26.70
C TRP A 208 -37.69 -2.40 -27.39
N ILE A 209 -37.82 -2.30 -28.71
CA ILE A 209 -38.88 -2.98 -29.49
C ILE A 209 -38.70 -4.49 -29.41
N GLU A 210 -37.50 -4.99 -29.64
CA GLU A 210 -37.20 -6.43 -29.55
C GLU A 210 -37.28 -6.94 -28.11
N ASN A 211 -37.03 -6.09 -27.11
CA ASN A 211 -37.28 -6.45 -25.71
C ASN A 211 -38.78 -6.62 -25.44
N SER A 212 -39.63 -5.74 -25.96
CA SER A 212 -41.10 -5.85 -25.85
C SER A 212 -41.68 -7.04 -26.62
N GLN A 213 -41.01 -7.55 -27.65
CA GLN A 213 -41.43 -8.74 -28.40
C GLN A 213 -41.29 -10.05 -27.63
N VAL A 214 -40.30 -10.15 -26.74
CA VAL A 214 -39.96 -11.41 -26.06
C VAL A 214 -40.35 -11.42 -24.59
N ASP A 215 -40.91 -10.31 -24.10
CA ASP A 215 -41.37 -10.19 -22.73
C ASP A 215 -42.84 -10.63 -22.60
N TYR A 216 -43.03 -11.72 -21.85
CA TYR A 216 -44.32 -12.37 -21.56
C TYR A 216 -44.64 -12.37 -20.06
N ASP A 217 -43.85 -11.68 -19.23
CA ASP A 217 -44.13 -11.59 -17.80
C ASP A 217 -45.13 -10.45 -17.56
N ASP A 218 -46.33 -10.78 -17.07
CA ASP A 218 -47.37 -9.81 -16.76
C ASP A 218 -46.90 -8.74 -15.75
N LYS A 219 -45.84 -9.01 -14.98
CA LYS A 219 -45.24 -8.10 -14.01
C LYS A 219 -43.97 -7.41 -14.50
N TYR A 220 -43.67 -7.48 -15.79
CA TYR A 220 -42.50 -6.82 -16.33
C TYR A 220 -42.65 -5.30 -16.26
N LEU A 221 -41.74 -4.63 -15.55
CA LEU A 221 -41.85 -3.21 -15.27
C LEU A 221 -41.21 -2.37 -16.38
N VAL A 222 -41.73 -1.15 -16.57
CA VAL A 222 -41.09 -0.14 -17.43
C VAL A 222 -39.63 0.07 -17.03
N LYS A 223 -39.32 0.10 -15.73
CA LYS A 223 -37.96 0.18 -15.21
C LYS A 223 -37.07 -0.96 -15.71
N THR A 224 -37.58 -2.20 -15.72
CA THR A 224 -36.82 -3.39 -16.12
C THR A 224 -36.48 -3.33 -17.61
N GLN A 225 -37.43 -2.91 -18.45
CA GLN A 225 -37.15 -2.62 -19.86
C GLN A 225 -36.04 -1.57 -19.99
N VAL A 226 -36.19 -0.41 -19.35
CA VAL A 226 -35.23 0.69 -19.51
C VAL A 226 -33.85 0.36 -18.92
N ASP A 227 -33.78 -0.45 -17.85
CA ASP A 227 -32.52 -0.99 -17.32
C ASP A 227 -31.86 -1.93 -18.34
N THR A 228 -32.65 -2.79 -19.00
CA THR A 228 -32.18 -3.71 -20.05
C THR A 228 -31.70 -2.96 -21.28
N VAL A 229 -32.51 -2.04 -21.82
CA VAL A 229 -32.18 -1.23 -23.00
C VAL A 229 -30.92 -0.41 -22.72
N LYS A 230 -30.84 0.25 -21.57
CA LYS A 230 -29.63 0.99 -21.18
C LYS A 230 -28.37 0.13 -21.09
N SER A 231 -28.50 -1.17 -20.79
CA SER A 231 -27.36 -2.10 -20.78
C SER A 231 -26.98 -2.59 -22.18
N LYS A 232 -27.93 -2.60 -23.12
CA LYS A 232 -27.76 -3.08 -24.48
C LYS A 232 -27.42 -2.00 -25.51
N THR A 233 -27.79 -0.75 -25.26
CA THR A 233 -27.36 0.40 -26.07
C THR A 233 -25.92 0.75 -25.68
N LEU A 234 -24.97 0.33 -26.50
CA LEU A 234 -23.53 0.40 -26.24
C LEU A 234 -22.89 1.68 -26.77
N MET A 235 -23.44 2.25 -27.85
CA MET A 235 -22.77 3.35 -28.56
C MET A 235 -23.16 4.73 -28.02
N SER A 236 -24.31 4.85 -27.36
CA SER A 236 -24.80 6.09 -26.75
C SER A 236 -25.35 5.84 -25.34
N HIS A 237 -25.55 6.90 -24.55
CA HIS A 237 -26.00 6.77 -23.17
C HIS A 237 -27.49 7.07 -23.01
N VAL A 238 -28.27 5.99 -22.90
CA VAL A 238 -29.70 6.09 -22.57
C VAL A 238 -29.91 6.87 -21.27
N GLN A 239 -30.69 7.96 -21.35
CA GLN A 239 -31.04 8.82 -20.20
C GLN A 239 -32.49 8.63 -19.76
N ARG A 240 -32.76 9.02 -18.52
CA ARG A 240 -34.08 8.96 -17.87
C ARG A 240 -34.38 10.31 -17.26
N PHE A 241 -35.62 10.76 -17.41
CA PHE A 241 -36.06 12.06 -16.95
C PHE A 241 -37.47 11.97 -16.36
N GLY A 242 -37.82 12.98 -15.57
CA GLY A 242 -39.17 13.11 -15.01
C GLY A 242 -39.39 12.29 -13.74
N ASP A 243 -40.60 11.80 -13.58
CA ASP A 243 -41.10 11.16 -12.37
C ASP A 243 -40.56 9.73 -12.21
N CYS A 244 -39.85 9.49 -11.11
CA CYS A 244 -39.19 8.21 -10.81
C CYS A 244 -40.15 7.13 -10.32
N GLU A 245 -41.41 7.45 -10.09
CA GLU A 245 -42.44 6.48 -9.70
C GLU A 245 -43.08 5.81 -10.92
N VAL A 246 -43.23 6.51 -12.05
CA VAL A 246 -43.79 5.95 -13.30
C VAL A 246 -43.09 4.65 -13.75
N PRO A 247 -41.74 4.53 -13.68
CA PRO A 247 -41.06 3.29 -14.10
C PRO A 247 -41.38 2.07 -13.25
N LYS A 248 -42.04 2.23 -12.09
CA LYS A 248 -42.46 1.12 -11.22
C LYS A 248 -43.78 0.50 -11.66
N GLU A 249 -44.50 1.12 -12.59
CA GLU A 249 -45.69 0.55 -13.21
C GLU A 249 -45.32 -0.58 -14.19
N GLU A 250 -46.30 -1.41 -14.51
CA GLU A 250 -46.15 -2.54 -15.40
C GLU A 250 -46.08 -2.06 -16.86
N LEU A 251 -45.24 -2.69 -17.69
CA LEU A 251 -45.06 -2.32 -19.09
C LEU A 251 -46.36 -2.45 -19.89
N ARG A 252 -47.23 -3.41 -19.49
CA ARG A 252 -48.53 -3.64 -20.13
C ARG A 252 -49.48 -2.45 -20.03
N ASP A 253 -49.35 -1.61 -19.01
CA ASP A 253 -50.20 -0.42 -18.85
C ASP A 253 -49.95 0.58 -19.99
N PHE A 254 -48.75 0.57 -20.59
CA PHE A 254 -48.34 1.49 -21.66
C PHE A 254 -48.29 0.83 -23.05
N GLN A 255 -47.92 -0.46 -23.12
CA GLN A 255 -47.66 -1.17 -24.38
C GLN A 255 -48.57 -2.38 -24.60
N GLY A 256 -49.54 -2.63 -23.71
CA GLY A 256 -50.47 -3.75 -23.79
C GLY A 256 -49.88 -5.10 -23.39
N GLU A 257 -50.67 -6.17 -23.51
CA GLU A 257 -50.31 -7.54 -23.19
C GLU A 257 -50.71 -8.51 -24.31
N PHE A 258 -49.93 -9.58 -24.51
CA PHE A 258 -50.27 -10.63 -25.46
C PHE A 258 -51.49 -11.42 -24.98
N SER A 259 -52.36 -11.85 -25.90
CA SER A 259 -53.50 -12.70 -25.52
C SER A 259 -53.01 -14.03 -24.94
N CYS A 260 -53.70 -14.60 -23.94
CA CYS A 260 -53.28 -15.85 -23.28
C CYS A 260 -53.11 -17.04 -24.24
N ASN A 261 -53.69 -16.99 -25.46
CA ASN A 261 -53.49 -18.01 -26.49
C ASN A 261 -52.17 -17.84 -27.27
N HIS A 262 -51.55 -16.66 -27.26
CA HIS A 262 -50.28 -16.39 -27.93
C HIS A 262 -49.04 -16.83 -27.13
N THR A 263 -49.13 -16.96 -25.81
CA THR A 263 -47.98 -17.25 -24.93
C THR A 263 -47.43 -18.68 -25.04
N LYS A 264 -48.17 -19.63 -25.64
CA LYS A 264 -47.77 -21.04 -25.71
C LYS A 264 -47.06 -21.49 -26.99
N SER A 265 -47.03 -20.70 -28.07
CA SER A 265 -46.57 -21.20 -29.38
C SER A 265 -45.46 -20.40 -30.07
N ILE A 266 -44.98 -19.30 -29.51
CA ILE A 266 -44.02 -18.43 -30.22
C ILE A 266 -42.60 -18.68 -29.70
N LYS A 267 -41.90 -19.64 -30.35
CA LYS A 267 -40.44 -19.50 -30.49
C LYS A 267 -40.19 -18.11 -31.07
N PRO A 268 -39.21 -17.33 -30.57
CA PRO A 268 -38.96 -15.99 -31.08
C PRO A 268 -38.83 -16.07 -32.62
N LYS A 269 -39.77 -15.43 -33.33
CA LYS A 269 -39.88 -15.51 -34.81
C LYS A 269 -38.59 -15.01 -35.49
N VAL A 270 -37.86 -14.19 -34.77
CA VAL A 270 -36.55 -13.65 -35.10
C VAL A 270 -35.56 -14.30 -34.13
N GLY A 271 -34.48 -14.91 -34.63
CA GLY A 271 -33.44 -15.48 -33.77
C GLY A 271 -32.93 -14.43 -32.77
N ARG A 272 -32.37 -14.88 -31.64
CA ARG A 272 -31.83 -13.98 -30.61
C ARG A 272 -30.54 -13.32 -31.17
N TYR A 273 -30.70 -12.27 -31.96
CA TYR A 273 -29.61 -11.46 -32.51
C TYR A 273 -29.42 -10.24 -31.60
N ASP A 274 -28.17 -9.87 -31.35
CA ASP A 274 -27.83 -8.74 -30.49
C ASP A 274 -27.27 -7.63 -31.40
N ALA A 275 -27.78 -6.41 -31.32
CA ALA A 275 -27.42 -5.32 -32.24
C ALA A 275 -25.90 -5.12 -32.39
N LYS A 276 -25.12 -5.46 -31.36
CA LYS A 276 -23.65 -5.46 -31.33
C LYS A 276 -22.98 -6.35 -32.39
N ASP A 277 -23.69 -7.36 -32.90
CA ASP A 277 -23.17 -8.31 -33.88
C ASP A 277 -23.24 -7.74 -35.31
N TYR A 278 -23.88 -6.57 -35.48
CA TYR A 278 -24.03 -5.88 -36.77
C TYR A 278 -23.34 -4.51 -36.76
N PRO A 279 -22.98 -3.98 -37.94
CA PRO A 279 -22.38 -2.65 -38.04
C PRO A 279 -23.34 -1.57 -37.52
N MET A 280 -22.83 -0.72 -36.64
CA MET A 280 -23.51 0.47 -36.15
C MET A 280 -22.73 1.72 -36.57
N VAL A 281 -23.44 2.81 -36.78
CA VAL A 281 -22.84 4.10 -37.16
C VAL A 281 -23.60 5.23 -36.48
N SER A 282 -22.92 6.35 -36.17
CA SER A 282 -23.59 7.57 -35.71
C SER A 282 -24.73 7.91 -36.66
N SER A 283 -25.91 8.25 -36.14
CA SER A 283 -27.09 8.49 -36.99
C SER A 283 -26.85 9.65 -37.99
N ARG A 284 -25.95 10.59 -37.65
CA ARG A 284 -25.50 11.68 -38.55
C ARG A 284 -24.66 11.21 -39.75
N ASP A 285 -24.04 10.04 -39.66
CA ASP A 285 -23.15 9.50 -40.71
C ASP A 285 -23.77 8.29 -41.43
N ALA A 286 -25.04 7.95 -41.15
CA ALA A 286 -25.74 6.81 -41.74
C ALA A 286 -25.81 6.89 -43.27
N ASP A 287 -26.08 8.08 -43.81
CA ASP A 287 -26.18 8.32 -45.26
C ASP A 287 -24.82 8.10 -45.95
N MET A 288 -23.75 8.60 -45.33
CA MET A 288 -22.39 8.38 -45.82
C MET A 288 -22.03 6.89 -45.79
N LYS A 289 -22.40 6.19 -44.72
CA LYS A 289 -22.19 4.75 -44.57
C LYS A 289 -22.95 3.96 -45.64
N TYR A 290 -24.18 4.35 -45.96
CA TYR A 290 -24.99 3.74 -47.01
C TYR A 290 -24.30 3.83 -48.38
N TYR A 291 -23.93 5.05 -48.80
CA TYR A 291 -23.24 5.22 -50.09
C TYR A 291 -21.88 4.52 -50.13
N GLN A 292 -21.13 4.51 -49.01
CA GLN A 292 -19.89 3.72 -48.91
C GLN A 292 -20.13 2.22 -49.10
N SER A 293 -21.19 1.66 -48.49
CA SER A 293 -21.55 0.25 -48.68
C SER A 293 -21.95 -0.03 -50.13
N LEU A 294 -22.71 0.85 -50.79
CA LEU A 294 -23.03 0.72 -52.22
C LEU A 294 -21.77 0.72 -53.10
N ILE A 295 -20.83 1.63 -52.85
CA ILE A 295 -19.55 1.72 -53.59
C ILE A 295 -18.73 0.43 -53.45
N ASN A 296 -18.79 -0.21 -52.29
CA ASN A 296 -18.04 -1.44 -51.99
C ASN A 296 -18.79 -2.73 -52.37
N SER A 297 -20.05 -2.62 -52.77
CA SER A 297 -20.87 -3.78 -53.16
C SER A 297 -20.59 -4.26 -54.59
N ASN A 298 -21.06 -5.46 -54.91
CA ASN A 298 -21.02 -6.05 -56.26
C ASN A 298 -22.15 -5.55 -57.18
N LEU A 299 -22.78 -4.40 -56.89
CA LEU A 299 -23.83 -3.81 -57.72
C LEU A 299 -23.29 -3.23 -59.04
N GLN A 300 -24.20 -2.95 -59.99
CA GLN A 300 -23.86 -2.37 -61.30
C GLN A 300 -23.02 -1.10 -61.17
N THR A 301 -22.03 -0.93 -62.06
CA THR A 301 -21.09 0.21 -62.06
C THR A 301 -21.80 1.56 -62.03
N LYS A 302 -22.95 1.70 -62.72
CA LYS A 302 -23.78 2.92 -62.70
C LYS A 302 -24.25 3.30 -61.29
N ILE A 303 -24.68 2.31 -60.50
CA ILE A 303 -25.12 2.52 -59.11
C ILE A 303 -23.93 2.96 -58.25
N ARG A 304 -22.77 2.33 -58.43
CA ARG A 304 -21.55 2.66 -57.69
C ARG A 304 -21.05 4.08 -58.00
N ILE A 305 -21.09 4.50 -59.27
CA ILE A 305 -20.74 5.87 -59.68
C ILE A 305 -21.72 6.89 -59.08
N ASN A 306 -23.02 6.62 -59.14
CA ASN A 306 -24.03 7.49 -58.53
C ASN A 306 -23.85 7.59 -57.00
N ALA A 307 -23.48 6.50 -56.35
CA ALA A 307 -23.14 6.49 -54.93
C ALA A 307 -21.87 7.30 -54.63
N MET A 308 -20.83 7.23 -55.47
CA MET A 308 -19.63 8.08 -55.34
C MET A 308 -19.97 9.56 -55.47
N LEU A 309 -20.77 9.94 -56.47
CA LEU A 309 -21.21 11.33 -56.66
C LEU A 309 -22.03 11.84 -55.48
N SER A 310 -22.92 11.01 -54.94
CA SER A 310 -23.76 11.35 -53.78
C SER A 310 -22.92 11.51 -52.52
N LEU A 311 -21.93 10.63 -52.29
CA LEU A 311 -21.01 10.72 -51.17
C LEU A 311 -20.14 11.99 -51.25
N GLU A 312 -19.67 12.36 -52.43
CA GLU A 312 -18.87 13.57 -52.62
C GLU A 312 -19.70 14.84 -52.37
N LYS A 313 -20.95 14.85 -52.87
CA LYS A 313 -21.90 15.95 -52.61
C LYS A 313 -22.18 16.11 -51.10
N LEU A 314 -22.33 15.01 -50.36
CA LEU A 314 -22.50 15.03 -48.90
C LEU A 314 -21.28 15.65 -48.21
N LYS A 315 -20.06 15.22 -48.55
CA LYS A 315 -18.83 15.80 -47.98
C LYS A 315 -18.72 17.30 -48.26
N GLN A 316 -19.00 17.71 -49.49
CA GLN A 316 -18.94 19.11 -49.88
C GLN A 316 -19.98 19.96 -49.12
N THR A 317 -21.16 19.40 -48.88
CA THR A 317 -22.21 20.04 -48.06
C THR A 317 -21.75 20.19 -46.61
N LYS A 318 -21.10 19.18 -46.03
CA LYS A 318 -20.54 19.20 -44.68
C LYS A 318 -19.48 20.29 -44.51
N ASP A 319 -18.56 20.41 -45.47
CA ASP A 319 -17.53 21.45 -45.48
C ASP A 319 -18.13 22.86 -45.64
N ASN A 320 -19.11 23.02 -46.52
CA ASN A 320 -19.83 24.28 -46.70
C ASN A 320 -20.55 24.72 -45.41
N ASN A 321 -21.26 23.79 -44.75
CA ASN A 321 -21.93 24.06 -43.48
C ASN A 321 -20.92 24.51 -42.41
N LEU A 322 -19.77 23.82 -42.29
CA LEU A 322 -18.71 24.18 -41.35
C LEU A 322 -18.17 25.59 -41.63
N GLN A 323 -17.96 25.94 -42.90
CA GLN A 323 -17.53 27.30 -43.27
C GLN A 323 -18.57 28.36 -42.94
N ILE A 324 -19.85 28.10 -43.20
CA ILE A 324 -20.94 29.02 -42.85
C ILE A 324 -20.92 29.29 -41.34
N VAL A 325 -20.86 28.25 -40.52
CA VAL A 325 -20.86 28.40 -39.06
C VAL A 325 -19.60 29.12 -38.58
N ARG A 326 -18.41 28.77 -39.09
CA ARG A 326 -17.17 29.49 -38.76
C ARG A 326 -17.27 30.98 -39.08
N LYS A 327 -17.82 31.31 -40.25
CA LYS A 327 -17.99 32.71 -40.67
C LYS A 327 -18.98 33.46 -39.78
N ILE A 328 -20.08 32.81 -39.38
CA ILE A 328 -21.02 33.36 -38.39
C ILE A 328 -20.31 33.59 -37.05
N THR A 329 -19.56 32.61 -36.54
CA THR A 329 -18.86 32.74 -35.26
C THR A 329 -17.79 33.82 -35.30
N ASP A 330 -17.01 33.90 -36.38
CA ASP A 330 -15.99 34.93 -36.56
C ASP A 330 -16.61 36.33 -36.63
N THR A 331 -17.73 36.47 -37.35
CA THR A 331 -18.48 37.75 -37.44
C THR A 331 -19.02 38.19 -36.07
N LEU A 332 -19.40 37.24 -35.22
CA LEU A 332 -19.89 37.49 -33.86
C LEU A 332 -18.75 37.63 -32.82
N GLY A 333 -17.48 37.54 -33.23
CA GLY A 333 -16.33 37.58 -32.31
C GLY A 333 -16.24 36.37 -31.39
N LEU A 334 -16.79 35.22 -31.80
CA LEU A 334 -16.79 33.97 -31.05
C LEU A 334 -15.76 33.00 -31.63
N ASN A 335 -14.98 32.36 -30.75
CA ASN A 335 -14.05 31.32 -31.17
C ASN A 335 -14.81 30.00 -31.40
N PHE A 336 -14.77 29.51 -32.65
CA PHE A 336 -15.44 28.27 -33.08
C PHE A 336 -14.99 27.03 -32.29
N ASP A 337 -13.68 26.84 -32.08
CA ASP A 337 -13.15 25.65 -31.39
C ASP A 337 -13.55 25.63 -29.91
N ASN A 338 -13.68 26.82 -29.29
CA ASN A 338 -14.20 26.94 -27.93
C ASN A 338 -15.69 26.61 -27.85
N LEU A 339 -16.48 26.98 -28.87
CA LEU A 339 -17.91 26.66 -28.94
C LEU A 339 -18.14 25.15 -29.08
N GLN A 340 -17.31 24.45 -29.87
CA GLN A 340 -17.47 23.02 -30.14
C GLN A 340 -17.20 22.13 -28.91
N ASN A 341 -16.38 22.60 -27.98
CA ASN A 341 -15.96 21.84 -26.79
C ASN A 341 -16.81 22.12 -25.53
N GLN A 342 -17.83 22.98 -25.60
CA GLN A 342 -18.64 23.34 -24.43
C GLN A 342 -19.93 22.53 -24.32
N ILE A 343 -20.19 22.01 -23.11
CA ILE A 343 -21.44 21.31 -22.79
C ILE A 343 -22.51 22.37 -22.50
N PRO A 344 -23.63 22.39 -23.23
CA PRO A 344 -24.67 23.39 -23.02
C PRO A 344 -25.29 23.28 -21.61
N VAL A 345 -25.75 24.41 -21.05
CA VAL A 345 -26.48 24.45 -19.77
C VAL A 345 -27.87 25.00 -20.04
N TYR A 346 -28.90 24.24 -19.67
CA TYR A 346 -30.29 24.70 -19.80
C TYR A 346 -30.56 26.01 -19.03
N LYS A 347 -31.17 26.99 -19.71
CA LYS A 347 -31.83 28.16 -19.12
C LYS A 347 -33.04 28.54 -19.96
N LYS A 348 -34.19 28.87 -19.35
CA LYS A 348 -35.42 29.22 -20.09
C LYS A 348 -35.25 30.33 -21.16
N ILE A 349 -34.52 31.40 -20.84
CA ILE A 349 -34.20 32.49 -21.79
C ILE A 349 -33.37 32.00 -23.01
N VAL A 350 -32.67 30.87 -22.87
CA VAL A 350 -31.87 30.30 -23.95
C VAL A 350 -32.75 29.65 -25.00
N ASP A 351 -33.85 29.00 -24.61
CA ASP A 351 -34.79 28.36 -25.55
C ASP A 351 -35.43 29.39 -26.48
N GLU A 352 -35.97 30.50 -25.97
CA GLU A 352 -36.55 31.58 -26.83
C GLU A 352 -35.56 32.11 -27.87
N LYS A 353 -34.32 32.38 -27.45
CA LYS A 353 -33.28 32.88 -28.36
C LYS A 353 -32.80 31.81 -29.33
N HIS A 354 -32.77 30.54 -28.89
CA HIS A 354 -32.44 29.40 -29.74
C HIS A 354 -33.50 29.24 -30.83
N ASN A 355 -34.77 29.32 -30.46
CA ASN A 355 -35.92 29.23 -31.36
C ASN A 355 -35.89 30.30 -32.45
N ILE A 356 -35.60 31.56 -32.09
CA ILE A 356 -35.45 32.66 -33.06
C ILE A 356 -34.28 32.40 -34.01
N LEU A 357 -33.12 32.00 -33.48
CA LEU A 357 -31.93 31.73 -34.27
C LEU A 357 -32.15 30.59 -35.28
N PHE A 358 -32.73 29.47 -34.83
CA PHE A 358 -32.97 28.31 -35.69
C PHE A 358 -34.06 28.54 -36.72
N LYS A 359 -35.12 29.30 -36.39
CA LYS A 359 -36.08 29.77 -37.42
C LYS A 359 -35.40 30.61 -38.49
N HIS A 360 -34.50 31.52 -38.10
CA HIS A 360 -33.78 32.36 -39.05
C HIS A 360 -32.80 31.56 -39.91
N LEU A 361 -32.02 30.66 -39.29
CA LEU A 361 -31.14 29.73 -40.01
C LEU A 361 -31.93 28.84 -40.98
N GLN A 362 -33.12 28.36 -40.62
CA GLN A 362 -33.94 27.57 -41.54
C GLN A 362 -34.44 28.39 -42.72
N ALA A 363 -34.86 29.64 -42.47
CA ALA A 363 -35.29 30.53 -43.54
C ALA A 363 -34.14 30.92 -44.49
N THR A 364 -32.90 30.98 -44.00
CA THR A 364 -31.75 31.48 -44.80
C THR A 364 -30.92 30.36 -45.41
N CYS A 365 -30.71 29.26 -44.68
CA CYS A 365 -29.83 28.15 -45.06
C CYS A 365 -30.59 26.90 -45.55
N GLY A 366 -31.93 26.96 -45.61
CA GLY A 366 -32.79 25.86 -46.04
C GLY A 366 -33.25 24.96 -44.90
N ASN A 367 -33.92 23.86 -45.24
CA ASN A 367 -34.55 22.96 -44.27
C ASN A 367 -33.51 22.30 -43.34
N ILE A 368 -33.46 22.77 -42.09
CA ILE A 368 -32.50 22.29 -41.08
C ILE A 368 -32.80 20.84 -40.69
N GLY A 369 -34.07 20.42 -40.66
CA GLY A 369 -34.47 19.06 -40.31
C GLY A 369 -33.85 17.98 -41.21
N LYS A 370 -33.60 18.32 -42.48
CA LYS A 370 -32.90 17.44 -43.44
C LYS A 370 -31.38 17.63 -43.45
N ASN A 371 -30.87 18.74 -42.92
CA ASN A 371 -29.44 19.05 -42.90
C ASN A 371 -28.83 18.69 -41.54
N THR A 372 -28.66 17.38 -41.33
CA THR A 372 -28.19 16.79 -40.08
C THR A 372 -26.84 17.35 -39.63
N ASP A 373 -25.92 17.65 -40.55
CA ASP A 373 -24.63 18.25 -40.20
C ASP A 373 -24.78 19.68 -39.64
N MET A 374 -25.69 20.49 -40.19
CA MET A 374 -25.92 21.86 -39.69
C MET A 374 -26.52 21.84 -38.28
N MET A 375 -27.39 20.86 -38.00
CA MET A 375 -27.94 20.63 -36.66
C MET A 375 -26.85 20.42 -35.59
N THR A 376 -25.68 19.87 -35.95
CA THR A 376 -24.58 19.60 -34.99
C THR A 376 -24.09 20.88 -34.30
N TYR A 377 -24.22 22.01 -35.00
CA TYR A 377 -23.76 23.32 -34.52
C TYR A 377 -24.81 24.07 -33.69
N SER A 378 -25.94 23.45 -33.31
CA SER A 378 -26.92 24.07 -32.41
C SER A 378 -26.39 24.31 -30.99
N LYS A 379 -25.26 23.69 -30.63
CA LYS A 379 -24.63 23.80 -29.31
C LYS A 379 -24.16 25.24 -29.07
N LYS A 380 -24.78 25.92 -28.10
CA LYS A 380 -24.48 27.30 -27.72
C LYS A 380 -23.46 27.37 -26.59
N ASN A 381 -22.63 28.42 -26.66
CA ASN A 381 -21.71 28.95 -25.67
C ASN A 381 -22.28 28.83 -24.24
N GLY A 382 -21.90 27.79 -23.50
CA GLY A 382 -21.94 27.82 -22.06
C GLY A 382 -20.82 28.74 -21.66
N ARG A 383 -21.11 29.90 -21.03
CA ARG A 383 -20.09 30.80 -20.46
C ARG A 383 -18.90 29.97 -20.00
N LYS A 384 -17.70 30.35 -20.49
CA LYS A 384 -16.37 29.91 -20.03
C LYS A 384 -16.55 29.20 -18.70
N HIS A 385 -16.22 27.90 -18.65
CA HIS A 385 -16.10 27.21 -17.38
C HIS A 385 -15.35 28.15 -16.43
N ASP A 386 -16.10 28.84 -15.57
CA ASP A 386 -15.62 29.17 -14.24
C ASP A 386 -15.09 27.83 -13.76
N ILE A 387 -13.79 27.81 -13.46
CA ILE A 387 -13.01 26.62 -13.13
C ILE A 387 -13.93 25.65 -12.38
N SER A 388 -14.11 24.45 -12.92
CA SER A 388 -15.07 23.48 -12.38
C SER A 388 -14.84 23.37 -10.86
N LEU A 389 -15.89 23.34 -10.05
CA LEU A 389 -15.77 23.40 -8.60
C LEU A 389 -14.85 22.28 -8.09
N ARG A 390 -14.79 21.13 -8.79
CA ARG A 390 -13.81 20.06 -8.48
C ARG A 390 -12.34 20.49 -8.59
N PHE A 391 -11.98 21.35 -9.53
CA PHE A 391 -10.62 21.91 -9.62
C PHE A 391 -10.36 22.98 -8.58
N HIS A 392 -11.38 23.73 -8.15
CA HIS A 392 -11.28 24.59 -6.97
C HIS A 392 -11.01 23.76 -5.71
N VAL A 393 -11.67 22.61 -5.55
CA VAL A 393 -11.38 21.67 -4.45
C VAL A 393 -9.93 21.18 -4.52
N VAL A 394 -9.42 20.82 -5.70
CA VAL A 394 -8.01 20.42 -5.88
C VAL A 394 -7.05 21.55 -5.54
N LEU A 395 -7.35 22.79 -5.96
CA LEU A 395 -6.58 23.99 -5.60
C LEU A 395 -6.61 24.22 -4.09
N LEU A 396 -7.76 24.07 -3.43
CA LEU A 396 -7.88 24.20 -1.98
C LEU A 396 -7.10 23.12 -1.23
N LEU A 397 -7.08 21.89 -1.76
CA LEU A 397 -6.24 20.79 -1.24
C LEU A 397 -4.75 21.10 -1.44
N MET A 398 -4.37 21.71 -2.56
CA MET A 398 -3.01 22.19 -2.82
C MET A 398 -2.62 23.28 -1.83
N THR A 399 -3.48 24.27 -1.59
CA THR A 399 -3.25 25.35 -0.62
C THR A 399 -3.10 24.78 0.79
N GLY A 400 -3.94 23.80 1.17
CA GLY A 400 -3.81 23.08 2.43
C GLY A 400 -2.47 22.37 2.57
N MET A 401 -2.05 21.61 1.55
CA MET A 401 -0.73 20.99 1.53
C MET A 401 0.38 22.02 1.65
N THR A 402 0.30 23.16 0.94
CA THR A 402 1.28 24.23 1.01
C THR A 402 1.41 24.80 2.42
N LEU A 403 0.30 25.15 3.06
CA LEU A 403 0.31 25.77 4.38
C LEU A 403 0.77 24.82 5.47
N PHE A 404 0.31 23.57 5.43
CA PHE A 404 0.71 22.59 6.43
C PHE A 404 2.18 22.17 6.29
N TYR A 405 2.69 22.03 5.05
CA TYR A 405 4.12 21.81 4.85
C TYR A 405 4.95 23.04 5.21
N TYR A 406 4.46 24.26 4.93
CA TYR A 406 5.15 25.49 5.31
C TYR A 406 5.33 25.55 6.82
N ALA A 407 4.29 25.22 7.59
CA ALA A 407 4.35 25.13 9.05
C ALA A 407 5.33 24.06 9.56
N ARG A 408 5.59 23.00 8.78
CA ARG A 408 6.56 21.96 9.11
C ARG A 408 7.99 22.36 8.78
N THR A 409 8.22 22.95 7.61
CA THR A 409 9.57 23.16 7.05
C THR A 409 10.21 24.46 7.50
N THR A 410 9.40 25.42 7.99
CA THR A 410 9.86 26.71 8.53
C THR A 410 10.94 26.57 9.59
N ILE A 411 10.92 25.51 10.41
CA ILE A 411 11.93 25.29 11.45
C ILE A 411 13.35 25.11 10.90
N GLY A 412 13.51 24.52 9.71
CA GLY A 412 14.82 24.22 9.14
C GLY A 412 15.63 25.48 8.82
N LEU A 413 15.01 26.45 8.12
CA LEU A 413 15.65 27.73 7.85
C LEU A 413 15.67 28.63 9.10
N SER A 414 14.62 28.59 9.93
CA SER A 414 14.54 29.39 11.16
C SER A 414 15.62 29.00 12.18
N MET A 415 16.06 27.73 12.21
CA MET A 415 17.17 27.30 13.07
C MET A 415 18.47 28.04 12.75
N ILE A 416 18.74 28.38 11.49
CA ILE A 416 19.95 29.13 11.10
C ILE A 416 19.98 30.52 11.75
N CYS A 417 18.83 31.17 11.91
CA CYS A 417 18.73 32.50 12.53
C CYS A 417 18.33 32.48 14.03
N MET A 418 17.91 31.32 14.56
CA MET A 418 17.62 31.12 15.99
C MET A 418 18.86 30.77 16.81
N ILE A 419 19.78 30.00 16.23
CA ILE A 419 20.84 29.34 16.97
C ILE A 419 22.08 30.22 17.06
N ASN A 420 22.67 30.23 18.24
CA ASN A 420 23.93 30.93 18.50
C ASN A 420 25.10 30.18 17.82
N SER A 421 25.59 30.72 16.70
CA SER A 421 26.74 30.16 15.97
C SER A 421 28.03 30.20 16.77
N THR A 422 28.27 31.24 17.57
CA THR A 422 29.45 31.33 18.43
C THR A 422 29.44 30.24 19.51
N TYR A 423 28.28 29.94 20.10
CA TYR A 423 28.13 28.84 21.06
C TYR A 423 28.52 27.48 20.45
N LEU A 424 28.17 27.21 19.18
CA LEU A 424 28.53 25.98 18.49
C LEU A 424 30.04 25.89 18.18
N GLU A 425 30.67 27.01 17.81
CA GLU A 425 32.13 27.08 17.59
C GLU A 425 32.90 26.81 18.89
N ASP A 426 32.48 27.43 20.00
CA ASP A 426 33.10 27.25 21.31
C ASP A 426 32.98 25.79 21.80
N LYS A 427 31.81 25.16 21.62
CA LYS A 427 31.61 23.76 22.03
C LYS A 427 32.46 22.77 21.20
N LYS A 428 32.77 23.09 19.94
CA LYS A 428 33.57 22.23 19.04
C LYS A 428 35.08 22.37 19.25
N ASN A 429 35.56 23.38 20.00
CA ASN A 429 36.99 23.60 20.31
C ASN A 429 37.93 23.61 19.08
N THR A 430 37.39 23.89 17.89
CA THR A 430 38.15 23.91 16.63
C THR A 430 37.63 25.01 15.72
N LYS A 431 38.51 25.90 15.26
CA LYS A 431 38.18 26.87 14.19
C LYS A 431 37.80 26.09 12.92
N PRO A 432 36.71 26.45 12.23
CA PRO A 432 36.34 25.78 10.98
C PRO A 432 37.50 25.90 9.97
N VAL A 433 37.90 24.76 9.40
CA VAL A 433 38.92 24.71 8.34
C VAL A 433 38.25 25.17 7.05
N VAL A 434 38.36 26.47 6.78
CA VAL A 434 37.86 27.07 5.54
C VAL A 434 38.95 26.97 4.49
N GLU A 435 38.62 26.47 3.28
CA GLU A 435 39.56 26.48 2.17
C GLU A 435 40.00 27.91 1.86
N LYS A 436 41.30 28.11 1.61
CA LYS A 436 41.93 29.45 1.41
C LYS A 436 41.19 30.32 0.38
N LYS A 437 40.68 29.70 -0.68
CA LYS A 437 39.89 30.37 -1.74
C LYS A 437 38.52 30.89 -1.26
N CYS A 438 37.96 30.31 -0.20
CA CYS A 438 36.67 30.69 0.39
C CYS A 438 36.80 31.69 1.55
N GLN A 439 38.01 32.03 2.00
CA GLN A 439 38.24 32.84 3.20
C GLN A 439 37.59 34.22 3.12
N TYR A 440 37.60 34.86 1.95
CA TYR A 440 36.99 36.17 1.71
C TYR A 440 35.45 36.12 1.88
N ILE A 441 34.81 35.14 1.24
CA ILE A 441 33.35 34.94 1.32
C ILE A 441 32.95 34.59 2.75
N TYR A 442 33.72 33.73 3.42
CA TYR A 442 33.50 33.37 4.82
C TYR A 442 33.55 34.59 5.75
N ASN A 443 34.52 35.49 5.56
CA ASN A 443 34.62 36.70 6.39
C ASN A 443 33.44 37.66 6.17
N ILE A 444 32.96 37.80 4.93
CA ILE A 444 31.76 38.60 4.63
C ILE A 444 30.53 37.99 5.31
N SER A 445 30.32 36.68 5.13
CA SER A 445 29.14 36.01 5.69
C SER A 445 29.14 36.05 7.22
N LYS A 446 30.30 35.91 7.85
CA LYS A 446 30.47 36.00 9.31
C LYS A 446 30.28 37.44 9.83
N GLY A 447 30.60 38.44 9.02
CA GLY A 447 30.32 39.85 9.32
C GLY A 447 28.84 40.17 9.28
N GLU A 448 28.13 39.68 8.26
CA GLU A 448 26.66 39.82 8.16
C GLU A 448 25.92 38.99 9.21
N SER A 449 26.42 37.79 9.55
CA SER A 449 25.76 36.89 10.52
C SER A 449 25.77 37.47 11.94
N LYS A 450 26.79 38.24 12.32
CA LYS A 450 26.86 38.92 13.63
C LYS A 450 25.72 39.90 13.88
N ASN A 451 25.16 40.50 12.83
CA ASN A 451 24.04 41.44 12.98
C ASN A 451 22.71 40.73 13.29
N PHE A 452 22.63 39.41 13.07
CA PHE A 452 21.41 38.61 13.21
C PHE A 452 21.69 37.28 13.91
N GLU A 453 22.69 37.25 14.80
CA GLU A 453 23.14 36.04 15.48
C GLU A 453 22.06 35.57 16.48
N GLY A 454 21.70 34.29 16.40
CA GLY A 454 20.64 33.71 17.21
C GLY A 454 21.01 33.65 18.70
N THR A 455 20.01 33.74 19.58
CA THR A 455 20.21 33.72 21.04
C THR A 455 20.06 32.33 21.66
N ILE A 456 19.63 31.34 20.90
CA ILE A 456 19.26 30.01 21.41
C ILE A 456 20.46 29.06 21.36
N ASN A 457 20.81 28.50 22.51
CA ASN A 457 21.95 27.58 22.65
C ASN A 457 21.52 26.11 22.51
N TRP A 458 21.22 25.67 21.29
CA TRP A 458 20.92 24.27 20.97
C TRP A 458 22.07 23.63 20.18
N ASP A 459 22.63 22.53 20.69
CA ASP A 459 23.62 21.75 19.95
C ASP A 459 22.98 20.87 18.85
N GLU A 460 23.81 20.26 17.99
CA GLU A 460 23.33 19.43 16.88
C GLU A 460 22.45 18.26 17.36
N GLU A 461 22.67 17.74 18.57
CA GLU A 461 21.85 16.65 19.13
C GLU A 461 20.45 17.13 19.49
N ILE A 462 20.34 18.25 20.23
CA ILE A 462 19.04 18.86 20.58
C ILE A 462 18.26 19.24 19.32
N GLN A 463 18.93 19.84 18.33
CA GLN A 463 18.32 20.20 17.05
C GLN A 463 17.70 18.97 16.37
N ASN A 464 18.42 17.84 16.35
CA ASN A 464 17.93 16.60 15.76
C ASN A 464 16.73 16.01 16.51
N TYR A 465 16.70 16.07 17.84
CA TYR A 465 15.52 15.64 18.61
C TYR A 465 14.28 16.49 18.29
N ILE A 466 14.45 17.81 18.18
CA ILE A 466 13.35 18.71 17.86
C ILE A 466 12.83 18.44 16.45
N ILE A 467 13.72 18.30 15.45
CA ILE A 467 13.34 17.99 14.06
C ILE A 467 12.67 16.59 13.98
N SER A 468 13.19 15.59 14.68
CA SER A 468 12.71 14.20 14.60
C SER A 468 11.36 13.98 15.32
N SER A 469 11.08 14.72 16.38
CA SER A 469 9.91 14.55 17.25
C SER A 469 8.55 14.63 16.52
N ASN A 470 8.44 15.45 15.47
CA ASN A 470 7.30 15.46 14.53
C ASN A 470 7.00 14.03 14.05
N PHE A 471 8.01 13.39 13.47
CA PHE A 471 7.83 12.13 12.76
C PHE A 471 7.42 10.99 13.69
N TRP A 472 7.83 11.06 14.95
CA TRP A 472 7.38 10.12 15.97
C TRP A 472 5.90 10.27 16.29
N GLY A 473 5.39 11.50 16.40
CA GLY A 473 3.95 11.76 16.56
C GLY A 473 3.14 11.30 15.35
N LEU A 474 3.69 11.50 14.15
CA LEU A 474 3.11 11.03 12.89
C LEU A 474 3.03 9.49 12.85
N LEU A 475 4.12 8.81 13.22
CA LEU A 475 4.24 7.35 13.21
C LEU A 475 3.22 6.68 14.12
N LEU A 476 2.99 7.26 15.30
CA LEU A 476 2.01 6.76 16.26
C LEU A 476 0.59 6.75 15.69
N THR A 477 0.25 7.78 14.89
CA THR A 477 -1.14 8.10 14.59
C THR A 477 -1.57 7.66 13.18
N ILE A 478 -0.65 7.54 12.22
CA ILE A 478 -0.99 7.27 10.80
C ILE A 478 -1.80 5.98 10.60
N PHE A 479 -1.49 4.93 11.38
CA PHE A 479 -2.09 3.60 11.21
C PHE A 479 -3.58 3.60 11.57
N ILE A 480 -3.94 4.45 12.53
CA ILE A 480 -5.29 4.63 13.02
C ILE A 480 -6.01 5.75 12.26
N ALA A 481 -5.28 6.73 11.73
CA ALA A 481 -5.83 7.89 11.05
C ALA A 481 -6.76 7.51 9.90
N GLY A 482 -6.37 6.55 9.04
CA GLY A 482 -7.23 6.07 7.95
C GLY A 482 -8.54 5.45 8.42
N VAL A 483 -8.53 4.71 9.53
CA VAL A 483 -9.74 4.12 10.13
C VAL A 483 -10.63 5.20 10.73
N ILE A 484 -10.04 6.19 11.40
CA ILE A 484 -10.77 7.30 12.02
C ILE A 484 -11.43 8.17 10.95
N VAL A 485 -10.71 8.51 9.86
CA VAL A 485 -11.23 9.30 8.73
C VAL A 485 -12.40 8.60 8.03
N ASN A 486 -12.43 7.26 8.01
CA ASN A 486 -13.57 6.53 7.46
C ASN A 486 -14.81 6.53 8.37
N LYS A 487 -14.62 6.68 9.69
CA LYS A 487 -15.73 6.72 10.68
C LYS A 487 -16.25 8.12 10.95
N ILE A 488 -15.37 9.12 10.92
CA ILE A 488 -15.67 10.52 11.23
C ILE A 488 -15.55 11.32 9.94
N SER A 489 -16.47 12.27 9.72
CA SER A 489 -16.43 13.20 8.59
C SER A 489 -15.01 13.79 8.35
N PRO A 490 -14.42 13.60 7.15
CA PRO A 490 -13.10 14.14 6.79
C PRO A 490 -12.99 15.66 6.98
N LYS A 491 -14.08 16.41 6.69
CA LYS A 491 -14.19 17.86 6.92
C LYS A 491 -13.91 18.20 8.38
N LYS A 492 -14.52 17.48 9.32
CA LYS A 492 -14.31 17.70 10.77
C LYS A 492 -12.90 17.32 11.20
N ILE A 493 -12.35 16.23 10.64
CA ILE A 493 -10.98 15.78 10.93
C ILE A 493 -9.96 16.83 10.49
N ILE A 494 -10.11 17.42 9.31
CA ILE A 494 -9.20 18.46 8.80
C ILE A 494 -9.26 19.73 9.65
N ILE A 495 -10.45 20.11 10.13
CA ILE A 495 -10.59 21.25 11.05
C ILE A 495 -9.87 20.98 12.37
N LEU A 496 -10.05 19.78 12.95
CA LEU A 496 -9.38 19.38 14.17
C LEU A 496 -7.86 19.34 13.98
N SER A 497 -7.38 18.69 12.92
CA SER A 497 -5.95 18.62 12.64
C SER A 497 -5.37 19.99 12.43
N GLY A 498 -6.00 20.82 11.58
CA GLY A 498 -5.60 22.20 11.30
C GLY A 498 -5.54 23.05 12.57
N SER A 499 -6.48 22.86 13.51
CA SER A 499 -6.47 23.55 14.81
C SER A 499 -5.28 23.12 15.68
N ILE A 500 -4.92 21.83 15.66
CA ILE A 500 -3.72 21.34 16.37
C ILE A 500 -2.46 21.96 15.77
N LEU A 501 -2.34 22.02 14.44
CA LEU A 501 -1.21 22.70 13.79
C LEU A 501 -1.16 24.18 14.15
N LEU A 502 -2.28 24.89 14.04
CA LEU A 502 -2.39 26.31 14.36
C LEU A 502 -1.82 26.58 15.76
N ILE A 503 -2.30 25.85 16.76
CA ILE A 503 -1.93 26.06 18.16
C ILE A 503 -0.45 25.71 18.37
N THR A 504 0.01 24.56 17.88
CA THR A 504 1.40 24.12 18.08
C THR A 504 2.41 25.01 17.37
N THR A 505 2.09 25.53 16.18
CA THR A 505 2.92 26.50 15.45
C THR A 505 2.94 27.86 16.15
N ALA A 506 1.79 28.36 16.62
CA ALA A 506 1.70 29.66 17.29
C ALA A 506 2.41 29.68 18.64
N ILE A 507 2.39 28.57 19.38
CA ILE A 507 3.01 28.48 20.71
C ILE A 507 4.53 28.21 20.63
N PHE A 508 5.04 27.79 19.47
CA PHE A 508 6.44 27.39 19.29
C PHE A 508 7.43 28.49 19.70
N PRO A 509 7.27 29.77 19.29
CA PRO A 509 8.19 30.83 19.72
C PRO A 509 8.17 31.06 21.23
N ILE A 510 7.00 31.02 21.85
CA ILE A 510 6.82 31.21 23.29
C ILE A 510 7.55 30.11 24.08
N LEU A 511 7.37 28.85 23.69
CA LEU A 511 8.05 27.72 24.32
C LEU A 511 9.56 27.77 24.13
N THR A 512 10.03 28.30 23.00
CA THR A 512 11.45 28.38 22.68
C THR A 512 12.16 29.48 23.47
N ILE A 513 11.53 30.66 23.61
CA ILE A 513 12.13 31.83 24.28
C ILE A 513 12.03 31.72 25.81
N TYR A 514 10.87 31.33 26.33
CA TYR A 514 10.59 31.41 27.76
C TYR A 514 10.69 30.07 28.49
N TRP A 515 10.76 28.95 27.77
CA TRP A 515 10.71 27.60 28.35
C TRP A 515 11.83 26.69 27.83
N ASN A 516 11.83 25.46 28.31
CA ASN A 516 12.86 24.46 28.00
C ASN A 516 12.58 23.75 26.65
N TYR A 517 13.65 23.43 25.90
CA TYR A 517 13.59 22.67 24.64
C TYR A 517 12.80 21.35 24.73
N LYS A 518 12.71 20.73 25.93
CA LYS A 518 11.87 19.54 26.16
C LYS A 518 10.38 19.78 25.87
N LEU A 519 9.86 20.97 26.19
CA LEU A 519 8.46 21.33 25.86
C LEU A 519 8.30 21.61 24.37
N VAL A 520 9.34 22.12 23.71
CA VAL A 520 9.37 22.26 22.25
C VAL A 520 9.25 20.89 21.58
N ILE A 521 9.97 19.87 22.06
CA ILE A 521 9.87 18.48 21.59
C ILE A 521 8.44 17.94 21.75
N ILE A 522 7.80 18.17 22.90
CA ILE A 522 6.41 17.72 23.13
C ILE A 522 5.43 18.41 22.18
N SER A 523 5.56 19.73 22.00
CA SER A 523 4.76 20.50 21.04
C SER A 523 4.91 19.95 19.61
N ARG A 524 6.15 19.67 19.20
CA ARG A 524 6.46 19.09 17.88
C ARG A 524 5.92 17.67 17.72
N PHE A 525 5.92 16.86 18.76
CA PHE A 525 5.29 15.54 18.74
C PHE A 525 3.77 15.66 18.54
N ILE A 526 3.11 16.58 19.24
CA ILE A 526 1.67 16.86 19.08
C ILE A 526 1.37 17.38 17.66
N PHE A 527 2.23 18.24 17.11
CA PHE A 527 2.13 18.66 15.72
C PHE A 527 2.12 17.44 14.77
N GLY A 528 3.01 16.46 15.01
CA GLY A 528 3.06 15.22 14.25
C GLY A 528 1.78 14.38 14.33
N ILE A 529 1.12 14.34 15.49
CA ILE A 529 -0.19 13.69 15.65
C ILE A 529 -1.24 14.40 14.79
N GLY A 530 -1.28 15.73 14.83
CA GLY A 530 -2.13 16.53 13.95
C GLY A 530 -1.83 16.23 12.48
N GLU A 531 -0.56 16.07 12.13
CA GLU A 531 -0.08 15.81 10.76
C GLU A 531 -0.57 14.52 10.13
N ALA A 532 -0.80 13.49 10.93
CA ALA A 532 -1.13 12.17 10.43
C ALA A 532 -2.49 12.09 9.70
N PHE A 533 -3.39 13.05 9.93
CA PHE A 533 -4.76 12.99 9.45
C PHE A 533 -4.97 13.58 8.06
N TRP A 534 -4.09 14.46 7.57
CA TRP A 534 -4.40 15.24 6.36
C TRP A 534 -4.36 14.38 5.11
N ALA A 535 -3.31 13.57 4.95
CA ALA A 535 -3.15 12.71 3.77
C ALA A 535 -4.33 11.74 3.57
N PRO A 536 -4.78 10.96 4.57
CA PRO A 536 -5.97 10.12 4.40
C PRO A 536 -7.24 10.94 4.18
N SER A 537 -7.41 12.09 4.84
CA SER A 537 -8.60 12.96 4.65
C SER A 537 -8.66 13.57 3.26
N PHE A 538 -7.53 14.05 2.72
CA PHE A 538 -7.42 14.61 1.38
C PHE A 538 -7.69 13.55 0.33
N ASN A 539 -7.12 12.35 0.48
CA ASN A 539 -7.38 11.23 -0.43
C ASN A 539 -8.85 10.79 -0.41
N TYR A 540 -9.51 10.82 0.75
CA TYR A 540 -10.94 10.53 0.85
C TYR A 540 -11.77 11.56 0.07
N ILE A 541 -11.53 12.85 0.27
CA ILE A 541 -12.22 13.94 -0.45
C ILE A 541 -11.95 13.83 -1.96
N LEU A 542 -10.68 13.64 -2.36
CA LEU A 542 -10.31 13.48 -3.76
C LEU A 542 -11.05 12.30 -4.41
N SER A 543 -11.24 11.21 -3.66
CA SER A 543 -11.97 10.03 -4.16
C SER A 543 -13.46 10.27 -4.39
N ASN A 544 -14.05 11.25 -3.71
CA ASN A 544 -15.45 11.64 -3.88
C ASN A 544 -15.65 12.76 -4.90
N TRP A 545 -14.64 13.61 -5.14
CA TRP A 545 -14.75 14.78 -6.01
C TRP A 545 -14.12 14.59 -7.40
N ILE A 546 -13.19 13.65 -7.56
CA ILE A 546 -12.42 13.47 -8.79
C ILE A 546 -12.62 12.05 -9.37
N PRO A 547 -13.06 11.91 -10.64
CA PRO A 547 -13.20 10.62 -11.31
C PRO A 547 -11.85 9.96 -11.62
N LEU A 548 -11.84 8.63 -11.82
CA LEU A 548 -10.61 7.82 -11.95
C LEU A 548 -9.66 8.27 -13.06
N ASN A 549 -10.22 8.71 -14.20
CA ASN A 549 -9.47 9.19 -15.36
C ASN A 549 -8.76 10.54 -15.14
N GLU A 550 -9.20 11.34 -14.18
CA GLU A 550 -8.61 12.67 -13.86
C GLU A 550 -7.75 12.64 -12.58
N LYS A 551 -7.70 11.51 -11.85
CA LYS A 551 -7.05 11.41 -10.53
C LYS A 551 -5.55 11.66 -10.54
N SER A 552 -4.83 11.18 -11.56
CA SER A 552 -3.36 11.34 -11.65
C SER A 552 -2.98 12.81 -11.72
N LEU A 553 -3.66 13.59 -12.56
CA LEU A 553 -3.47 15.04 -12.67
C LEU A 553 -3.81 15.73 -11.34
N ALA A 554 -4.94 15.38 -10.72
CA ALA A 554 -5.37 15.98 -9.45
C ALA A 554 -4.38 15.70 -8.30
N VAL A 555 -3.84 14.47 -8.21
CA VAL A 555 -2.79 14.11 -7.25
C VAL A 555 -1.50 14.89 -7.53
N GLY A 556 -1.11 15.00 -8.81
CA GLY A 556 0.05 15.81 -9.21
C GLY A 556 -0.08 17.27 -8.78
N ILE A 557 -1.22 17.90 -9.07
CA ILE A 557 -1.49 19.30 -8.71
C ILE A 557 -1.47 19.49 -7.19
N TYR A 558 -2.27 18.74 -6.43
CA TYR A 558 -2.38 19.02 -5.00
C TYR A 558 -1.09 18.68 -4.24
N THR A 559 -0.36 17.62 -4.63
CA THR A 559 0.92 17.28 -4.00
C THR A 559 2.05 18.24 -4.36
N SER A 560 1.91 19.03 -5.44
CA SER A 560 2.81 20.14 -5.75
C SER A 560 2.80 21.22 -4.67
N GLY A 561 1.77 21.22 -3.81
CA GLY A 561 1.70 22.09 -2.63
C GLY A 561 2.92 21.96 -1.71
N VAL A 562 3.55 20.78 -1.63
CA VAL A 562 4.80 20.55 -0.86
C VAL A 562 5.95 21.40 -1.40
N GLN A 563 6.14 21.41 -2.72
CA GLN A 563 7.18 22.19 -3.37
C GLN A 563 6.90 23.69 -3.26
N ILE A 564 5.64 24.10 -3.44
CA ILE A 564 5.21 25.50 -3.30
C ILE A 564 5.46 26.01 -1.87
N ALA A 565 5.29 25.15 -0.86
CA ALA A 565 5.56 25.50 0.53
C ALA A 565 7.01 25.93 0.75
N ILE A 566 7.97 25.23 0.15
CA ILE A 566 9.38 25.61 0.23
C ILE A 566 9.65 26.85 -0.61
N LEU A 567 9.14 26.85 -1.85
CA LEU A 567 9.38 27.92 -2.82
C LEU A 567 8.98 29.31 -2.28
N LEU A 568 7.83 29.39 -1.61
CA LEU A 568 7.35 30.63 -1.00
C LEU A 568 7.86 30.76 0.44
N GLY A 569 7.90 29.66 1.18
CA GLY A 569 8.16 29.67 2.60
C GLY A 569 9.59 30.01 2.99
N ASN A 570 10.59 29.51 2.26
CA ASN A 570 11.99 29.79 2.57
C ASN A 570 12.30 31.29 2.38
N PRO A 571 11.95 31.95 1.26
CA PRO A 571 12.18 33.39 1.11
C PRO A 571 11.43 34.21 2.16
N ILE A 572 10.18 33.88 2.47
CA ILE A 572 9.41 34.57 3.52
C ILE A 572 10.11 34.44 4.88
N THR A 573 10.60 33.24 5.20
CA THR A 573 11.34 32.98 6.45
C THR A 573 12.65 33.77 6.49
N GLY A 574 13.39 33.84 5.37
CA GLY A 574 14.60 34.65 5.24
C GLY A 574 14.34 36.14 5.45
N ILE A 575 13.25 36.67 4.87
CA ILE A 575 12.82 38.06 5.07
C ILE A 575 12.52 38.34 6.54
N PHE A 576 11.77 37.45 7.21
CA PHE A 576 11.47 37.63 8.64
C PHE A 576 12.71 37.55 9.52
N CYS A 577 13.61 36.59 9.29
CA CYS A 577 14.89 36.51 10.01
C CYS A 577 15.72 37.79 9.86
N ASN A 578 15.67 38.46 8.70
CA ASN A 578 16.41 39.70 8.43
C ASN A 578 15.64 40.98 8.85
N SER A 579 14.41 40.83 9.34
CA SER A 579 13.56 41.93 9.77
C SER A 579 13.61 42.14 11.28
N THR A 580 13.10 43.27 11.76
CA THR A 580 12.96 43.54 13.20
C THR A 580 12.01 42.59 13.94
N PHE A 581 11.13 41.86 13.22
CA PHE A 581 10.28 40.83 13.82
C PHE A 581 11.06 39.55 14.17
N GLY A 582 12.22 39.34 13.56
CA GLY A 582 13.05 38.16 13.73
C GLY A 582 12.36 36.85 13.34
N TRP A 583 12.97 35.74 13.76
CA TRP A 583 12.48 34.38 13.51
C TRP A 583 11.06 34.07 14.04
N PRO A 584 10.56 34.67 15.16
CA PRO A 584 9.19 34.40 15.61
C PRO A 584 8.13 34.81 14.57
N GLY A 585 8.41 35.84 13.78
CA GLY A 585 7.50 36.35 12.74
C GLY A 585 7.07 35.28 11.74
N THR A 586 7.98 34.39 11.37
CA THR A 586 7.72 33.25 10.47
C THR A 586 6.62 32.32 10.98
N PHE A 587 6.67 31.98 12.28
CA PHE A 587 5.72 31.06 12.89
C PHE A 587 4.35 31.71 13.08
N TYR A 588 4.30 32.98 13.48
CA TYR A 588 3.04 33.71 13.59
C TYR A 588 2.38 33.94 12.23
N PHE A 589 3.16 34.25 11.19
CA PHE A 589 2.66 34.39 9.83
C PHE A 589 2.10 33.07 9.29
N SER A 590 2.82 31.96 9.48
CA SER A 590 2.33 30.62 9.14
C SER A 590 1.01 30.30 9.86
N SER A 591 0.93 30.62 11.15
CA SER A 591 -0.29 30.39 11.97
C SER A 591 -1.48 31.21 11.46
N LEU A 592 -1.27 32.48 11.10
CA LEU A 592 -2.32 33.33 10.52
C LEU A 592 -2.88 32.74 9.21
N LEU A 593 -2.00 32.25 8.33
CA LEU A 593 -2.44 31.63 7.08
C LEU A 593 -3.23 30.34 7.31
N ILE A 594 -2.83 29.51 8.29
CA ILE A 594 -3.57 28.32 8.68
C ILE A 594 -4.97 28.69 9.21
N LEU A 595 -5.09 29.76 10.01
CA LEU A 595 -6.39 30.22 10.51
C LEU A 595 -7.32 30.62 9.36
N ILE A 596 -6.81 31.43 8.42
CA ILE A 596 -7.57 31.85 7.23
C ILE A 596 -8.00 30.62 6.42
N TYR A 597 -7.11 29.65 6.24
CA TYR A 597 -7.42 28.41 5.53
C TYR A 597 -8.52 27.60 6.22
N ILE A 598 -8.49 27.44 7.55
CA ILE A 598 -9.53 26.73 8.30
C ILE A 598 -10.88 27.43 8.13
N ILE A 599 -10.92 28.76 8.19
CA ILE A 599 -12.15 29.54 7.99
C ILE A 599 -12.70 29.30 6.58
N ILE A 600 -11.85 29.42 5.56
CA ILE A 600 -12.24 29.14 4.16
C ILE A 600 -12.71 27.69 4.03
N TRP A 601 -12.02 26.73 4.65
CA TRP A 601 -12.37 25.30 4.58
C TRP A 601 -13.73 24.98 5.19
N ILE A 602 -14.07 25.61 6.32
CA ILE A 602 -15.38 25.46 6.98
C ILE A 602 -16.50 25.95 6.06
N ILE A 603 -16.29 27.13 5.46
CA ILE A 603 -17.26 27.78 4.59
C ILE A 603 -17.39 27.00 3.27
N VAL A 604 -16.26 26.56 2.69
CA VAL A 604 -16.20 26.17 1.28
C VAL A 604 -16.40 24.69 0.98
N ILE A 605 -15.83 23.79 1.77
CA ILE A 605 -15.73 22.38 1.38
C ILE A 605 -16.89 21.54 1.90
N GLU A 606 -17.40 20.60 1.10
CA GLU A 606 -18.19 19.46 1.55
C GLU A 606 -17.51 18.10 1.28
N ASN A 607 -17.79 17.10 2.12
CA ASN A 607 -17.13 15.77 2.03
C ASN A 607 -17.46 15.00 0.75
N CYS A 608 -18.64 15.26 0.21
CA CYS A 608 -19.16 14.61 -0.98
C CYS A 608 -19.80 15.68 -1.85
N TYR A 609 -19.51 15.66 -3.14
CA TYR A 609 -20.10 16.56 -4.13
C TYR A 609 -21.63 16.54 -4.11
N LYS A 610 -22.25 15.43 -3.66
CA LYS A 610 -23.71 15.29 -3.56
C LYS A 610 -24.36 16.28 -2.59
N ASN A 611 -23.62 16.73 -1.58
CA ASN A 611 -24.11 17.62 -0.52
C ASN A 611 -23.65 19.06 -0.71
N ASP A 612 -22.89 19.35 -1.77
CA ASP A 612 -22.31 20.67 -1.99
C ASP A 612 -23.36 21.68 -2.44
N LYS A 613 -23.26 22.92 -1.94
CA LYS A 613 -24.24 23.99 -2.17
C LYS A 613 -23.97 24.80 -3.44
N TRP A 614 -22.74 24.80 -3.95
CA TRP A 614 -22.32 25.62 -5.09
C TRP A 614 -21.98 24.80 -6.32
N ILE A 615 -22.04 23.46 -6.22
CA ILE A 615 -21.86 22.61 -7.38
C ILE A 615 -22.89 22.96 -8.45
N THR A 616 -22.39 23.20 -9.66
CA THR A 616 -23.27 23.46 -10.79
C THR A 616 -23.97 22.17 -11.20
N LYS A 617 -25.22 22.29 -11.66
CA LYS A 617 -26.04 21.14 -12.08
C LYS A 617 -25.31 20.25 -13.10
N ASN A 618 -24.59 20.85 -14.05
CA ASN A 618 -23.80 20.13 -15.05
C ASN A 618 -22.65 19.32 -14.42
N GLU A 619 -21.95 19.90 -13.45
CA GLU A 619 -20.86 19.20 -12.75
C GLU A 619 -21.39 18.09 -11.84
N TYR A 620 -22.54 18.29 -11.19
CA TYR A 620 -23.21 17.24 -10.44
C TYR A 620 -23.58 16.05 -11.34
N ILE A 621 -24.18 16.31 -12.51
CA ILE A 621 -24.55 15.24 -13.46
C ILE A 621 -23.29 14.50 -13.93
N TYR A 622 -22.24 15.23 -14.32
CA TYR A 622 -20.95 14.64 -14.74
C TYR A 622 -20.34 13.72 -13.66
N LEU A 623 -20.23 14.21 -12.42
CA LEU A 623 -19.69 13.44 -11.30
C LEU A 623 -20.59 12.26 -10.93
N SER A 624 -21.91 12.44 -10.96
CA SER A 624 -22.86 11.36 -10.72
C SER A 624 -22.73 10.23 -11.73
N LYS A 625 -22.48 10.54 -13.01
CA LYS A 625 -22.31 9.54 -14.08
C LYS A 625 -21.04 8.70 -13.87
N LEU A 626 -19.90 9.34 -13.58
CA LEU A 626 -18.61 8.66 -13.47
C LEU A 626 -18.35 8.01 -12.10
N ILE A 627 -18.83 8.60 -11.01
CA ILE A 627 -18.58 8.11 -9.64
C ILE A 627 -19.62 7.06 -9.22
N SER A 628 -20.87 7.13 -9.70
CA SER A 628 -21.89 6.11 -9.36
C SER A 628 -21.57 4.73 -9.95
N ILE A 629 -20.93 4.66 -11.12
CA ILE A 629 -20.44 3.40 -11.71
C ILE A 629 -19.46 2.70 -10.74
N ASN A 630 -18.65 3.46 -10.01
CA ASN A 630 -17.75 2.92 -8.98
C ASN A 630 -18.47 2.54 -7.67
N GLU A 631 -19.55 3.24 -7.29
CA GLU A 631 -20.38 2.85 -6.13
C GLU A 631 -21.17 1.55 -6.39
N ILE A 632 -21.60 1.30 -7.62
CA ILE A 632 -22.26 0.05 -8.02
C ILE A 632 -21.29 -1.14 -7.88
N ASN A 633 -20.01 -0.95 -8.22
CA ASN A 633 -18.97 -1.96 -7.96
C ASN A 633 -18.68 -2.16 -6.46
N LYS A 634 -18.70 -1.09 -5.64
CA LYS A 634 -18.52 -1.17 -4.18
C LYS A 634 -19.70 -1.79 -3.42
N LYS A 635 -20.93 -1.73 -3.96
CA LYS A 635 -22.11 -2.39 -3.35
C LYS A 635 -22.08 -3.92 -3.49
N ARG A 636 -21.10 -4.51 -4.18
CA ARG A 636 -20.78 -5.94 -4.09
C ARG A 636 -20.16 -6.25 -2.71
N LYS A 637 -21.07 -6.64 -1.81
CA LYS A 637 -20.94 -7.33 -0.51
C LYS A 637 -19.52 -7.67 -0.01
N ASN A 638 -19.25 -7.28 1.25
CA ASN A 638 -18.31 -7.92 2.21
C ASN A 638 -17.07 -8.59 1.59
N ILE A 639 -16.22 -7.83 0.92
CA ILE A 639 -14.90 -8.31 0.51
C ILE A 639 -14.06 -8.47 1.78
N LYS A 640 -13.71 -9.71 2.11
CA LYS A 640 -12.80 -10.02 3.22
C LYS A 640 -11.42 -9.49 2.83
N ILE A 641 -10.96 -8.41 3.49
CA ILE A 641 -9.65 -7.81 3.20
C ILE A 641 -8.56 -8.82 3.55
N LEU A 642 -7.86 -9.32 2.54
CA LEU A 642 -6.72 -10.22 2.66
C LEU A 642 -5.46 -9.40 2.94
N TRP A 643 -5.35 -8.82 4.15
CA TRP A 643 -4.20 -8.03 4.60
C TRP A 643 -2.87 -8.70 4.25
N PHE A 644 -2.83 -10.04 4.32
CA PHE A 644 -1.66 -10.82 4.03
C PHE A 644 -1.17 -10.69 2.60
N LYS A 645 -2.10 -10.90 1.66
CA LYS A 645 -1.80 -10.80 0.24
C LYS A 645 -1.36 -9.39 -0.09
N ILE A 646 -1.91 -8.39 0.59
CA ILE A 646 -1.51 -6.99 0.45
C ILE A 646 -0.06 -6.82 0.93
N PHE A 647 0.26 -7.15 2.19
CA PHE A 647 1.60 -6.95 2.78
C PHE A 647 2.71 -7.83 2.20
N THR A 648 2.36 -8.94 1.55
CA THR A 648 3.32 -9.78 0.81
C THR A 648 3.41 -9.51 -0.67
N SER A 649 2.59 -8.60 -1.19
CA SER A 649 2.67 -8.31 -2.61
C SER A 649 4.01 -7.64 -2.93
N LEU A 650 4.72 -8.23 -3.88
CA LEU A 650 5.96 -7.67 -4.41
C LEU A 650 5.76 -6.24 -4.95
N PRO A 651 4.64 -5.92 -5.63
CA PRO A 651 4.33 -4.54 -5.99
C PRO A 651 4.25 -3.61 -4.78
N LEU A 652 3.53 -3.98 -3.71
CA LEU A 652 3.43 -3.14 -2.51
C LEU A 652 4.78 -2.99 -1.80
N LEU A 653 5.53 -4.07 -1.62
CA LEU A 653 6.86 -4.01 -1.01
C LEU A 653 7.80 -3.10 -1.80
N SER A 654 7.73 -3.14 -3.14
CA SER A 654 8.51 -2.25 -3.99
C SER A 654 8.14 -0.78 -3.79
N ILE A 655 6.85 -0.49 -3.62
CA ILE A 655 6.34 0.84 -3.29
C ILE A 655 6.86 1.30 -1.92
N ILE A 656 6.79 0.44 -0.89
CA ILE A 656 7.23 0.76 0.47
C ILE A 656 8.72 1.14 0.48
N PHE A 657 9.58 0.35 -0.17
CA PHE A 657 11.01 0.65 -0.23
C PHE A 657 11.30 1.96 -0.96
N CYS A 658 10.70 2.19 -2.13
CA CYS A 658 10.80 3.49 -2.82
C CYS A 658 10.31 4.65 -1.94
N ARG A 659 9.28 4.45 -1.11
CA ARG A 659 8.80 5.52 -0.23
C ARG A 659 9.70 5.82 0.97
N ILE A 660 10.44 4.83 1.47
CA ILE A 660 11.46 5.07 2.50
C ILE A 660 12.57 5.97 1.92
N SER A 661 13.10 5.62 0.75
CA SER A 661 14.17 6.40 0.11
C SER A 661 13.68 7.78 -0.33
N GLU A 662 12.43 7.91 -0.80
CA GLU A 662 11.84 9.21 -1.13
C GLU A 662 11.76 10.13 0.10
N MET A 663 11.39 9.59 1.27
CA MET A 663 11.31 10.40 2.48
C MET A 663 12.68 10.86 2.99
N ILE A 664 13.72 10.05 2.83
CA ILE A 664 15.10 10.48 3.15
C ILE A 664 15.47 11.69 2.29
N TYR A 665 15.19 11.61 0.99
CA TYR A 665 15.40 12.73 0.08
C TYR A 665 14.54 13.95 0.45
N ILE A 666 13.25 13.79 0.74
CA ILE A 666 12.36 14.91 1.09
C ILE A 666 12.85 15.61 2.36
N VAL A 667 13.23 14.86 3.40
CA VAL A 667 13.74 15.47 4.64
C VAL A 667 15.08 16.19 4.38
N PHE A 668 15.99 15.58 3.62
CA PHE A 668 17.23 16.26 3.21
C PHE A 668 16.95 17.56 2.45
N SER A 669 16.17 17.49 1.37
CA SER A 669 15.88 18.63 0.49
C SER A 669 15.12 19.75 1.18
N THR A 670 14.20 19.44 2.10
CA THR A 670 13.37 20.44 2.79
C THR A 670 13.99 21.00 4.06
N THR A 671 14.78 20.21 4.80
CA THR A 671 15.27 20.59 6.13
C THR A 671 16.78 20.83 6.15
N PHE A 672 17.55 19.99 5.45
CA PHE A 672 19.02 19.99 5.53
C PHE A 672 19.71 20.67 4.35
N LEU A 673 19.03 20.88 3.21
CA LEU A 673 19.60 21.60 2.07
C LEU A 673 20.04 23.03 2.42
N PRO A 674 19.27 23.84 3.18
CA PRO A 674 19.74 25.16 3.60
C PRO A 674 20.98 25.08 4.51
N LEU A 675 21.04 24.08 5.39
CA LEU A 675 22.21 23.81 6.23
C LEU A 675 23.43 23.42 5.39
N TYR A 676 23.26 22.58 4.37
CA TYR A 676 24.32 22.24 3.42
C TYR A 676 24.88 23.48 2.71
N LEU A 677 23.99 24.35 2.18
CA LEU A 677 24.40 25.58 1.49
C LEU A 677 25.11 26.57 2.44
N HIS A 678 24.69 26.61 3.71
CA HIS A 678 25.35 27.43 4.72
C HIS A 678 26.72 26.84 5.10
N ASP A 679 26.76 25.59 5.53
CA ASP A 679 27.96 24.92 6.07
C ASP A 679 29.05 24.74 5.01
N THR A 680 28.69 24.37 3.77
CA THR A 680 29.65 24.03 2.72
C THR A 680 30.00 25.23 1.83
N LEU A 681 29.04 26.11 1.53
CA LEU A 681 29.24 27.22 0.60
C LEU A 681 29.34 28.60 1.27
N ASN A 682 29.13 28.69 2.59
CA ASN A 682 29.18 29.94 3.36
C ASN A 682 28.25 31.04 2.81
N ILE A 683 27.10 30.64 2.26
CA ILE A 683 26.11 31.58 1.71
C ILE A 683 25.34 32.25 2.86
N ASN A 684 25.20 33.58 2.80
CA ASN A 684 24.42 34.34 3.77
C ASN A 684 22.93 33.93 3.81
N ILE A 685 22.24 34.25 4.91
CA ILE A 685 20.87 33.77 5.18
C ILE A 685 19.89 34.14 4.04
N MET A 686 19.92 35.40 3.59
CA MET A 686 19.00 35.89 2.55
C MET A 686 19.20 35.15 1.23
N SER A 687 20.45 35.06 0.75
CA SER A 687 20.75 34.36 -0.51
C SER A 687 20.51 32.85 -0.39
N ASN A 688 20.80 32.26 0.76
CA ASN A 688 20.54 30.83 1.02
C ASN A 688 19.03 30.53 0.97
N SER A 689 18.19 31.41 1.50
CA SER A 689 16.74 31.29 1.40
C SER A 689 16.25 31.21 -0.05
N ILE A 690 16.85 32.00 -0.95
CA ILE A 690 16.51 32.01 -2.38
C ILE A 690 17.11 30.79 -3.09
N TYR A 691 18.41 30.53 -2.91
CA TYR A 691 19.12 29.44 -3.58
C TYR A 691 18.58 28.05 -3.22
N SER A 692 18.18 27.83 -1.96
CA SER A 692 17.55 26.57 -1.53
C SER A 692 16.15 26.36 -2.12
N SER A 693 15.48 27.42 -2.58
CA SER A 693 14.11 27.39 -3.13
C SER A 693 14.07 27.05 -4.62
N ILE A 694 15.06 27.49 -5.38
CA ILE A 694 15.11 27.34 -6.85
C ILE A 694 14.96 25.88 -7.33
N PRO A 695 15.65 24.88 -6.73
CA PRO A 695 15.53 23.49 -7.18
C PRO A 695 14.11 22.93 -7.17
N PHE A 696 13.24 23.44 -6.29
CA PHE A 696 11.85 23.00 -6.20
C PHE A 696 10.99 23.45 -7.40
N VAL A 697 11.38 24.53 -8.10
CA VAL A 697 10.71 24.96 -9.35
C VAL A 697 10.84 23.87 -10.42
N ALA A 698 12.06 23.34 -10.59
CA ALA A 698 12.33 22.28 -11.55
C ALA A 698 11.52 21.01 -11.23
N GLN A 699 11.32 20.71 -9.95
CA GLN A 699 10.50 19.58 -9.50
C GLN A 699 9.00 19.77 -9.80
N ILE A 700 8.46 20.99 -9.64
CA ILE A 700 7.06 21.31 -10.00
C ILE A 700 6.86 21.14 -11.50
N ILE A 701 7.78 21.70 -12.30
CA ILE A 701 7.71 21.60 -13.77
C ILE A 701 7.72 20.15 -14.21
N SER A 702 8.63 19.32 -13.67
CA SER A 702 8.73 17.91 -14.09
C SER A 702 7.51 17.09 -13.67
N LYS A 703 6.96 17.29 -12.47
CA LYS A 703 5.69 16.66 -12.02
C LYS A 703 4.54 16.92 -12.99
N ILE A 704 4.32 18.19 -13.36
CA ILE A 704 3.19 18.60 -14.20
C ILE A 704 3.39 18.10 -15.65
N THR A 705 4.57 18.32 -16.23
CA THR A 705 4.84 17.92 -17.62
C THR A 705 4.81 16.41 -17.81
N ILE A 706 5.41 15.63 -16.91
CA ILE A 706 5.35 14.16 -16.99
C ILE A 706 3.94 13.65 -16.77
N GLY A 707 3.14 14.26 -15.88
CA GLY A 707 1.73 13.92 -15.72
C GLY A 707 0.96 14.03 -17.04
N ILE A 708 1.11 15.15 -17.75
CA ILE A 708 0.46 15.40 -19.06
C ILE A 708 0.95 14.40 -20.11
N ILE A 709 2.26 14.13 -20.17
CA ILE A 709 2.84 13.19 -21.14
C ILE A 709 2.32 11.77 -20.90
N VAL A 710 2.35 11.29 -19.65
CA VAL A 710 1.86 9.95 -19.28
C VAL A 710 0.38 9.82 -19.60
N GLU A 711 -0.45 10.82 -19.27
CA GLU A 711 -1.88 10.80 -19.61
C GLU A 711 -2.10 10.71 -21.13
N LYS A 712 -1.35 11.48 -21.92
CA LYS A 712 -1.45 11.47 -23.39
C LYS A 712 -1.03 10.12 -23.98
N LEU A 713 0.03 9.50 -23.44
CA LEU A 713 0.51 8.18 -23.86
C LEU A 713 -0.49 7.06 -23.50
N GLN A 714 -1.10 7.14 -22.32
CA GLN A 714 -2.12 6.19 -21.87
C GLN A 714 -3.42 6.34 -22.67
N ARG A 715 -3.90 7.57 -22.91
CA ARG A 715 -5.09 7.84 -23.75
C ARG A 715 -4.91 7.33 -25.17
N LYS A 716 -3.71 7.48 -25.75
CA LYS A 716 -3.39 6.93 -27.08
C LYS A 716 -3.12 5.42 -27.07
N LYS A 717 -3.22 4.74 -25.92
CA LYS A 717 -2.91 3.31 -25.71
C LYS A 717 -1.51 2.90 -26.22
N ILE A 718 -0.54 3.82 -26.21
CA ILE A 718 0.84 3.55 -26.67
C ILE A 718 1.60 2.75 -25.60
N LEU A 719 1.42 3.12 -24.32
CA LEU A 719 2.04 2.45 -23.17
C LEU A 719 0.97 2.08 -22.15
N THR A 720 1.16 0.93 -21.49
CA THR A 720 0.31 0.53 -20.37
C THR A 720 0.64 1.34 -19.11
N PRO A 721 -0.28 1.45 -18.12
CA PRO A 721 -0.01 2.12 -16.86
C PRO A 721 1.25 1.59 -16.16
N THR A 722 1.43 0.26 -16.17
CA THR A 722 2.61 -0.42 -15.62
C THR A 722 3.90 -0.03 -16.32
N GLN A 723 3.89 0.09 -17.66
CA GLN A 723 5.08 0.50 -18.40
C GLN A 723 5.46 1.94 -18.08
N CYS A 724 4.49 2.86 -18.02
CA CYS A 724 4.74 4.26 -17.66
C CYS A 724 5.41 4.39 -16.29
N VAL A 725 4.85 3.79 -15.23
CA VAL A 725 5.41 3.95 -13.88
C VAL A 725 6.82 3.36 -13.75
N LYS A 726 7.10 2.23 -14.41
CA LYS A 726 8.44 1.61 -14.40
C LYS A 726 9.48 2.47 -15.11
N ILE A 727 9.14 2.99 -16.29
CA ILE A 727 10.05 3.82 -17.09
C ILE A 727 10.36 5.11 -16.33
N CYS A 728 9.34 5.80 -15.81
CA CYS A 728 9.50 7.02 -15.03
C CYS A 728 10.38 6.79 -13.79
N GLN A 729 10.16 5.71 -13.04
CA GLN A 729 10.96 5.40 -11.85
C GLN A 729 12.42 5.10 -12.19
N PHE A 730 12.66 4.35 -13.27
CA PHE A 730 14.02 4.02 -13.69
C PHE A 730 14.82 5.26 -14.13
N ILE A 731 14.20 6.14 -14.92
CA ILE A 731 14.80 7.42 -15.35
C ILE A 731 15.12 8.28 -14.12
N SER A 732 14.21 8.35 -13.17
CA SER A 732 14.41 9.06 -11.91
C SER A 732 15.62 8.51 -11.13
N GLY A 733 15.70 7.19 -10.97
CA GLY A 733 16.78 6.51 -10.24
C GLY A 733 18.17 6.85 -10.79
N ILE A 734 18.33 6.81 -12.12
CA ILE A 734 19.61 7.13 -12.78
C ILE A 734 19.94 8.61 -12.66
N GLY A 735 19.00 9.49 -12.99
CA GLY A 735 19.26 10.93 -13.01
C GLY A 735 19.64 11.49 -11.64
N VAL A 736 18.99 10.99 -10.58
CA VAL A 736 19.30 11.37 -9.19
C VAL A 736 20.66 10.84 -8.75
N LEU A 737 21.01 9.60 -9.07
CA LEU A 737 22.32 9.03 -8.73
C LEU A 737 23.46 9.81 -9.37
N ILE A 738 23.36 10.07 -10.67
CA ILE A 738 24.38 10.82 -11.42
C ILE A 738 24.55 12.21 -10.82
N GLY A 739 23.44 12.93 -10.59
CA GLY A 739 23.54 14.29 -10.05
C GLY A 739 24.13 14.35 -8.64
N PHE A 740 23.77 13.42 -7.74
CA PHE A 740 24.36 13.37 -6.40
C PHE A 740 25.81 12.86 -6.37
N LEU A 741 26.26 12.11 -7.38
CA LEU A 741 27.68 11.77 -7.54
C LEU A 741 28.51 12.97 -8.02
N ILE A 742 27.93 13.85 -8.83
CA ILE A 742 28.64 15.01 -9.39
C ILE A 742 28.78 16.14 -8.38
N ILE A 743 27.73 16.44 -7.58
CA ILE A 743 27.69 17.61 -6.69
C ILE A 743 28.93 17.73 -5.79
N PRO A 744 29.40 16.69 -5.07
CA PRO A 744 30.61 16.77 -4.23
C PRO A 744 31.90 17.12 -4.98
N HIS A 745 31.97 16.87 -6.29
CA HIS A 745 33.15 17.14 -7.10
C HIS A 745 33.17 18.55 -7.70
N ILE A 746 32.00 19.17 -7.86
CA ILE A 746 31.85 20.53 -8.38
C ILE A 746 31.55 21.57 -7.29
N SER A 747 31.39 21.13 -6.03
CA SER A 747 31.04 22.02 -4.93
C SER A 747 32.19 22.98 -4.61
N ASP A 748 32.10 24.20 -5.12
CA ASP A 748 33.03 25.30 -4.86
C ASP A 748 32.24 26.54 -4.39
N CYS A 749 32.70 27.16 -3.30
CA CYS A 749 32.12 28.38 -2.71
C CYS A 749 32.12 29.58 -3.69
N THR A 750 32.97 29.57 -4.71
CA THR A 750 33.07 30.65 -5.71
C THR A 750 31.95 30.61 -6.74
N ASN A 751 31.26 29.48 -6.92
CA ASN A 751 30.22 29.31 -7.94
C ASN A 751 28.95 28.62 -7.40
N PRO A 752 28.24 29.23 -6.42
CA PRO A 752 27.05 28.64 -5.82
C PRO A 752 25.92 28.40 -6.86
N SER A 753 25.85 29.23 -7.90
CA SER A 753 24.88 29.11 -9.00
C SER A 753 24.96 27.77 -9.73
N LEU A 754 26.17 27.26 -9.97
CA LEU A 754 26.37 25.99 -10.68
C LEU A 754 25.84 24.82 -9.86
N ILE A 755 26.07 24.83 -8.55
CA ILE A 755 25.61 23.80 -7.62
C ILE A 755 24.09 23.79 -7.54
N VAL A 756 23.47 24.98 -7.44
CA VAL A 756 22.01 25.13 -7.41
C VAL A 756 21.39 24.66 -8.73
N LEU A 757 22.05 24.90 -9.87
CA LEU A 757 21.63 24.36 -11.17
C LEU A 757 21.67 22.83 -11.17
N THR A 758 22.75 22.20 -10.65
CA THR A 758 22.86 20.75 -10.56
C THR A 758 21.82 20.15 -9.61
N PHE A 759 21.56 20.78 -8.46
CA PHE A 759 20.44 20.40 -7.59
C PHE A 759 19.09 20.51 -8.31
N SER A 760 18.89 21.55 -9.12
CA SER A 760 17.66 21.71 -9.91
C SER A 760 17.47 20.56 -10.91
N ILE A 761 18.55 20.07 -11.53
CA ILE A 761 18.51 18.89 -12.39
C ILE A 761 18.16 17.63 -11.59
N VAL A 762 18.79 17.41 -10.42
CA VAL A 762 18.45 16.29 -9.53
C VAL A 762 16.98 16.32 -9.14
N PHE A 763 16.46 17.49 -8.80
CA PHE A 763 15.08 17.68 -8.33
C PHE A 763 14.08 17.51 -9.48
N PHE A 764 14.45 17.91 -10.70
CA PHE A 764 13.71 17.59 -11.91
C PHE A 764 13.54 16.07 -12.06
N PHE A 765 14.64 15.30 -12.00
CA PHE A 765 14.59 13.84 -12.09
C PHE A 765 13.81 13.19 -10.95
N PHE A 766 13.88 13.74 -9.74
CA PHE A 766 13.07 13.28 -8.63
C PHE A 766 11.56 13.48 -8.90
N GLY A 767 11.16 14.63 -9.45
CA GLY A 767 9.76 14.92 -9.76
C GLY A 767 9.14 14.03 -10.85
N ILE A 768 9.94 13.38 -11.70
CA ILE A 768 9.46 12.37 -12.68
C ILE A 768 8.79 11.17 -11.99
N SER A 769 9.23 10.81 -10.78
CA SER A 769 8.71 9.64 -10.04
C SER A 769 7.36 9.88 -9.36
N ALA A 770 6.95 11.14 -9.18
CA ALA A 770 6.08 11.53 -8.08
C ALA A 770 4.55 11.38 -8.31
N ASN A 771 4.12 10.56 -9.27
CA ASN A 771 2.71 10.45 -9.67
C ASN A 771 1.93 9.27 -9.04
N GLY A 772 2.39 8.64 -7.94
CA GLY A 772 1.67 7.45 -7.45
C GLY A 772 1.81 6.99 -6.00
N PHE A 773 2.60 7.61 -5.13
CA PHE A 773 2.93 6.97 -3.85
C PHE A 773 2.72 7.87 -2.62
N PHE A 774 1.82 7.46 -1.72
CA PHE A 774 1.60 8.09 -0.40
C PHE A 774 2.48 7.48 0.71
N THR A 775 2.66 8.24 1.78
CA THR A 775 3.67 8.24 2.88
C THR A 775 4.26 6.92 3.42
N SER A 776 5.59 6.86 3.54
CA SER A 776 6.35 5.93 4.40
C SER A 776 7.07 6.70 5.52
N ILE A 777 6.71 6.46 6.78
CA ILE A 777 7.12 7.33 7.91
C ILE A 777 8.48 6.94 8.50
N LEU A 778 8.88 5.67 8.36
CA LEU A 778 10.11 5.16 8.95
C LEU A 778 11.36 5.86 8.41
N GLY A 779 11.38 6.12 7.09
CA GLY A 779 12.47 6.86 6.45
C GLY A 779 12.61 8.27 7.01
N ALA A 780 11.50 8.98 7.19
CA ALA A 780 11.51 10.36 7.66
C ALA A 780 11.98 10.51 9.12
N ALA A 781 11.57 9.60 10.02
CA ALA A 781 11.96 9.64 11.43
C ALA A 781 13.46 9.34 11.65
N LEU A 782 14.03 8.44 10.84
CA LEU A 782 15.44 8.04 10.93
C LEU A 782 16.38 9.01 10.22
N THR A 783 15.89 9.81 9.27
CA THR A 783 16.74 10.66 8.41
C THR A 783 17.63 11.63 9.19
N PRO A 784 17.15 12.39 10.19
CA PRO A 784 18.00 13.32 10.94
C PRO A 784 19.20 12.62 11.61
N TYR A 785 18.96 11.43 12.18
CA TYR A 785 20.01 10.62 12.81
C TYR A 785 21.00 10.05 11.78
N ILE A 786 20.50 9.56 10.64
CA ILE A 786 21.35 9.06 9.56
C ILE A 786 22.23 10.19 9.00
N ILE A 787 21.65 11.36 8.73
CA ILE A 787 22.41 12.52 8.22
C ILE A 787 23.46 12.97 9.23
N SER A 788 23.10 13.08 10.52
CA SER A 788 24.05 13.47 11.57
C SER A 788 25.19 12.46 11.70
N PHE A 789 24.89 11.16 11.68
CA PHE A 789 25.89 10.10 11.71
C PHE A 789 26.83 10.18 10.49
N LEU A 790 26.28 10.29 9.28
CA LEU A 790 27.07 10.38 8.05
C LEU A 790 27.91 11.66 7.98
N LYS A 791 27.39 12.79 8.49
CA LYS A 791 28.11 14.06 8.61
C LYS A 791 29.29 13.93 9.57
N ASN A 792 29.11 13.21 10.69
CA ASN A 792 30.15 13.03 11.71
C ASN A 792 31.23 12.00 11.33
N LEU A 793 30.98 11.08 10.37
CA LEU A 793 31.99 10.12 9.90
C LEU A 793 33.26 10.80 9.37
N ASN A 794 33.14 12.00 8.77
CA ASN A 794 34.31 12.71 8.27
C ASN A 794 34.11 14.23 8.39
N LYS A 795 34.81 14.88 9.34
CA LYS A 795 34.56 16.28 9.72
C LYS A 795 34.68 17.29 8.56
N SER A 796 35.54 17.06 7.57
CA SER A 796 35.74 17.98 6.44
C SER A 796 34.84 17.74 5.23
N LYS A 797 34.32 16.52 5.06
CA LYS A 797 33.52 16.09 3.89
C LYS A 797 32.23 15.37 4.27
N GLY A 798 31.70 15.65 5.45
CA GLY A 798 30.55 14.94 6.01
C GLY A 798 29.31 15.01 5.11
N TRP A 799 29.10 16.14 4.45
CA TRP A 799 27.99 16.32 3.52
C TRP A 799 28.11 15.49 2.24
N ASP A 800 29.33 15.23 1.75
CA ASP A 800 29.56 14.40 0.56
C ASP A 800 29.02 12.97 0.79
N ASN A 801 29.28 12.41 1.98
CA ASN A 801 28.78 11.09 2.38
C ASN A 801 27.25 11.04 2.38
N VAL A 802 26.60 12.13 2.83
CA VAL A 802 25.13 12.24 2.84
C VAL A 802 24.59 12.21 1.41
N LEU A 803 25.19 12.98 0.49
CA LEU A 803 24.76 13.03 -0.91
C LEU A 803 24.93 11.68 -1.62
N TYR A 804 26.08 11.01 -1.44
CA TYR A 804 26.32 9.68 -2.00
C TYR A 804 25.31 8.65 -1.48
N PHE A 805 25.02 8.66 -0.19
CA PHE A 805 24.05 7.74 0.41
C PHE A 805 22.64 7.93 -0.17
N ILE A 806 22.17 9.18 -0.28
CA ILE A 806 20.83 9.49 -0.83
C ILE A 806 20.73 9.05 -2.30
N GLY A 807 21.74 9.35 -3.11
CA GLY A 807 21.78 8.93 -4.52
C GLY A 807 21.75 7.41 -4.68
N LEU A 808 22.58 6.69 -3.90
CA LEU A 808 22.68 5.24 -3.98
C LEU A 808 21.40 4.53 -3.53
N ILE A 809 20.81 4.95 -2.40
CA ILE A 809 19.61 4.29 -1.88
C ILE A 809 18.40 4.54 -2.77
N TRP A 810 18.27 5.73 -3.37
CA TRP A 810 17.23 6.01 -4.36
C TRP A 810 17.37 5.15 -5.61
N PHE A 811 18.60 4.94 -6.10
CA PHE A 811 18.86 4.09 -7.26
C PHE A 811 18.54 2.62 -7.00
N LEU A 812 19.00 2.07 -5.87
CA LEU A 812 18.76 0.66 -5.50
C LEU A 812 17.26 0.37 -5.35
N THR A 813 16.53 1.27 -4.69
CA THR A 813 15.07 1.14 -4.54
C THR A 813 14.34 1.32 -5.87
N SER A 814 14.81 2.22 -6.74
CA SER A 814 14.26 2.39 -8.10
C SER A 814 14.45 1.15 -8.97
N ILE A 815 15.61 0.49 -8.94
CA ILE A 815 15.81 -0.80 -9.61
C ILE A 815 14.82 -1.84 -9.09
N PHE A 816 14.66 -1.92 -7.77
CA PHE A 816 13.73 -2.87 -7.16
C PHE A 816 12.29 -2.62 -7.64
N PHE A 817 11.86 -1.36 -7.73
CA PHE A 817 10.56 -0.99 -8.29
C PHE A 817 10.44 -1.28 -9.79
N THR A 818 11.46 -1.04 -10.59
CA THR A 818 11.42 -1.39 -12.03
C THR A 818 11.23 -2.89 -12.24
N ILE A 819 11.82 -3.73 -11.37
CA ILE A 819 11.65 -5.19 -11.44
C ILE A 819 10.25 -5.60 -10.96
N PHE A 820 9.81 -5.15 -9.78
CA PHE A 820 8.63 -5.70 -9.08
C PHE A 820 7.37 -4.83 -9.09
N GLY A 821 7.49 -3.56 -9.46
CA GLY A 821 6.38 -2.60 -9.50
C GLY A 821 5.31 -3.01 -10.53
N TYR A 822 4.07 -2.60 -10.27
CA TYR A 822 2.94 -2.88 -11.16
C TYR A 822 1.95 -1.72 -11.08
N GLY A 823 1.37 -1.33 -12.22
CA GLY A 823 0.48 -0.17 -12.35
C GLY A 823 -1.00 -0.51 -12.60
N GLU A 824 -1.33 -1.80 -12.71
CA GLU A 824 -2.69 -2.30 -12.92
C GLU A 824 -3.29 -2.90 -11.64
N GLU A 825 -4.62 -3.07 -11.65
CA GLU A 825 -5.37 -3.67 -10.53
C GLU A 825 -4.80 -5.04 -10.15
N GLN A 826 -4.75 -5.29 -8.84
CA GLN A 826 -4.11 -6.47 -8.28
C GLN A 826 -5.13 -7.56 -7.99
N GLU A 827 -4.76 -8.83 -8.20
CA GLU A 827 -5.66 -10.00 -8.08
C GLU A 827 -6.41 -10.11 -6.75
N TRP A 828 -5.91 -9.50 -5.66
CA TRP A 828 -6.63 -9.49 -4.38
C TRP A 828 -7.83 -8.54 -4.34
N VAL A 829 -8.08 -7.79 -5.42
CA VAL A 829 -9.25 -6.93 -5.63
C VAL A 829 -10.38 -7.67 -6.36
N GLU A 830 -10.07 -8.74 -7.11
CA GLU A 830 -11.10 -9.49 -7.84
C GLU A 830 -11.99 -10.35 -6.93
N ASP A 831 -13.28 -10.28 -7.20
CA ASP A 831 -14.36 -10.90 -6.43
C ASP A 831 -14.25 -12.43 -6.51
N ILE A 832 -14.01 -13.08 -5.36
CA ILE A 832 -13.88 -14.54 -5.24
C ILE A 832 -15.22 -15.25 -5.57
N SER A 833 -16.31 -14.51 -5.77
CA SER A 833 -17.64 -15.08 -5.99
C SER A 833 -17.94 -15.61 -7.40
N THR A 834 -17.20 -15.24 -8.45
CA THR A 834 -17.60 -15.59 -9.85
C THR A 834 -16.81 -16.71 -10.52
N ASN A 835 -15.86 -17.38 -9.84
CA ASN A 835 -15.05 -18.40 -10.53
C ASN A 835 -14.73 -19.64 -9.70
N LYS A 836 -15.77 -20.28 -9.14
CA LYS A 836 -15.61 -21.50 -8.33
C LYS A 836 -15.53 -22.81 -9.12
N TYR A 837 -15.63 -22.81 -10.47
CA TYR A 837 -15.64 -24.06 -11.23
C TYR A 837 -14.66 -24.22 -12.41
N GLU A 838 -13.94 -23.19 -12.89
CA GLU A 838 -13.03 -23.39 -14.04
C GLU A 838 -11.55 -22.97 -13.86
N ASN A 839 -11.18 -22.30 -12.77
CA ASN A 839 -9.84 -21.69 -12.66
C ASN A 839 -8.77 -22.50 -11.89
N ARG A 840 -8.89 -23.84 -11.80
CA ARG A 840 -7.80 -24.67 -11.25
C ARG A 840 -6.65 -24.95 -12.23
N ASN A 841 -6.83 -24.70 -13.54
CA ASN A 841 -5.84 -25.07 -14.56
C ASN A 841 -5.16 -23.90 -15.32
N LEU A 842 -5.57 -22.64 -15.13
CA LEU A 842 -4.95 -21.50 -15.83
C LEU A 842 -3.83 -20.77 -15.07
N LEU A 843 -3.62 -21.06 -13.78
CA LEU A 843 -2.54 -20.46 -12.98
C LEU A 843 -1.13 -21.03 -13.28
N HIS A 844 -1.02 -22.03 -14.15
CA HIS A 844 0.26 -22.69 -14.47
C HIS A 844 0.96 -22.13 -15.71
N TYR A 845 0.31 -21.25 -16.49
CA TYR A 845 0.84 -20.78 -17.78
C TYR A 845 1.48 -19.38 -17.76
N SER A 846 0.99 -18.41 -16.98
CA SER A 846 1.53 -17.04 -17.02
C SER A 846 2.93 -16.91 -16.37
N LEU A 847 3.19 -17.65 -15.29
CA LEU A 847 4.49 -17.66 -14.62
C LEU A 847 5.54 -18.47 -15.41
N LYS A 848 5.12 -19.51 -16.13
CA LYS A 848 6.00 -20.31 -17.00
C LYS A 848 6.35 -19.57 -18.29
N TYR A 849 5.41 -18.82 -18.88
CA TYR A 849 5.65 -18.13 -20.15
C TYR A 849 6.58 -16.92 -20.01
N PHE A 850 6.51 -16.17 -18.90
CA PHE A 850 7.41 -15.04 -18.63
C PHE A 850 8.82 -15.50 -18.22
N ILE A 851 8.92 -16.60 -17.48
CA ILE A 851 10.21 -17.22 -17.11
C ILE A 851 10.84 -17.94 -18.31
N CYS A 852 10.06 -18.50 -19.24
CA CYS A 852 10.59 -19.14 -20.44
C CYS A 852 11.10 -18.15 -21.50
N LYS A 853 10.52 -16.94 -21.66
CA LYS A 853 10.89 -16.07 -22.80
C LYS A 853 12.06 -15.13 -22.54
N LEU A 854 12.37 -14.81 -21.27
CA LEU A 854 13.44 -13.88 -20.90
C LEU A 854 14.68 -14.56 -20.32
N LEU A 855 14.57 -15.80 -19.84
CA LEU A 855 15.68 -16.51 -19.20
C LEU A 855 16.21 -17.71 -20.00
N ILE A 856 15.52 -18.18 -21.04
CA ILE A 856 16.02 -19.32 -21.85
C ILE A 856 17.24 -18.97 -22.73
N PRO A 857 17.42 -17.75 -23.27
CA PRO A 857 18.66 -17.42 -23.97
C PRO A 857 19.87 -17.24 -23.04
N LEU A 858 19.65 -16.99 -21.73
CA LEU A 858 20.71 -16.74 -20.75
C LEU A 858 21.00 -17.94 -19.82
N ILE A 859 20.12 -18.96 -19.79
CA ILE A 859 20.25 -20.15 -18.94
C ILE A 859 20.75 -21.40 -19.72
N GLN A 860 20.94 -21.31 -21.04
CA GLN A 860 21.59 -22.37 -21.81
C GLN A 860 23.13 -22.38 -21.75
N LYS A 861 23.76 -21.53 -20.92
CA LYS A 861 25.19 -21.65 -20.58
C LYS A 861 25.38 -21.42 -19.06
N LYS A 862 25.71 -22.51 -18.35
CA LYS A 862 26.16 -22.62 -16.95
C LYS A 862 25.10 -22.60 -15.83
N GLU A 863 24.83 -23.83 -15.38
CA GLU A 863 24.62 -24.35 -14.02
C GLU A 863 23.93 -23.52 -12.90
N LYS A 864 22.84 -24.15 -12.42
CA LYS A 864 22.18 -24.11 -11.10
C LYS A 864 23.07 -23.57 -9.96
N ILE A 865 22.60 -22.54 -9.20
CA ILE A 865 22.71 -22.45 -7.72
C ILE A 865 21.90 -21.31 -7.04
N ILE A 866 21.40 -20.25 -7.71
CA ILE A 866 20.92 -19.03 -6.98
C ILE A 866 19.40 -18.74 -7.09
N ILE A 867 18.51 -19.70 -6.76
CA ILE A 867 17.04 -19.40 -6.61
C ILE A 867 16.39 -20.15 -5.44
N ARG A 868 16.93 -20.01 -4.21
CA ARG A 868 16.23 -20.49 -2.99
C ARG A 868 16.10 -19.48 -1.84
N GLY A 869 16.73 -18.30 -1.92
CA GLY A 869 16.66 -17.28 -0.85
C GLY A 869 15.32 -16.53 -0.73
N LYS A 870 14.54 -16.41 -1.81
CA LYS A 870 13.30 -15.60 -1.84
C LYS A 870 12.05 -16.31 -1.28
N LEU A 871 12.11 -17.61 -1.02
CA LEU A 871 10.95 -18.38 -0.53
C LEU A 871 10.81 -18.32 1.00
N ILE A 872 11.90 -18.08 1.74
CA ILE A 872 11.92 -18.22 3.22
C ILE A 872 11.11 -17.12 3.90
N ILE A 873 11.28 -15.87 3.47
CA ILE A 873 10.54 -14.72 4.02
C ILE A 873 9.06 -14.81 3.64
N LEU A 874 8.74 -15.22 2.40
CA LEU A 874 7.35 -15.40 1.97
C LEU A 874 6.63 -16.57 2.65
N VAL A 875 7.31 -17.67 2.98
CA VAL A 875 6.70 -18.79 3.72
C VAL A 875 6.52 -18.45 5.21
N VAL A 876 7.51 -17.80 5.84
CA VAL A 876 7.42 -17.35 7.24
C VAL A 876 6.33 -16.28 7.39
N ILE A 877 6.27 -15.32 6.46
CA ILE A 877 5.21 -14.32 6.46
C ILE A 877 3.87 -15.02 6.13
N LYS A 878 3.78 -15.99 5.19
CA LYS A 878 2.52 -16.69 4.83
C LYS A 878 1.97 -17.62 5.91
N MET A 879 2.83 -18.07 6.81
CA MET A 879 2.40 -18.70 8.05
C MET A 879 1.86 -17.68 9.06
N SER A 880 2.28 -16.41 9.02
CA SER A 880 1.93 -15.40 10.03
C SER A 880 0.48 -14.93 10.04
N GLU A 881 -0.24 -14.93 8.90
CA GLU A 881 -1.61 -14.41 8.87
C GLU A 881 -2.71 -15.47 8.90
N GLU A 882 -2.38 -16.74 8.64
CA GLU A 882 -3.37 -17.82 8.69
C GLU A 882 -3.11 -18.82 9.83
N SER A 883 -1.93 -18.79 10.46
CA SER A 883 -1.52 -19.79 11.47
C SER A 883 -1.39 -19.17 12.86
N ARG A 884 -2.35 -19.44 13.74
CA ARG A 884 -2.28 -19.09 15.16
C ARG A 884 -1.04 -19.69 15.83
N ARG A 885 -0.55 -20.83 15.33
CA ARG A 885 0.68 -21.47 15.79
C ARG A 885 1.94 -20.67 15.54
N PHE A 886 2.01 -19.97 14.41
CA PHE A 886 3.15 -19.12 14.09
C PHE A 886 3.21 -17.91 15.04
N HIS A 887 2.07 -17.30 15.34
CA HIS A 887 1.97 -16.23 16.34
C HIS A 887 2.49 -16.67 17.72
N VAL A 888 2.10 -17.86 18.19
CA VAL A 888 2.63 -18.41 19.44
C VAL A 888 4.14 -18.62 19.36
N THR A 889 4.65 -19.16 18.24
CA THR A 889 6.09 -19.36 18.00
C THR A 889 6.87 -18.04 18.02
N LEU A 890 6.32 -16.97 17.46
CA LEU A 890 6.94 -15.65 17.45
C LEU A 890 6.97 -15.02 18.85
N LEU A 891 5.90 -15.14 19.62
CA LEU A 891 5.89 -14.66 21.00
C LEU A 891 6.85 -15.45 21.90
N LEU A 892 7.00 -16.75 21.65
CA LEU A 892 8.04 -17.57 22.29
C LEU A 892 9.44 -17.05 21.95
N MET A 893 9.70 -16.73 20.67
CA MET A 893 10.97 -16.15 20.22
C MET A 893 11.30 -14.84 20.94
N ILE A 894 10.31 -13.93 21.04
CA ILE A 894 10.47 -12.65 21.73
C ILE A 894 10.68 -12.88 23.23
N GLY A 895 9.95 -13.81 23.85
CA GLY A 895 10.12 -14.15 25.26
C GLY A 895 11.53 -14.64 25.57
N ILE A 896 12.07 -15.54 24.74
CA ILE A 896 13.46 -15.99 24.86
C ILE A 896 14.43 -14.83 24.65
N CYS A 897 14.20 -13.97 23.67
CA CYS A 897 15.04 -12.79 23.45
C CYS A 897 15.12 -11.93 24.72
N LEU A 898 13.99 -11.63 25.34
CA LEU A 898 13.95 -10.78 26.55
C LEU A 898 14.59 -11.48 27.77
N PHE A 899 14.27 -12.75 28.03
CA PHE A 899 14.86 -13.47 29.16
C PHE A 899 16.37 -13.66 28.98
N PHE A 900 16.82 -13.97 27.76
CA PHE A 900 18.24 -14.11 27.47
C PHE A 900 18.95 -12.76 27.56
N PHE A 901 18.36 -11.69 27.03
CA PHE A 901 18.95 -10.35 27.13
C PHE A 901 19.08 -9.90 28.60
N ALA A 902 18.10 -10.21 29.45
CA ALA A 902 18.16 -9.87 30.88
C ALA A 902 19.31 -10.55 31.61
N ARG A 903 19.64 -11.75 31.17
CA ARG A 903 20.76 -12.51 31.67
C ARG A 903 22.09 -11.95 31.12
N THR A 904 22.20 -11.79 29.81
CA THR A 904 23.48 -11.52 29.15
C THR A 904 23.87 -10.05 29.07
N ASN A 905 22.94 -9.11 29.31
CA ASN A 905 23.27 -7.69 29.35
C ASN A 905 24.34 -7.37 30.40
N LEU A 906 24.46 -8.19 31.44
CA LEU A 906 25.42 -7.99 32.51
C LEU A 906 26.84 -8.19 32.02
N GLY A 907 27.09 -9.06 31.03
CA GLY A 907 28.42 -9.24 30.45
C GLY A 907 29.00 -7.91 29.95
N LEU A 908 28.25 -7.20 29.10
CA LEU A 908 28.67 -5.89 28.60
C LEU A 908 28.53 -4.77 29.64
N SER A 909 27.46 -4.77 30.44
CA SER A 909 27.24 -3.73 31.47
C SER A 909 28.33 -3.79 32.56
N MET A 910 28.80 -4.98 32.94
CA MET A 910 29.84 -5.16 33.95
C MET A 910 31.15 -4.46 33.54
N VAL A 911 31.47 -4.49 32.25
CA VAL A 911 32.64 -3.78 31.71
C VAL A 911 32.54 -2.25 31.89
N CYS A 912 31.32 -1.71 31.87
CA CYS A 912 31.01 -0.29 32.15
C CYS A 912 30.85 0.01 33.64
N MET A 913 30.53 -0.99 34.48
CA MET A 913 30.28 -0.83 35.91
C MET A 913 31.57 -0.81 36.72
N ILE A 914 32.60 -1.54 36.28
CA ILE A 914 33.84 -1.76 37.03
C ILE A 914 34.85 -0.66 36.75
N ASN A 915 35.44 -0.10 37.81
CA ASN A 915 36.63 0.72 37.73
C ASN A 915 37.84 -0.18 37.50
N SER A 916 38.17 -0.45 36.23
CA SER A 916 39.27 -1.36 35.88
C SER A 916 40.62 -0.82 36.34
N THR A 917 40.76 0.50 36.47
CA THR A 917 42.00 1.11 36.98
C THR A 917 42.21 0.79 38.46
N ALA A 918 41.19 0.96 39.30
CA ALA A 918 41.26 0.67 40.73
C ALA A 918 41.47 -0.83 41.01
N VAL A 919 40.74 -1.71 40.32
CA VAL A 919 40.87 -3.17 40.49
C VAL A 919 42.27 -3.67 40.10
N ASN A 920 42.87 -3.10 39.06
CA ASN A 920 44.23 -3.48 38.64
C ASN A 920 45.29 -3.00 39.64
N LEU A 921 45.08 -1.85 40.30
CA LEU A 921 45.96 -1.31 41.34
C LEU A 921 45.90 -2.15 42.63
N GLU A 922 44.70 -2.54 43.05
CA GLU A 922 44.50 -3.36 44.25
C GLU A 922 45.21 -4.72 44.13
N ASN A 923 45.12 -5.37 42.97
CA ASN A 923 45.85 -6.62 42.70
C ASN A 923 47.37 -6.45 42.58
N SER A 924 47.87 -5.26 42.20
CA SER A 924 49.31 -4.98 42.12
C SER A 924 49.97 -4.73 43.47
N HIS A 925 49.20 -4.44 44.52
CA HIS A 925 49.74 -4.35 45.88
C HIS A 925 50.05 -5.72 46.50
N GLU A 926 49.47 -6.82 45.97
CA GLU A 926 49.78 -8.19 46.42
C GLU A 926 50.95 -8.83 45.66
N ASN A 927 51.23 -8.41 44.42
CA ASN A 927 52.31 -8.94 43.59
C ASN A 927 53.13 -7.81 42.96
N ASN A 928 54.45 -7.77 43.21
CA ASN A 928 55.44 -6.78 42.71
C ASN A 928 55.59 -6.75 41.16
N GLU A 929 54.51 -6.60 40.41
CA GLU A 929 54.53 -6.56 38.94
C GLU A 929 54.06 -5.21 38.37
N LYS A 930 54.71 -4.82 37.27
CA LYS A 930 54.57 -3.53 36.59
C LYS A 930 53.10 -3.20 36.26
N ILE A 931 52.68 -1.98 36.60
CA ILE A 931 51.44 -1.38 36.07
C ILE A 931 51.52 -1.41 34.54
N LEU A 932 50.78 -2.32 33.91
CA LEU A 932 50.82 -2.51 32.46
C LEU A 932 50.24 -1.28 31.76
N LEU A 933 51.10 -0.46 31.16
CA LEU A 933 50.70 0.66 30.30
C LEU A 933 50.20 0.12 28.96
N ILE A 934 49.28 0.84 28.30
CA ILE A 934 48.81 0.49 26.95
C ILE A 934 50.05 0.34 26.04
N PRO A 935 50.24 -0.79 25.34
CA PRO A 935 51.42 -0.97 24.49
C PRO A 935 51.51 0.14 23.44
N ASP A 936 52.69 0.69 23.19
CA ASP A 936 52.88 1.85 22.29
C ASP A 936 52.31 1.60 20.88
N LYS A 937 52.38 0.35 20.39
CA LYS A 937 51.78 -0.08 19.12
C LYS A 937 50.25 0.11 19.06
N CYS A 938 49.58 0.21 20.21
CA CYS A 938 48.13 0.36 20.33
C CYS A 938 47.68 1.82 20.47
N ILE A 939 48.62 2.77 20.54
CA ILE A 939 48.35 4.21 20.63
C ILE A 939 48.30 4.77 19.21
N VAL A 940 47.17 5.39 18.83
CA VAL A 940 47.00 5.94 17.49
C VAL A 940 47.59 7.34 17.43
N ASN A 941 48.56 7.57 16.54
CA ASN A 941 49.02 8.92 16.22
C ASN A 941 47.94 9.63 15.41
N SER A 942 47.24 10.57 16.04
CA SER A 942 46.36 11.48 15.31
C SER A 942 47.22 12.47 14.51
N PHE A 943 47.16 12.40 13.18
CA PHE A 943 47.92 13.27 12.28
C PHE A 943 47.58 14.77 12.41
N ILE A 944 46.54 15.11 13.17
CA ILE A 944 45.95 16.45 13.16
C ILE A 944 46.54 17.34 14.27
N ASN A 945 47.09 16.80 15.36
CA ASN A 945 47.49 17.63 16.52
C ASN A 945 48.77 17.22 17.27
N ASN A 946 49.57 16.25 16.80
CA ASN A 946 50.62 15.62 17.64
C ASN A 946 50.09 15.18 19.02
N SER A 947 48.79 14.93 19.13
CA SER A 947 48.16 14.44 20.35
C SER A 947 47.98 12.93 20.24
N TYR A 948 48.57 12.21 21.18
CA TYR A 948 48.38 10.78 21.33
C TYR A 948 46.93 10.50 21.74
N GLU A 949 46.13 9.92 20.83
CA GLU A 949 44.80 9.44 21.19
C GLU A 949 44.97 8.04 21.78
N LYS A 950 45.04 7.99 23.12
CA LYS A 950 45.13 6.72 23.84
C LYS A 950 43.78 6.03 23.76
N LYS A 951 43.74 4.84 23.16
CA LYS A 951 42.57 3.96 23.22
C LYS A 951 42.16 3.74 24.68
N PRO A 952 40.85 3.78 25.02
CA PRO A 952 40.41 3.77 26.40
C PRO A 952 40.69 2.40 27.04
N LYS A 953 41.61 2.37 28.03
CA LYS A 953 41.85 1.19 28.88
C LYS A 953 40.72 0.97 29.89
N ASP A 954 40.02 2.03 30.24
CA ASP A 954 38.91 2.02 31.18
C ASP A 954 37.72 2.77 30.61
N TYR A 955 36.52 2.30 30.92
CA TYR A 955 35.25 2.88 30.47
C TYR A 955 34.63 3.80 31.55
N GLY A 956 35.34 4.07 32.64
CA GLY A 956 34.91 5.00 33.69
C GLY A 956 33.93 4.38 34.71
N GLY A 957 34.08 3.09 35.00
CA GLY A 957 33.18 2.41 35.93
C GLY A 957 33.28 2.90 37.39
N THR A 958 32.21 2.67 38.14
CA THR A 958 32.01 3.21 39.50
C THR A 958 32.44 2.24 40.61
N PHE A 959 32.41 0.93 40.35
CA PHE A 959 32.57 -0.09 41.40
C PHE A 959 33.94 -0.78 41.36
N ASN A 960 34.53 -0.98 42.54
CA ASN A 960 35.81 -1.67 42.72
C ASN A 960 35.56 -3.14 43.11
N TRP A 961 34.98 -3.94 42.22
CA TRP A 961 34.78 -5.37 42.49
C TRP A 961 35.91 -6.18 41.85
N ASN A 962 36.60 -7.00 42.64
CA ASN A 962 37.64 -7.90 42.13
C ASN A 962 37.06 -8.97 41.19
N ILE A 963 37.93 -9.68 40.46
CA ILE A 963 37.53 -10.67 39.45
C ILE A 963 36.66 -11.80 40.04
N ASN A 964 36.94 -12.21 41.28
CA ASN A 964 36.19 -13.27 41.96
C ASN A 964 34.75 -12.83 42.25
N VAL A 965 34.56 -11.60 42.73
CA VAL A 965 33.22 -11.03 42.97
C VAL A 965 32.47 -10.85 41.66
N GLN A 966 33.11 -10.33 40.61
CA GLN A 966 32.51 -10.21 39.28
C GLN A 966 31.99 -11.58 38.78
N ASN A 967 32.82 -12.62 38.91
CA ASN A 967 32.49 -13.99 38.52
C ASN A 967 31.32 -14.57 39.33
N LEU A 968 31.25 -14.29 40.63
CA LEU A 968 30.11 -14.69 41.48
C LEU A 968 28.81 -14.00 41.07
N ILE A 969 28.85 -12.70 40.74
CA ILE A 969 27.66 -11.98 40.25
C ILE A 969 27.22 -12.55 38.89
N LEU A 970 28.16 -12.79 37.96
CA LEU A 970 27.88 -13.32 36.62
C LEU A 970 27.31 -14.74 36.63
N SER A 971 27.68 -15.57 37.62
CA SER A 971 27.22 -16.95 37.77
C SER A 971 25.99 -17.11 38.68
N GLY A 972 25.61 -16.05 39.41
CA GLY A 972 24.54 -16.05 40.42
C GLY A 972 23.22 -16.67 39.94
N ASN A 973 22.82 -16.39 38.70
CA ASN A 973 21.60 -16.93 38.08
C ASN A 973 21.60 -18.45 37.94
N PHE A 974 22.76 -19.09 37.70
CA PHE A 974 22.79 -20.53 37.53
C PHE A 974 22.57 -21.28 38.84
N TYR A 975 23.03 -20.74 39.97
CA TYR A 975 22.77 -21.32 41.29
C TYR A 975 21.26 -21.36 41.59
N GLY A 976 20.53 -20.29 41.24
CA GLY A 976 19.07 -20.27 41.36
C GLY A 976 18.38 -21.25 40.41
N ALA A 977 18.87 -21.36 39.16
CA ALA A 977 18.25 -22.22 38.15
C ALA A 977 18.34 -23.72 38.50
N ILE A 978 19.43 -24.17 39.13
CA ILE A 978 19.59 -25.57 39.57
C ILE A 978 18.44 -25.99 40.49
N LEU A 979 17.98 -25.09 41.39
CA LEU A 979 16.93 -25.39 42.36
C LEU A 979 15.56 -25.60 41.70
N THR A 980 15.28 -24.92 40.57
CA THR A 980 13.94 -24.91 39.99
C THR A 980 13.79 -25.79 38.75
N ILE A 981 14.85 -26.19 38.04
CA ILE A 981 14.73 -26.98 36.80
C ILE A 981 13.92 -28.26 36.97
N VAL A 982 14.25 -29.08 37.98
CA VAL A 982 13.59 -30.38 38.18
C VAL A 982 12.13 -30.20 38.64
N PRO A 983 11.85 -29.37 39.67
CA PRO A 983 10.46 -29.06 40.04
C PRO A 983 9.65 -28.43 38.91
N ALA A 984 10.26 -27.54 38.11
CA ALA A 984 9.60 -26.86 37.01
C ALA A 984 9.21 -27.81 35.87
N GLY A 985 10.04 -28.83 35.58
CA GLY A 985 9.67 -29.91 34.66
C GLY A 985 8.38 -30.61 35.09
N ILE A 986 8.28 -30.96 36.37
CA ILE A 986 7.08 -31.62 36.94
C ILE A 986 5.88 -30.66 36.94
N LEU A 987 6.09 -29.39 37.29
CA LEU A 987 5.04 -28.38 37.32
C LEU A 987 4.54 -28.03 35.91
N ALA A 988 5.40 -28.01 34.90
CA ALA A 988 4.99 -27.78 33.51
C ALA A 988 4.02 -28.85 33.01
N ASP A 989 4.18 -30.10 33.48
CA ASP A 989 3.30 -31.21 33.12
C ASP A 989 1.96 -31.20 33.89
N ARG A 990 1.92 -30.64 35.11
CA ARG A 990 0.74 -30.64 35.99
C ARG A 990 -0.06 -29.33 35.99
N SER A 991 0.61 -28.23 35.71
CA SER A 991 0.07 -26.87 35.83
C SER A 991 -0.08 -26.22 34.46
N SER A 992 -0.37 -24.92 34.43
CA SER A 992 -0.44 -24.08 33.24
C SER A 992 0.97 -23.62 32.83
N PRO A 993 1.60 -24.13 31.75
CA PRO A 993 2.91 -23.65 31.31
C PRO A 993 2.90 -22.17 30.92
N LYS A 994 1.75 -21.65 30.46
CA LYS A 994 1.55 -20.21 30.24
C LYS A 994 1.80 -19.41 31.51
N ASN A 995 1.25 -19.85 32.64
CA ASN A 995 1.40 -19.14 33.91
C ASN A 995 2.83 -19.27 34.44
N LEU A 996 3.47 -20.43 34.23
CA LEU A 996 4.88 -20.60 34.57
C LEU A 996 5.77 -19.59 33.85
N LEU A 997 5.52 -19.32 32.56
CA LEU A 997 6.27 -18.30 31.82
C LEU A 997 5.99 -16.86 32.31
N LEU A 998 4.78 -16.57 32.79
CA LEU A 998 4.48 -15.28 33.45
C LEU A 998 5.21 -15.15 34.80
N ILE A 999 5.29 -16.25 35.56
CA ILE A 999 6.06 -16.30 36.81
C ILE A 999 7.56 -16.09 36.51
N THR A 1000 8.10 -16.77 35.49
CA THR A 1000 9.46 -16.52 34.99
C THR A 1000 9.65 -15.04 34.67
N ALA A 1001 8.76 -14.43 33.88
CA ALA A 1001 8.87 -13.01 33.52
C ALA A 1001 8.86 -12.09 34.74
N ALA A 1002 8.09 -12.42 35.78
CA ALA A 1002 8.07 -11.69 37.04
C ALA A 1002 9.42 -11.78 37.79
N PHE A 1003 10.03 -12.97 37.90
CA PHE A 1003 11.37 -13.13 38.49
C PHE A 1003 12.42 -12.27 37.77
N PHE A 1004 12.41 -12.32 36.43
CA PHE A 1004 13.31 -11.51 35.61
C PHE A 1004 13.07 -10.01 35.78
N PHE A 1005 11.81 -9.57 35.74
CA PHE A 1005 11.42 -8.16 35.92
C PHE A 1005 11.88 -7.61 37.27
N ILE A 1006 11.55 -8.29 38.37
CA ILE A 1006 11.88 -7.84 39.73
C ILE A 1006 13.40 -7.75 39.91
N SER A 1007 14.13 -8.76 39.46
CA SER A 1007 15.60 -8.74 39.56
C SER A 1007 16.20 -7.63 38.71
N SER A 1008 15.77 -7.47 37.45
CA SER A 1008 16.29 -6.44 36.55
C SER A 1008 16.01 -5.02 37.03
N VAL A 1009 14.80 -4.73 37.51
CA VAL A 1009 14.44 -3.37 37.95
C VAL A 1009 15.17 -2.97 39.24
N LEU A 1010 15.37 -3.92 40.16
CA LEU A 1010 16.07 -3.67 41.43
C LEU A 1010 17.59 -3.64 41.27
N PHE A 1011 18.15 -4.23 40.22
CA PHE A 1011 19.59 -4.42 40.07
C PHE A 1011 20.38 -3.11 40.17
N PRO A 1012 20.04 -2.01 39.45
CA PRO A 1012 20.79 -0.76 39.59
C PRO A 1012 20.68 -0.16 40.99
N TYR A 1013 19.49 -0.18 41.58
CA TYR A 1013 19.25 0.36 42.93
C TYR A 1013 20.06 -0.37 44.00
N LEU A 1014 20.14 -1.71 43.93
CA LEU A 1014 20.95 -2.50 44.85
C LEU A 1014 22.44 -2.23 44.69
N ALA A 1015 22.91 -2.05 43.45
CA ALA A 1015 24.32 -1.83 43.15
C ALA A 1015 24.83 -0.52 43.75
N TYR A 1016 24.08 0.57 43.58
CA TYR A 1016 24.48 1.88 44.09
C TYR A 1016 24.44 1.98 45.62
N ASN A 1017 23.51 1.29 46.29
CA ASN A 1017 23.22 1.56 47.71
C ASN A 1017 23.70 0.48 48.70
N TYR A 1018 23.86 -0.78 48.28
CA TYR A 1018 24.06 -1.89 49.22
C TYR A 1018 25.20 -2.86 48.86
N GLY A 1019 26.01 -2.56 47.83
CA GLY A 1019 27.17 -3.35 47.44
C GLY A 1019 26.84 -4.67 46.72
N TYR A 1020 27.84 -5.57 46.60
CA TYR A 1020 27.75 -6.73 45.71
C TYR A 1020 26.97 -7.94 46.28
N VAL A 1021 26.86 -8.10 47.60
CA VAL A 1021 26.18 -9.27 48.20
C VAL A 1021 24.68 -9.31 47.84
N PRO A 1022 23.90 -8.21 47.97
CA PRO A 1022 22.51 -8.18 47.51
C PRO A 1022 22.37 -8.37 45.98
N LEU A 1023 23.39 -8.01 45.19
CA LEU A 1023 23.39 -8.26 43.75
C LEU A 1023 23.48 -9.75 43.44
N ILE A 1024 24.34 -10.49 44.16
CA ILE A 1024 24.42 -11.95 44.03
C ILE A 1024 23.07 -12.58 44.37
N ILE A 1025 22.43 -12.15 45.47
CA ILE A 1025 21.10 -12.64 45.87
C ILE A 1025 20.06 -12.31 44.79
N SER A 1026 20.06 -11.09 44.24
CA SER A 1026 19.18 -10.72 43.14
C SER A 1026 19.39 -11.60 41.90
N ARG A 1027 20.64 -11.98 41.60
CA ARG A 1027 20.95 -12.88 40.49
C ARG A 1027 20.49 -14.31 40.75
N VAL A 1028 20.68 -14.83 41.96
CA VAL A 1028 20.11 -16.13 42.39
C VAL A 1028 18.58 -16.11 42.25
N PHE A 1029 17.93 -15.00 42.63
CA PHE A 1029 16.49 -14.82 42.48
C PHE A 1029 16.03 -14.83 41.02
N MET A 1030 16.74 -14.14 40.11
CA MET A 1030 16.50 -14.24 38.66
C MET A 1030 16.65 -15.69 38.17
N GLY A 1031 17.64 -16.40 38.69
CA GLY A 1031 17.93 -17.80 38.39
C GLY A 1031 16.76 -18.75 38.63
N LEU A 1032 15.96 -18.50 39.69
CA LEU A 1032 14.75 -19.27 39.96
C LEU A 1032 13.78 -19.26 38.76
N GLY A 1033 13.62 -18.09 38.12
CA GLY A 1033 12.82 -17.93 36.92
C GLY A 1033 13.45 -18.59 35.68
N GLU A 1034 14.77 -18.52 35.54
CA GLU A 1034 15.51 -19.13 34.42
C GLU A 1034 15.30 -20.65 34.38
N GLY A 1035 15.38 -21.33 35.53
CA GLY A 1035 15.14 -22.78 35.60
C GLY A 1035 13.71 -23.20 35.25
N ILE A 1036 12.72 -22.31 35.39
CA ILE A 1036 11.32 -22.56 35.00
C ILE A 1036 11.11 -22.42 33.49
N SER A 1037 11.88 -21.55 32.84
CA SER A 1037 11.63 -21.10 31.47
C SER A 1037 11.71 -22.22 30.42
N SER A 1038 12.81 -22.98 30.41
CA SER A 1038 13.09 -24.00 29.39
C SER A 1038 12.07 -25.15 29.35
N PRO A 1039 11.67 -25.76 30.49
CA PRO A 1039 10.59 -26.76 30.49
C PRO A 1039 9.26 -26.18 30.02
N ALA A 1040 8.91 -24.95 30.44
CA ALA A 1040 7.63 -24.33 30.10
C ALA A 1040 7.54 -23.98 28.60
N PHE A 1041 8.61 -23.46 27.99
CA PHE A 1041 8.68 -23.19 26.55
C PHE A 1041 8.47 -24.46 25.72
N ASN A 1042 9.19 -25.53 26.05
CA ASN A 1042 9.07 -26.81 25.33
C ASN A 1042 7.69 -27.44 25.50
N HIS A 1043 7.08 -27.32 26.69
CA HIS A 1043 5.72 -27.84 26.91
C HIS A 1043 4.67 -27.06 26.09
N ILE A 1044 4.73 -25.71 26.03
CA ILE A 1044 3.84 -24.93 25.13
C ILE A 1044 4.03 -25.36 23.69
N LEU A 1045 5.28 -25.47 23.22
CA LEU A 1045 5.56 -25.87 21.84
C LEU A 1045 4.91 -27.22 21.51
N SER A 1046 5.04 -28.20 22.40
CA SER A 1046 4.48 -29.54 22.21
C SER A 1046 2.95 -29.58 22.14
N ASN A 1047 2.28 -28.58 22.73
CA ASN A 1047 0.82 -28.44 22.71
C ASN A 1047 0.30 -27.64 21.52
N TRP A 1048 1.18 -26.99 20.75
CA TRP A 1048 0.79 -26.10 19.64
C TRP A 1048 1.36 -26.53 18.30
N ILE A 1049 2.47 -27.26 18.26
CA ILE A 1049 3.19 -27.58 17.02
C ILE A 1049 3.21 -29.11 16.80
N PRO A 1050 2.72 -29.60 15.64
CA PRO A 1050 2.86 -31.00 15.27
C PRO A 1050 4.32 -31.45 15.18
N LYS A 1051 4.57 -32.73 15.45
CA LYS A 1051 5.94 -33.31 15.44
C LYS A 1051 6.70 -33.05 14.13
N ALA A 1052 6.02 -33.14 12.98
CA ALA A 1052 6.62 -32.94 11.66
C ALA A 1052 7.14 -31.50 11.41
N GLU A 1053 6.63 -30.52 12.16
CA GLU A 1053 6.98 -29.09 12.01
C GLU A 1053 7.91 -28.59 13.14
N SER A 1054 8.16 -29.43 14.15
CA SER A 1054 8.92 -29.06 15.36
C SER A 1054 10.35 -28.55 15.08
N PRO A 1055 11.15 -29.13 14.15
CA PRO A 1055 12.51 -28.63 13.89
C PRO A 1055 12.56 -27.17 13.41
N VAL A 1056 11.58 -26.77 12.59
CA VAL A 1056 11.47 -25.40 12.08
C VAL A 1056 11.02 -24.47 13.19
N ALA A 1057 10.00 -24.84 13.95
CA ALA A 1057 9.51 -24.03 15.06
C ALA A 1057 10.59 -23.84 16.15
N ILE A 1058 11.36 -24.88 16.48
CA ILE A 1058 12.50 -24.82 17.41
C ILE A 1058 13.57 -23.85 16.90
N SER A 1059 13.93 -23.96 15.62
CA SER A 1059 14.92 -23.07 15.02
C SER A 1059 14.48 -21.61 15.13
N ILE A 1060 13.20 -21.32 14.87
CA ILE A 1060 12.65 -19.96 14.95
C ILE A 1060 12.61 -19.46 16.40
N TYR A 1061 11.98 -20.19 17.33
CA TYR A 1061 11.81 -19.65 18.69
C TYR A 1061 13.14 -19.54 19.44
N THR A 1062 14.07 -20.49 19.26
CA THR A 1062 15.39 -20.42 19.91
C THR A 1062 16.31 -19.36 19.30
N SER A 1063 16.04 -18.88 18.09
CA SER A 1063 16.75 -17.72 17.51
C SER A 1063 16.52 -16.42 18.29
N GLY A 1064 15.60 -16.40 19.26
CA GLY A 1064 15.50 -15.34 20.26
C GLY A 1064 16.82 -15.06 20.97
N VAL A 1065 17.65 -16.09 21.20
CA VAL A 1065 18.99 -15.94 21.80
C VAL A 1065 19.92 -15.07 20.93
N GLN A 1066 19.94 -15.30 19.63
CA GLN A 1066 20.76 -14.51 18.70
C GLN A 1066 20.22 -13.09 18.55
N LEU A 1067 18.89 -12.92 18.58
CA LEU A 1067 18.28 -11.59 18.59
C LEU A 1067 18.65 -10.80 19.85
N ALA A 1068 18.74 -11.45 21.00
CA ALA A 1068 19.17 -10.82 22.25
C ALA A 1068 20.60 -10.26 22.14
N GLY A 1069 21.55 -11.01 21.61
CA GLY A 1069 22.93 -10.53 21.42
C GLY A 1069 23.04 -9.46 20.33
N PHE A 1070 22.33 -9.63 19.20
CA PHE A 1070 22.34 -8.68 18.09
C PHE A 1070 21.78 -7.31 18.49
N ILE A 1071 20.61 -7.28 19.12
CA ILE A 1071 19.92 -6.04 19.50
C ILE A 1071 20.44 -5.52 20.83
N GLY A 1072 20.68 -6.42 21.78
CA GLY A 1072 20.99 -6.07 23.16
C GLY A 1072 22.38 -5.48 23.36
N ASN A 1073 23.40 -5.98 22.64
CA ASN A 1073 24.78 -5.50 22.83
C ASN A 1073 24.95 -4.03 22.39
N PRO A 1074 24.49 -3.60 21.20
CA PRO A 1074 24.56 -2.20 20.80
C PRO A 1074 23.75 -1.28 21.72
N ILE A 1075 22.56 -1.71 22.15
CA ILE A 1075 21.72 -0.95 23.09
C ILE A 1075 22.45 -0.76 24.43
N THR A 1076 23.03 -1.83 24.98
CA THR A 1076 23.76 -1.77 26.25
C THR A 1076 24.95 -0.82 26.16
N ALA A 1077 25.72 -0.90 25.07
CA ALA A 1077 26.87 -0.03 24.86
C ALA A 1077 26.48 1.44 24.70
N TYR A 1078 25.40 1.70 23.96
CA TYR A 1078 24.86 3.05 23.80
C TYR A 1078 24.40 3.63 25.14
N PHE A 1079 23.70 2.85 25.98
CA PHE A 1079 23.33 3.31 27.32
C PHE A 1079 24.55 3.54 28.22
N CYS A 1080 25.57 2.68 28.16
CA CYS A 1080 26.81 2.87 28.91
C CYS A 1080 27.49 4.21 28.59
N ASP A 1081 27.52 4.62 27.32
CA ASP A 1081 28.13 5.88 26.88
C ASP A 1081 27.22 7.09 27.12
N SER A 1082 25.91 6.86 27.26
CA SER A 1082 24.93 7.91 27.54
C SER A 1082 24.98 8.41 28.99
N THR A 1083 24.36 9.57 29.23
CA THR A 1083 24.20 10.15 30.57
C THR A 1083 23.34 9.30 31.52
N PHE A 1084 22.51 8.38 31.00
CA PHE A 1084 21.77 7.41 31.81
C PHE A 1084 22.66 6.27 32.35
N GLY A 1085 23.85 6.12 31.77
CA GLY A 1085 24.82 5.08 32.10
C GLY A 1085 24.28 3.67 31.91
N TRP A 1086 25.05 2.70 32.41
CA TRP A 1086 24.72 1.27 32.36
C TRP A 1086 23.37 0.93 33.01
N SER A 1087 22.83 1.78 33.90
CA SER A 1087 21.54 1.53 34.55
C SER A 1087 20.35 1.53 33.58
N GLY A 1088 20.43 2.31 32.49
CA GLY A 1088 19.33 2.49 31.54
C GLY A 1088 18.88 1.20 30.86
N VAL A 1089 19.80 0.27 30.58
CA VAL A 1089 19.47 -1.00 29.92
C VAL A 1089 18.56 -1.88 30.78
N PHE A 1090 18.75 -1.86 32.11
CA PHE A 1090 17.97 -2.64 33.05
C PHE A 1090 16.52 -2.15 33.14
N TYR A 1091 16.32 -0.83 33.13
CA TYR A 1091 14.98 -0.23 33.12
C TYR A 1091 14.27 -0.44 31.77
N LEU A 1092 14.97 -0.26 30.65
CA LEU A 1092 14.41 -0.53 29.32
C LEU A 1092 13.91 -1.97 29.21
N LEU A 1093 14.72 -2.92 29.68
CA LEU A 1093 14.36 -4.32 29.60
C LEU A 1093 13.17 -4.67 30.51
N SER A 1094 13.13 -4.09 31.70
CA SER A 1094 12.01 -4.25 32.64
C SER A 1094 10.69 -3.78 32.00
N PHE A 1095 10.73 -2.67 31.27
CA PHE A 1095 9.58 -2.19 30.49
C PHE A 1095 9.16 -3.16 29.38
N CYS A 1096 10.12 -3.68 28.60
CA CYS A 1096 9.84 -4.66 27.55
C CYS A 1096 9.24 -5.97 28.10
N LEU A 1097 9.69 -6.42 29.28
CA LEU A 1097 9.16 -7.61 29.95
C LEU A 1097 7.69 -7.43 30.37
N ILE A 1098 7.29 -6.24 30.83
CA ILE A 1098 5.88 -5.93 31.14
C ILE A 1098 5.02 -6.05 29.89
N ILE A 1099 5.44 -5.42 28.79
CA ILE A 1099 4.68 -5.45 27.52
C ILE A 1099 4.52 -6.89 27.03
N TRP A 1100 5.61 -7.66 27.02
CA TRP A 1100 5.56 -9.05 26.60
C TRP A 1100 4.66 -9.89 27.51
N SER A 1101 4.73 -9.69 28.83
CA SER A 1101 3.88 -10.41 29.80
C SER A 1101 2.39 -10.12 29.59
N PHE A 1102 2.04 -8.86 29.31
CA PHE A 1102 0.68 -8.46 28.99
C PHE A 1102 0.18 -9.12 27.70
N LEU A 1103 0.96 -9.05 26.62
CA LEU A 1103 0.63 -9.68 25.34
C LEU A 1103 0.51 -11.20 25.48
N TRP A 1104 1.47 -11.85 26.15
CA TRP A 1104 1.46 -13.30 26.41
C TRP A 1104 0.24 -13.72 27.23
N GLY A 1105 -0.08 -12.96 28.28
CA GLY A 1105 -1.21 -13.19 29.17
C GLY A 1105 -2.55 -13.15 28.45
N ILE A 1106 -2.73 -12.24 27.49
CA ILE A 1106 -4.00 -12.10 26.76
C ILE A 1106 -4.09 -13.08 25.59
N THR A 1107 -3.00 -13.26 24.84
CA THR A 1107 -3.06 -13.90 23.52
C THR A 1107 -2.86 -15.42 23.58
N VAL A 1108 -1.98 -15.93 24.43
CA VAL A 1108 -1.61 -17.36 24.40
C VAL A 1108 -2.47 -18.19 25.34
N GLN A 1109 -2.75 -19.44 24.96
CA GLN A 1109 -3.47 -20.43 25.78
C GLN A 1109 -2.62 -21.70 25.91
N ASN A 1110 -2.80 -22.49 26.98
CA ASN A 1110 -2.00 -23.70 27.19
C ASN A 1110 -2.25 -24.80 26.15
N LYS A 1111 -3.50 -24.91 25.69
CA LYS A 1111 -3.96 -25.90 24.73
C LYS A 1111 -4.61 -25.17 23.55
N PHE A 1112 -4.31 -25.63 22.34
CA PHE A 1112 -4.82 -25.01 21.12
C PHE A 1112 -6.36 -25.01 21.04
N HIS A 1113 -7.05 -26.01 21.60
CA HIS A 1113 -8.53 -26.05 21.64
C HIS A 1113 -9.17 -24.90 22.42
N LYS A 1114 -8.46 -24.30 23.38
CA LYS A 1114 -8.95 -23.15 24.16
C LYS A 1114 -8.67 -21.80 23.49
N ALA A 1115 -8.01 -21.81 22.33
CA ALA A 1115 -7.68 -20.59 21.60
C ALA A 1115 -8.95 -19.94 21.03
N LYS A 1116 -9.26 -18.72 21.49
CA LYS A 1116 -10.42 -17.93 21.02
C LYS A 1116 -10.27 -17.43 19.57
N TRP A 1117 -9.03 -17.25 19.12
CA TRP A 1117 -8.70 -16.62 17.82
C TRP A 1117 -7.95 -17.59 16.91
N MET A 1118 -8.51 -18.78 16.68
CA MET A 1118 -7.96 -19.80 15.77
C MET A 1118 -8.96 -20.06 14.63
N HIS A 1119 -8.46 -20.19 13.41
CA HIS A 1119 -9.29 -20.58 12.27
C HIS A 1119 -9.73 -22.04 12.37
N GLU A 1120 -10.96 -22.33 11.95
CA GLU A 1120 -11.52 -23.69 12.04
C GLU A 1120 -10.73 -24.71 11.20
N THR A 1121 -10.20 -24.29 10.05
CA THR A 1121 -9.30 -25.11 9.21
C THR A 1121 -8.01 -25.48 9.94
N GLU A 1122 -7.43 -24.56 10.71
CA GLU A 1122 -6.24 -24.83 11.52
C GLU A 1122 -6.57 -25.69 12.73
N ARG A 1123 -7.74 -25.50 13.35
CA ARG A 1123 -8.22 -26.34 14.45
C ARG A 1123 -8.36 -27.80 14.00
N ILE A 1124 -9.05 -28.04 12.88
CA ILE A 1124 -9.21 -29.37 12.29
C ILE A 1124 -7.84 -29.97 11.93
N TYR A 1125 -6.95 -29.17 11.34
CA TYR A 1125 -5.59 -29.62 11.03
C TYR A 1125 -4.84 -30.07 12.28
N LEU A 1126 -4.91 -29.30 13.37
CA LEU A 1126 -4.27 -29.65 14.63
C LEU A 1126 -4.92 -30.87 15.29
N GLU A 1127 -6.24 -30.98 15.27
CA GLU A 1127 -6.95 -32.16 15.79
C GLU A 1127 -6.53 -33.44 15.04
N ALA A 1128 -6.30 -33.35 13.74
CA ALA A 1128 -5.84 -34.48 12.93
C ALA A 1128 -4.36 -34.85 13.12
N HIS A 1129 -3.48 -33.88 13.42
CA HIS A 1129 -2.01 -34.09 13.41
C HIS A 1129 -1.34 -34.00 14.78
N MET A 1130 -2.04 -33.57 15.82
CA MET A 1130 -1.52 -33.51 17.19
C MET A 1130 -1.67 -34.85 17.89
N THR A 1131 -0.55 -35.47 18.26
CA THR A 1131 -0.52 -36.75 18.97
C THR A 1131 -1.02 -36.67 20.42
N THR A 1132 -1.30 -35.47 20.94
CA THR A 1132 -1.68 -35.23 22.34
C THR A 1132 -3.06 -35.77 22.73
N HIS A 1133 -3.91 -36.16 21.77
CA HIS A 1133 -5.13 -36.93 22.08
C HIS A 1133 -4.85 -38.36 22.59
N LYS A 1134 -3.68 -38.95 22.26
CA LYS A 1134 -3.36 -40.34 22.60
C LYS A 1134 -2.34 -40.51 23.74
N ASN A 1135 -1.55 -39.48 24.03
CA ASN A 1135 -0.59 -39.52 25.13
C ASN A 1135 -1.14 -38.79 26.36
N LYS A 1136 -1.93 -39.51 27.18
CA LYS A 1136 -1.95 -39.21 28.62
C LYS A 1136 -0.49 -39.24 29.08
N GLY A 1137 -0.02 -38.18 29.74
CA GLY A 1137 1.32 -38.14 30.35
C GLY A 1137 1.60 -39.38 31.18
N LEU A 1138 2.87 -39.65 31.52
CA LEU A 1138 3.32 -40.88 32.18
C LEU A 1138 2.22 -41.48 33.08
N SER A 1139 1.70 -42.65 32.69
CA SER A 1139 0.94 -43.50 33.59
C SER A 1139 1.75 -43.64 34.88
N LYS A 1140 1.08 -43.61 36.05
CA LYS A 1140 1.72 -43.83 37.37
C LYS A 1140 2.58 -45.11 37.44
N LYS A 1141 2.48 -46.02 36.47
CA LYS A 1141 3.23 -47.29 36.37
C LYS A 1141 4.47 -47.28 35.46
N PHE A 1142 4.87 -46.18 34.83
CA PHE A 1142 6.07 -46.18 33.98
C PHE A 1142 7.34 -45.93 34.80
N SER A 1143 8.21 -46.95 34.93
CA SER A 1143 9.50 -46.86 35.63
C SER A 1143 10.60 -46.29 34.71
N ILE A 1144 11.33 -45.28 35.18
CA ILE A 1144 12.42 -44.66 34.43
C ILE A 1144 13.65 -45.59 34.39
N PRO A 1145 14.20 -45.92 33.20
CA PRO A 1145 15.35 -46.81 33.06
C PRO A 1145 16.69 -46.07 33.31
N TRP A 1146 16.96 -45.68 34.56
CA TRP A 1146 18.14 -44.88 34.94
C TRP A 1146 19.48 -45.47 34.50
N ILE A 1147 19.68 -46.78 34.72
CA ILE A 1147 20.94 -47.46 34.38
C ILE A 1147 21.16 -47.41 32.85
N SER A 1148 20.16 -47.78 32.07
CA SER A 1148 20.23 -47.79 30.61
C SER A 1148 20.46 -46.38 30.02
N MET A 1149 19.97 -45.33 30.69
CA MET A 1149 20.23 -43.95 30.31
C MET A 1149 21.68 -43.54 30.59
N ILE A 1150 22.17 -43.77 31.81
CA ILE A 1150 23.53 -43.35 32.22
C ILE A 1150 24.60 -44.12 31.43
N THR A 1151 24.34 -45.36 31.04
CA THR A 1151 25.26 -46.16 30.20
C THR A 1151 25.10 -45.91 28.70
N SER A 1152 24.16 -45.06 28.27
CA SER A 1152 23.92 -44.80 26.84
C SER A 1152 24.98 -43.85 26.27
N LEU A 1153 25.91 -44.40 25.49
CA LEU A 1153 26.97 -43.61 24.82
C LEU A 1153 26.43 -42.46 23.94
N PRO A 1154 25.34 -42.64 23.15
CA PRO A 1154 24.74 -41.52 22.41
C PRO A 1154 24.18 -40.39 23.30
N LEU A 1155 23.63 -40.74 24.47
CA LEU A 1155 23.18 -39.73 25.43
C LEU A 1155 24.38 -39.03 26.06
N LEU A 1156 25.37 -39.77 26.53
CA LEU A 1156 26.59 -39.22 27.12
C LEU A 1156 27.33 -38.29 26.15
N SER A 1157 27.47 -38.67 24.88
CA SER A 1157 28.11 -37.80 23.88
C SER A 1157 27.35 -36.48 23.69
N THR A 1158 26.02 -36.54 23.73
CA THR A 1158 25.16 -35.35 23.60
C THR A 1158 25.26 -34.45 24.84
N LEU A 1159 25.33 -35.03 26.03
CA LEU A 1159 25.51 -34.31 27.29
C LEU A 1159 26.90 -33.62 27.34
N ILE A 1160 27.96 -34.33 26.95
CA ILE A 1160 29.32 -33.78 26.88
C ILE A 1160 29.38 -32.59 25.92
N CYS A 1161 28.80 -32.71 24.71
CA CYS A 1161 28.71 -31.57 23.80
C CYS A 1161 27.96 -30.40 24.42
N ASN A 1162 26.87 -30.65 25.16
CA ASN A 1162 26.10 -29.57 25.78
C ASN A 1162 26.87 -28.83 26.88
N PHE A 1163 27.66 -29.57 27.67
CA PHE A 1163 28.53 -28.99 28.69
C PHE A 1163 29.51 -27.98 28.06
N PHE A 1164 30.28 -28.42 27.06
CA PHE A 1164 31.27 -27.57 26.40
C PHE A 1164 30.64 -26.48 25.52
N ALA A 1165 29.49 -26.75 24.91
CA ALA A 1165 28.73 -25.74 24.18
C ALA A 1165 28.34 -24.58 25.10
N MET A 1166 27.95 -24.87 26.35
CA MET A 1166 27.63 -23.81 27.29
C MET A 1166 28.86 -23.06 27.78
N ILE A 1167 30.02 -23.72 27.90
CA ILE A 1167 31.28 -23.00 28.19
C ILE A 1167 31.58 -21.98 27.08
N TYR A 1168 31.50 -22.41 25.82
CA TYR A 1168 31.66 -21.51 24.69
C TYR A 1168 30.64 -20.35 24.71
N ASN A 1169 29.35 -20.66 24.86
CA ASN A 1169 28.30 -19.63 24.83
C ASN A 1169 28.47 -18.63 25.98
N PHE A 1170 28.86 -19.10 27.16
CA PHE A 1170 29.14 -18.22 28.30
C PHE A 1170 30.33 -17.30 28.02
N PHE A 1171 31.41 -17.82 27.44
CA PHE A 1171 32.54 -17.00 27.01
C PHE A 1171 32.13 -15.91 26.01
N VAL A 1172 31.42 -16.27 24.94
CA VAL A 1172 31.00 -15.31 23.91
C VAL A 1172 30.02 -14.27 24.44
N THR A 1173 29.17 -14.63 25.40
CA THR A 1173 28.16 -13.70 25.95
C THR A 1173 28.67 -12.83 27.09
N MET A 1174 29.59 -13.32 27.91
CA MET A 1174 30.05 -12.61 29.12
C MET A 1174 31.47 -12.07 29.02
N TYR A 1175 32.38 -12.78 28.36
CA TYR A 1175 33.81 -12.43 28.33
C TYR A 1175 34.29 -11.84 27.01
N LEU A 1176 33.57 -12.03 25.90
CA LEU A 1176 33.94 -11.41 24.63
C LEU A 1176 34.05 -9.88 24.72
N PRO A 1177 33.11 -9.16 25.40
CA PRO A 1177 33.29 -7.73 25.59
C PRO A 1177 34.54 -7.38 26.39
N THR A 1178 34.86 -8.17 27.43
CA THR A 1178 36.07 -8.00 28.23
C THR A 1178 37.33 -8.24 27.41
N TYR A 1179 37.34 -9.25 26.52
CA TYR A 1179 38.45 -9.49 25.60
C TYR A 1179 38.67 -8.30 24.65
N PHE A 1180 37.60 -7.74 24.08
CA PHE A 1180 37.71 -6.54 23.22
C PHE A 1180 38.17 -5.29 23.98
N LYS A 1181 37.83 -5.15 25.26
CA LYS A 1181 38.37 -4.09 26.12
C LYS A 1181 39.84 -4.34 26.48
N ASP A 1182 40.13 -5.47 27.12
CA ASP A 1182 41.43 -5.76 27.74
C ASP A 1182 42.55 -5.99 26.72
N THR A 1183 42.26 -6.70 25.62
CA THR A 1183 43.28 -7.09 24.62
C THR A 1183 43.32 -6.14 23.44
N LEU A 1184 42.16 -5.66 22.97
CA LEU A 1184 42.07 -4.84 21.76
C LEU A 1184 41.89 -3.34 22.04
N TYR A 1185 41.63 -2.95 23.29
CA TYR A 1185 41.42 -1.57 23.72
C TYR A 1185 40.32 -0.84 22.91
N VAL A 1186 39.26 -1.56 22.55
CA VAL A 1186 38.17 -1.02 21.73
C VAL A 1186 37.28 -0.09 22.58
N SER A 1187 36.69 0.95 21.97
CA SER A 1187 35.74 1.84 22.65
C SER A 1187 34.46 1.12 23.09
N VAL A 1188 33.68 1.67 24.03
CA VAL A 1188 32.43 1.04 24.51
C VAL A 1188 31.46 0.78 23.37
N VAL A 1189 31.23 1.78 22.52
CA VAL A 1189 30.27 1.72 21.41
C VAL A 1189 30.71 0.71 20.35
N ASP A 1190 31.98 0.75 19.94
CA ASP A 1190 32.54 -0.20 18.99
C ASP A 1190 32.53 -1.63 19.57
N ASN A 1191 32.77 -1.80 20.87
CA ASN A 1191 32.69 -3.09 21.54
C ASN A 1191 31.27 -3.66 21.50
N GLY A 1192 30.25 -2.82 21.76
CA GLY A 1192 28.85 -3.21 21.61
C GLY A 1192 28.49 -3.65 20.19
N LEU A 1193 28.98 -2.91 19.17
CA LEU A 1193 28.78 -3.26 17.77
C LEU A 1193 29.52 -4.54 17.38
N TYR A 1194 30.82 -4.62 17.66
CA TYR A 1194 31.67 -5.77 17.32
C TYR A 1194 31.21 -7.04 18.02
N SER A 1195 30.78 -6.96 19.28
CA SER A 1195 30.23 -8.09 20.03
C SER A 1195 28.85 -8.54 19.51
N SER A 1196 28.13 -7.70 18.76
CA SER A 1196 26.81 -8.04 18.21
C SER A 1196 26.87 -8.87 16.92
N LEU A 1197 27.89 -8.63 16.08
CA LEU A 1197 28.03 -9.23 14.76
C LEU A 1197 28.13 -10.78 14.76
N PRO A 1198 28.87 -11.41 15.70
CA PRO A 1198 28.93 -12.87 15.80
C PRO A 1198 27.55 -13.52 15.97
N PHE A 1199 26.64 -12.91 16.73
CA PHE A 1199 25.28 -13.42 16.94
C PHE A 1199 24.44 -13.40 15.66
N VAL A 1200 24.61 -12.37 14.81
CA VAL A 1200 23.94 -12.28 13.50
C VAL A 1200 24.38 -13.43 12.62
N ALA A 1201 25.69 -13.63 12.50
CA ALA A 1201 26.26 -14.67 11.66
C ALA A 1201 25.86 -16.07 12.15
N GLN A 1202 25.86 -16.30 13.46
CA GLN A 1202 25.37 -17.53 14.08
C GLN A 1202 23.89 -17.79 13.77
N GLY A 1203 23.04 -16.76 13.85
CA GLY A 1203 21.61 -16.88 13.59
C GLY A 1203 21.33 -17.29 12.15
N ILE A 1204 22.02 -16.65 11.20
CA ILE A 1204 21.90 -16.94 9.77
C ILE A 1204 22.39 -18.36 9.46
N SER A 1205 23.58 -18.73 9.95
CA SER A 1205 24.15 -20.06 9.69
C SER A 1205 23.30 -21.17 10.30
N LYS A 1206 22.79 -20.98 11.52
CA LYS A 1206 21.90 -21.92 12.22
C LYS A 1206 20.63 -22.21 11.42
N ILE A 1207 19.92 -21.17 10.98
CA ILE A 1207 18.69 -21.32 10.20
C ILE A 1207 18.98 -21.94 8.82
N GLY A 1208 20.02 -21.43 8.13
CA GLY A 1208 20.41 -21.90 6.80
C GLY A 1208 20.84 -23.37 6.79
N TRP A 1209 21.69 -23.77 7.74
CA TRP A 1209 22.17 -25.14 7.86
C TRP A 1209 21.07 -26.11 8.30
N GLY A 1210 20.20 -25.70 9.22
CA GLY A 1210 19.02 -26.49 9.63
C GLY A 1210 18.12 -26.83 8.44
N TYR A 1211 17.86 -25.85 7.56
CA TYR A 1211 17.10 -26.08 6.33
C TYR A 1211 17.83 -27.02 5.37
N LEU A 1212 19.13 -26.83 5.17
CA LEU A 1212 19.94 -27.68 4.30
C LEU A 1212 19.91 -29.15 4.75
N MET A 1213 20.14 -29.41 6.03
CA MET A 1213 20.09 -30.75 6.60
C MET A 1213 18.71 -31.39 6.43
N THR A 1214 17.64 -30.65 6.73
CA THR A 1214 16.26 -31.11 6.54
C THR A 1214 15.99 -31.44 5.06
N HIS A 1215 16.51 -30.63 4.13
CA HIS A 1215 16.34 -30.87 2.70
C HIS A 1215 17.04 -32.17 2.24
N LEU A 1216 18.27 -32.39 2.70
CA LEU A 1216 19.05 -33.59 2.36
C LEU A 1216 18.43 -34.86 2.96
N GLN A 1217 17.91 -34.79 4.19
CA GLN A 1217 17.16 -35.88 4.83
C GLN A 1217 15.87 -36.20 4.06
N ARG A 1218 15.09 -35.17 3.67
CA ARG A 1218 13.86 -35.37 2.86
C ARG A 1218 14.13 -35.98 1.50
N LYS A 1219 15.29 -35.69 0.90
CA LYS A 1219 15.75 -36.31 -0.34
C LYS A 1219 16.34 -37.71 -0.16
N LYS A 1220 16.34 -38.24 1.07
CA LYS A 1220 16.94 -39.53 1.45
C LYS A 1220 18.44 -39.64 1.10
N ILE A 1221 19.13 -38.50 0.97
CA ILE A 1221 20.58 -38.47 0.69
C ILE A 1221 21.38 -38.75 1.95
N LEU A 1222 20.93 -38.21 3.09
CA LEU A 1222 21.55 -38.41 4.40
C LEU A 1222 20.54 -39.02 5.37
N THR A 1223 20.99 -39.99 6.18
CA THR A 1223 20.22 -40.48 7.32
C THR A 1223 20.20 -39.46 8.46
N SER A 1224 19.30 -39.65 9.43
CA SER A 1224 19.23 -38.78 10.62
C SER A 1224 20.55 -38.79 11.40
N THR A 1225 21.11 -39.99 11.63
CA THR A 1225 22.41 -40.16 12.30
C THR A 1225 23.57 -39.55 11.52
N GLN A 1226 23.62 -39.73 10.20
CA GLN A 1226 24.65 -39.09 9.37
C GLN A 1226 24.57 -37.58 9.44
N SER A 1227 23.35 -37.01 9.43
CA SER A 1227 23.15 -35.56 9.45
C SER A 1227 23.62 -34.92 10.78
N VAL A 1228 23.30 -35.54 11.93
CA VAL A 1228 23.73 -35.01 13.22
C VAL A 1228 25.25 -35.12 13.40
N LYS A 1229 25.85 -36.24 12.98
CA LYS A 1229 27.31 -36.45 13.04
C LYS A 1229 28.06 -35.49 12.12
N LEU A 1230 27.59 -35.33 10.88
CA LEU A 1230 28.19 -34.41 9.90
C LEU A 1230 28.15 -32.96 10.41
N SER A 1231 26.99 -32.53 10.90
CA SER A 1231 26.83 -31.17 11.43
C SER A 1231 27.74 -30.93 12.63
N GLN A 1232 27.82 -31.87 13.57
CA GLN A 1232 28.70 -31.73 14.72
C GLN A 1232 30.18 -31.73 14.33
N GLY A 1233 30.59 -32.56 13.36
CA GLY A 1233 31.98 -32.61 12.91
C GLY A 1233 32.43 -31.34 12.21
N ILE A 1234 31.61 -30.81 11.29
CA ILE A 1234 31.88 -29.53 10.62
C ILE A 1234 31.97 -28.39 11.65
N SER A 1235 31.07 -28.39 12.63
CA SER A 1235 31.11 -27.39 13.71
C SER A 1235 32.39 -27.51 14.55
N GLY A 1236 32.74 -28.72 14.99
CA GLY A 1236 33.92 -28.97 15.80
C GLY A 1236 35.20 -28.46 15.16
N VAL A 1237 35.43 -28.84 13.91
CA VAL A 1237 36.63 -28.45 13.15
C VAL A 1237 36.63 -26.94 12.87
N GLY A 1238 35.52 -26.40 12.36
CA GLY A 1238 35.45 -25.00 11.97
C GLY A 1238 35.63 -24.02 13.14
N VAL A 1239 35.03 -24.33 14.30
CA VAL A 1239 35.18 -23.54 15.53
C VAL A 1239 36.60 -23.63 16.07
N ALA A 1240 37.20 -24.83 16.11
CA ALA A 1240 38.56 -25.02 16.60
C ALA A 1240 39.59 -24.25 15.75
N ILE A 1241 39.48 -24.33 14.42
CA ILE A 1241 40.33 -23.56 13.50
C ILE A 1241 40.23 -22.06 13.80
N GLY A 1242 39.01 -21.55 13.97
CA GLY A 1242 38.81 -20.13 14.28
C GLY A 1242 39.48 -19.71 15.59
N PHE A 1243 39.36 -20.52 16.65
CA PHE A 1243 40.00 -20.24 17.93
C PHE A 1243 41.53 -20.36 17.90
N TYR A 1244 42.10 -21.30 17.15
CA TYR A 1244 43.56 -21.43 17.01
C TYR A 1244 44.17 -20.30 16.19
N ILE A 1245 43.48 -19.84 15.15
CA ILE A 1245 43.97 -18.78 14.27
C ILE A 1245 43.87 -17.40 14.93
N LEU A 1246 42.86 -17.17 15.77
CA LEU A 1246 42.57 -15.86 16.35
C LEU A 1246 43.80 -15.25 17.08
N PRO A 1247 44.45 -15.92 18.06
CA PRO A 1247 45.65 -15.39 18.71
C PRO A 1247 46.82 -15.09 17.75
N LEU A 1248 46.92 -15.80 16.63
CA LEU A 1248 48.04 -15.67 15.68
C LEU A 1248 47.89 -14.45 14.76
N LEU A 1249 46.65 -14.04 14.45
CA LEU A 1249 46.38 -12.99 13.46
C LEU A 1249 46.05 -11.63 14.09
N THR A 1250 45.73 -11.60 15.38
CA THR A 1250 45.08 -10.42 15.96
C THR A 1250 45.91 -9.72 17.01
N ASP A 1251 45.97 -8.40 16.89
CA ASP A 1251 46.46 -7.48 17.89
C ASP A 1251 45.55 -6.24 17.96
N CYS A 1252 45.83 -5.34 18.90
CA CYS A 1252 45.11 -4.09 19.09
C CYS A 1252 45.11 -3.15 17.86
N THR A 1253 45.99 -3.36 16.87
CA THR A 1253 46.05 -2.54 15.65
C THR A 1253 45.06 -3.03 14.59
N LYS A 1254 44.74 -4.33 14.61
CA LYS A 1254 43.88 -5.00 13.62
C LYS A 1254 42.64 -5.62 14.27
N ALA A 1255 41.95 -4.87 15.12
CA ALA A 1255 40.74 -5.34 15.83
C ALA A 1255 39.65 -5.90 14.88
N TYR A 1256 39.54 -5.39 13.65
CA TYR A 1256 38.62 -5.90 12.64
C TYR A 1256 38.90 -7.35 12.22
N LEU A 1257 40.17 -7.82 12.28
CA LEU A 1257 40.50 -9.22 12.03
C LEU A 1257 39.97 -10.12 13.14
N SER A 1258 40.02 -9.67 14.41
CA SER A 1258 39.38 -10.40 15.52
C SER A 1258 37.89 -10.56 15.31
N VAL A 1259 37.20 -9.50 14.85
CA VAL A 1259 35.78 -9.57 14.50
C VAL A 1259 35.54 -10.58 13.38
N GLY A 1260 36.38 -10.58 12.34
CA GLY A 1260 36.34 -11.58 11.26
C GLY A 1260 36.49 -13.02 11.74
N CYS A 1261 37.44 -13.27 12.65
CA CYS A 1261 37.63 -14.58 13.27
C CYS A 1261 36.43 -14.99 14.14
N PHE A 1262 35.87 -14.09 14.97
CA PHE A 1262 34.69 -14.40 15.78
C PHE A 1262 33.42 -14.62 14.94
N LEU A 1263 33.30 -13.93 13.80
CA LEU A 1263 32.26 -14.21 12.80
C LEU A 1263 32.40 -15.63 12.25
N TRP A 1264 33.61 -16.03 11.86
CA TRP A 1264 33.90 -17.40 11.40
C TRP A 1264 33.53 -18.43 12.47
N ILE A 1265 34.05 -18.27 13.69
CA ILE A 1265 33.77 -19.15 14.83
C ILE A 1265 32.25 -19.28 15.02
N SER A 1266 31.51 -18.16 14.98
CA SER A 1266 30.08 -18.15 15.23
C SER A 1266 29.24 -18.75 14.09
N ILE A 1267 29.69 -18.64 12.84
CA ILE A 1267 29.06 -19.35 11.70
C ILE A 1267 29.13 -20.86 11.93
N PHE A 1268 30.32 -21.39 12.23
CA PHE A 1268 30.52 -22.81 12.45
C PHE A 1268 29.92 -23.30 13.75
N PHE A 1269 29.85 -22.47 14.79
CA PHE A 1269 29.13 -22.83 16.00
C PHE A 1269 27.61 -22.89 15.73
N GLY A 1270 27.04 -22.00 14.91
CA GLY A 1270 25.62 -22.07 14.53
C GLY A 1270 25.20 -23.38 13.85
N ILE A 1271 26.14 -24.04 13.15
CA ILE A 1271 25.94 -25.35 12.51
C ILE A 1271 25.66 -26.49 13.53
N CYS A 1272 26.21 -26.41 14.75
CA CYS A 1272 26.05 -27.45 15.77
C CYS A 1272 24.59 -27.65 16.22
N ALA A 1273 23.72 -26.66 15.94
CA ALA A 1273 22.29 -26.75 16.23
C ALA A 1273 21.63 -27.97 15.56
N SER A 1274 22.08 -28.33 14.35
CA SER A 1274 21.65 -29.55 13.64
C SER A 1274 22.40 -30.81 14.04
N GLY A 1275 23.37 -30.71 14.97
CA GLY A 1275 24.18 -31.80 15.49
C GLY A 1275 23.63 -32.34 16.82
N PHE A 1276 24.36 -32.10 17.90
CA PHE A 1276 24.00 -32.62 19.23
C PHE A 1276 22.65 -32.10 19.75
N LEU A 1277 22.28 -30.86 19.40
CA LEU A 1277 20.99 -30.26 19.79
C LEU A 1277 19.80 -30.93 19.11
N VAL A 1278 19.93 -31.49 17.90
CA VAL A 1278 18.85 -32.32 17.31
C VAL A 1278 18.87 -33.72 17.92
N SER A 1279 20.05 -34.28 18.17
CA SER A 1279 20.21 -35.60 18.78
C SER A 1279 19.49 -35.69 20.14
N HIS A 1280 19.62 -34.71 21.04
CA HIS A 1280 19.00 -34.78 22.38
C HIS A 1280 17.48 -34.97 22.35
N ILE A 1281 16.81 -34.44 21.31
CA ILE A 1281 15.36 -34.55 21.15
C ILE A 1281 14.97 -35.92 20.60
N ILE A 1282 15.79 -36.50 19.72
CA ILE A 1282 15.47 -37.74 19.02
C ILE A 1282 15.77 -38.98 19.86
N LEU A 1283 16.78 -38.94 20.75
CA LEU A 1283 17.23 -40.11 21.50
C LEU A 1283 16.14 -40.76 22.35
N ALA A 1284 15.21 -40.00 22.94
CA ALA A 1284 14.20 -40.56 23.84
C ALA A 1284 12.82 -39.88 23.80
N PRO A 1285 12.05 -40.09 22.72
CA PRO A 1285 10.77 -39.41 22.53
C PRO A 1285 9.72 -39.70 23.63
N ALA A 1286 9.79 -40.86 24.30
CA ALA A 1286 8.84 -41.25 25.35
C ALA A 1286 9.08 -40.55 26.69
N ILE A 1287 10.30 -40.09 26.96
CA ILE A 1287 10.71 -39.44 28.23
C ILE A 1287 11.44 -38.11 27.99
N ILE A 1288 11.08 -37.41 26.92
CA ILE A 1288 11.77 -36.21 26.44
C ILE A 1288 11.93 -35.13 27.52
N GLY A 1289 10.91 -34.90 28.37
CA GLY A 1289 10.97 -33.89 29.43
C GLY A 1289 12.06 -34.16 30.47
N LEU A 1290 12.26 -35.44 30.84
CA LEU A 1290 13.33 -35.84 31.77
C LEU A 1290 14.70 -35.70 31.11
N VAL A 1291 14.86 -36.17 29.87
CA VAL A 1291 16.12 -36.09 29.13
C VAL A 1291 16.51 -34.63 28.88
N THR A 1292 15.57 -33.76 28.52
CA THR A 1292 15.79 -32.32 28.41
C THR A 1292 16.16 -31.67 29.75
N SER A 1293 15.62 -32.15 30.87
CA SER A 1293 16.01 -31.65 32.20
C SER A 1293 17.45 -32.03 32.55
N ILE A 1294 17.84 -33.28 32.33
CA ILE A 1294 19.24 -33.74 32.51
C ILE A 1294 20.18 -32.95 31.59
N PHE A 1295 19.79 -32.79 30.33
CA PHE A 1295 20.52 -31.98 29.36
C PHE A 1295 20.73 -30.55 29.86
N ASN A 1296 19.68 -29.88 30.37
CA ASN A 1296 19.79 -28.52 30.92
C ASN A 1296 20.69 -28.43 32.16
N ILE A 1297 20.67 -29.45 33.05
CA ILE A 1297 21.58 -29.49 34.21
C ILE A 1297 23.04 -29.53 33.72
N THR A 1298 23.35 -30.36 32.72
CA THR A 1298 24.70 -30.41 32.15
C THR A 1298 25.11 -29.08 31.50
N ALA A 1299 24.17 -28.39 30.86
CA ALA A 1299 24.38 -27.04 30.35
C ALA A 1299 24.72 -26.04 31.46
N LEU A 1300 23.97 -26.06 32.57
CA LEU A 1300 24.24 -25.18 33.72
C LEU A 1300 25.60 -25.43 34.35
N LEU A 1301 26.00 -26.70 34.50
CA LEU A 1301 27.33 -27.05 35.01
C LEU A 1301 28.44 -26.50 34.10
N GLY A 1302 28.25 -26.57 32.78
CA GLY A 1302 29.15 -25.93 31.82
C GLY A 1302 29.23 -24.41 32.04
N ALA A 1303 28.09 -23.73 32.19
CA ALA A 1303 28.08 -22.29 32.43
C ALA A 1303 28.73 -21.90 33.77
N ILE A 1304 28.49 -22.65 34.85
CA ILE A 1304 29.09 -22.43 36.18
C ILE A 1304 30.61 -22.63 36.17
N SER A 1305 31.11 -23.60 35.41
CA SER A 1305 32.56 -23.85 35.31
C SER A 1305 33.31 -22.78 34.51
N SER A 1306 32.61 -21.97 33.72
CA SER A 1306 33.23 -21.02 32.78
C SER A 1306 33.99 -19.89 33.47
N PRO A 1307 33.45 -19.19 34.48
CA PRO A 1307 34.22 -18.20 35.24
C PRO A 1307 35.46 -18.78 35.94
N TRP A 1308 35.36 -20.00 36.45
CA TRP A 1308 36.48 -20.68 37.09
C TRP A 1308 37.60 -20.97 36.07
N LEU A 1309 37.22 -21.45 34.88
CA LEU A 1309 38.16 -21.68 33.77
C LEU A 1309 38.88 -20.39 33.37
N VAL A 1310 38.15 -19.28 33.19
CA VAL A 1310 38.75 -17.99 32.81
C VAL A 1310 39.62 -17.43 33.94
N SER A 1311 39.15 -17.50 35.20
CA SER A 1311 39.91 -16.99 36.35
C SER A 1311 41.20 -17.76 36.61
N LEU A 1312 41.23 -19.06 36.29
CA LEU A 1312 42.43 -19.89 36.47
C LEU A 1312 43.47 -19.65 35.37
N LEU A 1313 43.01 -19.41 34.13
CA LEU A 1313 43.89 -19.31 32.96
C LEU A 1313 44.31 -17.87 32.63
N LYS A 1314 43.50 -16.87 32.97
CA LYS A 1314 43.76 -15.45 32.69
C LYS A 1314 44.06 -14.73 34.00
N HIS A 1315 45.35 -14.51 34.28
CA HIS A 1315 45.76 -13.74 35.44
C HIS A 1315 45.42 -12.25 35.29
N PRO A 1316 45.17 -11.52 36.40
CA PRO A 1316 45.02 -10.08 36.38
C PRO A 1316 46.26 -9.41 35.74
N ASN A 1317 46.05 -8.37 34.93
CA ASN A 1317 47.12 -7.65 34.21
C ASN A 1317 47.88 -8.41 33.10
N ASP A 1318 47.44 -9.62 32.72
CA ASP A 1318 48.00 -10.36 31.58
C ASP A 1318 47.00 -10.46 30.41
N PRO A 1319 47.13 -9.61 29.37
CA PRO A 1319 46.32 -9.69 28.16
C PRO A 1319 46.62 -10.94 27.30
N GLU A 1320 47.81 -11.54 27.43
CA GLU A 1320 48.21 -12.74 26.68
C GLU A 1320 47.57 -14.00 27.24
N GLY A 1321 47.19 -14.01 28.53
CA GLY A 1321 46.42 -15.08 29.15
C GLY A 1321 45.10 -15.40 28.44
N TRP A 1322 44.52 -14.43 27.70
CA TRP A 1322 43.37 -14.71 26.83
C TRP A 1322 43.70 -15.69 25.70
N ASN A 1323 44.93 -15.71 25.18
CA ASN A 1323 45.33 -16.65 24.13
C ASN A 1323 45.24 -18.10 24.61
N VAL A 1324 45.66 -18.36 25.86
CA VAL A 1324 45.55 -19.69 26.48
C VAL A 1324 44.09 -20.10 26.63
N VAL A 1325 43.23 -19.18 27.10
CA VAL A 1325 41.78 -19.42 27.20
C VAL A 1325 41.20 -19.79 25.84
N LEU A 1326 41.55 -19.07 24.78
CA LEU A 1326 41.05 -19.31 23.42
C LEU A 1326 41.48 -20.68 22.89
N TYR A 1327 42.75 -21.08 23.09
CA TYR A 1327 43.25 -22.41 22.70
C TYR A 1327 42.54 -23.55 23.44
N VAL A 1328 42.32 -23.39 24.75
CA VAL A 1328 41.59 -24.37 25.56
C VAL A 1328 40.13 -24.50 25.08
N LEU A 1329 39.44 -23.39 24.81
CA LEU A 1329 38.06 -23.42 24.30
C LEU A 1329 37.95 -24.14 22.95
N GLY A 1330 38.86 -23.85 22.02
CA GLY A 1330 38.92 -24.54 20.73
C GLY A 1330 39.18 -26.05 20.87
N SER A 1331 40.10 -26.42 21.76
CA SER A 1331 40.48 -27.82 22.02
C SER A 1331 39.34 -28.63 22.63
N LEU A 1332 38.68 -28.10 23.66
CA LEU A 1332 37.58 -28.75 24.35
C LEU A 1332 36.38 -28.97 23.42
N TRP A 1333 36.06 -27.97 22.59
CA TRP A 1333 34.99 -28.10 21.61
C TRP A 1333 35.31 -29.15 20.54
N LEU A 1334 36.55 -29.20 20.05
CA LEU A 1334 36.99 -30.20 19.09
C LEU A 1334 36.90 -31.62 19.66
N LEU A 1335 37.43 -31.84 20.87
CA LEU A 1335 37.41 -33.14 21.54
C LEU A 1335 35.97 -33.62 21.76
N SER A 1336 35.08 -32.74 22.24
CA SER A 1336 33.67 -33.09 22.42
C SER A 1336 32.99 -33.46 21.10
N SER A 1337 33.34 -32.76 20.00
CA SER A 1337 32.80 -33.02 18.68
C SER A 1337 33.31 -34.34 18.10
N ILE A 1338 34.59 -34.68 18.29
CA ILE A 1338 35.15 -35.98 17.90
C ILE A 1338 34.42 -37.11 18.64
N PHE A 1339 34.24 -36.95 19.95
CA PHE A 1339 33.52 -37.94 20.76
C PHE A 1339 32.08 -38.15 20.25
N PHE A 1340 31.40 -37.07 19.85
CA PHE A 1340 30.06 -37.14 19.25
C PHE A 1340 30.05 -37.77 17.85
N ILE A 1341 31.05 -37.52 17.00
CA ILE A 1341 31.15 -38.19 15.70
C ILE A 1341 31.24 -39.71 15.89
N ILE A 1342 31.99 -40.16 16.90
CA ILE A 1342 32.16 -41.59 17.20
C ILE A 1342 30.85 -42.16 17.76
N PHE A 1343 30.32 -41.60 18.85
CA PHE A 1343 29.27 -42.23 19.65
C PHE A 1343 27.86 -41.64 19.50
N GLY A 1344 27.72 -40.44 18.91
CA GLY A 1344 26.42 -39.77 18.76
C GLY A 1344 25.45 -40.53 17.86
N SER A 1345 24.15 -40.34 18.07
CA SER A 1345 23.10 -40.97 17.25
C SER A 1345 21.98 -39.99 16.93
N GLY A 1346 21.42 -40.11 15.73
CA GLY A 1346 20.23 -39.39 15.28
C GLY A 1346 18.99 -40.28 15.27
N GLU A 1347 19.02 -41.40 16.01
CA GLU A 1347 17.94 -42.38 16.07
C GLU A 1347 17.48 -42.64 17.51
N PRO A 1348 16.17 -42.88 17.72
CA PRO A 1348 15.64 -43.19 19.05
C PRO A 1348 16.31 -44.42 19.67
N GLN A 1349 16.70 -44.32 20.94
CA GLN A 1349 17.30 -45.40 21.70
C GLN A 1349 16.23 -46.38 22.21
N THR A 1350 16.59 -47.65 22.43
CA THR A 1350 15.66 -48.71 22.84
C THR A 1350 14.93 -48.39 24.15
N TRP A 1351 15.59 -47.72 25.09
CA TRP A 1351 15.00 -47.24 26.34
C TRP A 1351 14.16 -45.95 26.18
N GLY A 1352 14.22 -45.31 25.01
CA GLY A 1352 13.58 -44.05 24.69
C GLY A 1352 12.23 -44.16 23.97
N ILE A 1353 11.82 -45.37 23.58
CA ILE A 1353 10.56 -45.65 22.86
C ILE A 1353 9.61 -46.43 23.78
N ARG A 1354 8.33 -46.09 23.79
CA ARG A 1354 7.30 -46.89 24.46
C ARG A 1354 7.03 -48.13 23.58
N LYS A 1355 7.29 -49.34 24.08
CA LYS A 1355 6.74 -50.55 23.44
C LYS A 1355 5.23 -50.38 23.39
N GLU A 1356 4.67 -50.19 22.19
CA GLU A 1356 3.24 -50.39 22.01
C GLU A 1356 2.98 -51.84 22.43
N LEU A 1357 2.04 -52.03 23.36
CA LEU A 1357 1.43 -53.34 23.55
C LEU A 1357 0.96 -53.74 22.15
N HIS A 1358 1.61 -54.78 21.62
CA HIS A 1358 1.31 -55.35 20.33
C HIS A 1358 -0.21 -55.54 20.22
N GLN A 1359 -0.73 -55.24 19.03
CA GLN A 1359 -2.12 -55.46 18.60
C GLN A 1359 -2.59 -56.93 18.69
N ASP A 1360 -1.85 -57.82 19.33
CA ASP A 1360 -2.18 -59.22 19.54
C ASP A 1360 -3.13 -59.44 20.74
N ASP A 1361 -3.20 -58.52 21.72
CA ASP A 1361 -4.15 -58.61 22.86
C ASP A 1361 -5.57 -58.08 22.55
N LEU A 1362 -5.77 -57.44 21.39
CA LEU A 1362 -7.09 -57.00 20.91
C LEU A 1362 -7.70 -57.93 19.85
N LEU A 1363 -6.95 -58.92 19.37
CA LEU A 1363 -7.43 -59.96 18.44
C LEU A 1363 -7.63 -61.33 19.10
N LEU A 1364 -7.30 -61.48 20.39
CA LEU A 1364 -7.47 -62.72 21.16
C LEU A 1364 -8.59 -62.68 22.21
N ASN A 1365 -9.33 -61.58 22.33
CA ASN A 1365 -10.50 -61.45 23.22
C ASN A 1365 -11.85 -61.32 22.50
N ASP A 1366 -11.88 -61.35 21.16
CA ASP A 1366 -13.12 -61.29 20.36
C ASP A 1366 -13.57 -62.66 19.79
N THR A 1367 -13.00 -63.76 20.26
CA THR A 1367 -13.49 -65.12 19.97
C THR A 1367 -14.51 -65.65 20.98
N LYS A 1368 -15.08 -64.79 21.83
CA LYS A 1368 -16.13 -65.18 22.80
C LYS A 1368 -17.44 -64.40 22.79
N ASN A 1369 -17.67 -63.48 21.85
CA ASN A 1369 -18.98 -62.85 21.65
C ASN A 1369 -19.30 -62.68 20.16
N LYS A 1370 -19.45 -63.80 19.44
CA LYS A 1370 -20.29 -63.84 18.24
C LYS A 1370 -21.74 -63.96 18.71
N ASP A 1371 -22.38 -62.80 18.86
CA ASP A 1371 -23.81 -62.55 18.66
C ASP A 1371 -24.14 -61.21 19.31
N VAL A 1372 -24.38 -60.19 18.48
CA VAL A 1372 -25.35 -59.08 18.65
C VAL A 1372 -24.99 -57.94 17.67
N SER A 1373 -25.77 -57.92 16.58
CA SER A 1373 -26.20 -56.78 15.76
C SER A 1373 -25.19 -55.93 14.96
N LEU A 1374 -25.12 -56.25 13.67
CA LEU A 1374 -25.06 -55.29 12.55
C LEU A 1374 -26.34 -54.44 12.49
N LYS A 1375 -26.21 -53.10 12.39
CA LYS A 1375 -27.02 -52.16 11.56
C LYS A 1375 -26.81 -50.71 12.00
N LEU A 1376 -26.64 -49.83 11.01
CA LEU A 1376 -26.78 -48.35 10.97
C LEU A 1376 -25.48 -47.62 10.59
N ASN A 1377 -25.43 -46.76 9.58
CA ASN A 1377 -26.18 -46.66 8.34
C ASN A 1377 -25.41 -45.65 7.49
N GLU A 1378 -25.24 -45.95 6.20
CA GLU A 1378 -25.23 -44.92 5.17
C GLU A 1378 -26.60 -44.22 5.23
N THR A 1379 -26.64 -42.96 5.65
CA THR A 1379 -27.65 -41.94 5.27
C THR A 1379 -27.44 -40.64 6.07
N LYS A 1380 -26.68 -39.69 5.50
CA LYS A 1380 -26.93 -38.23 5.46
C LYS A 1380 -25.62 -37.45 5.26
N LEU A 1381 -25.67 -36.57 4.24
CA LEU A 1381 -24.73 -35.52 3.80
C LEU A 1381 -23.54 -35.93 2.93
#